data_AF-A0A955XZ06-F1
#
_entry.id   AF-A0A955XZ06-F1
#
_cell.length_a   1.000
_cell.length_b   1.000
_cell.length_c   1.000
_cell.angle_alpha   90.00
_cell.angle_beta   90.00
_cell.angle_gamma   90.00
#
_symmetry.space_group_name_H-M   'P 1'
#
loop_
_entity.id
_entity.type
_entity.pdbx_description
1 polymer ?
#
loop_
_entity_poly.entity_id
_entity_poly.type
_entity_poly.pdbx_seq_one_letter_code
_entity_poly.pdbx_strand_id
1 'polypeptide(L)'
;MAGHGPQKPIDLLQKLAIVAVLFVGIMLMYRYAPPSGGTLNTMLLAVGFVVLASYTIGEIAQVFKLPHITGYLVTGVVLGFSLAHTLLATFPSLKPWMLPPFDAGLLTEGLVGENGELKPLNTLALALICLTAGGELKIEALRRGLGRILAILGAQTVTIFVGVIAMFLMVSGRVPLMPVFEPLKGLDLSATIALGAVLASVSLATAPAATIAIINSTKAKGPMTDDVLPVVVLKDVLVVVAFSAASVIALGLMPGASGGTSFASAMIVIAGSVIFGALVGGLVHVYLRFVGAELLLFILGMVFATSQFAIYATHRFDPSAHAELPLVFIAMGFIVSNFSSEGDHLIHEVERLSGPVYVLFFTMAGASLHIDVLLDPRFAIVAVILVATRVAMLYAGVTLGARASGAHASTQSYGWMGFVSQAGLALTLGGTINATFGGEIGLGMYSLILAGAAINEVIGPILLQAGLTLAGETAEKRGEDEEEVDFVTEREQTEEALAPWRREDVDPDAWGPPPATGSDKLDTIVSDLELELRTLVRDLEAGPLPVLEKDALTYVRTLRRDFLRLHRHLATHHDSPPDQLLATMRAEMAELAARWRDALLDRSTTITRRGWSPRKLQEALDRRVANLPEQVIAPANESTFLPRDEPLLRRVNRWTRRVRHRMAPQQRTIHVLALGRFHLQGRVAGRMEEVAALTVNAELHLANRTAALFDAIDHGVESMASQMRRDPAAAQALIAALREEIEDDFKLAIEEVGWITSDVVTRATKIIGGALKDLKHDLDVYDTPDLPPRLRRYRRVFDERTAGLNAITQGLEDARATASSRYSALALAFEVIRLEARVKEAVDTHGERLARQIRGKGLLHLERVRVGIETLLGRCETLLDPTSTRSGAAIAVELEEATKPARRMAEEAIESATSLRDWLAGEASDEPLLEAIVAAAQGLTEHYDVPTSLPVVGERALPSRVHTTEVPFREVALSFIEANITRDLVDVTRRLAVQVDGLVHALQDVERILSFNAELAQSELEVHGEALPAETRDLVREMAMGSWGRSLDRLKRAEEEAHPWPSTAAAEVREAVIGKLDAFREQVLDGRISDLLHTLLREVRVRGQLFSSRSFTAVAEAAGRAATDALVRTLGDERIATIRHQLGLRDVIEVAQPHAFAPPTSLERLPAVYGRLFSENALEASDLLTGRDEEYAVALAALRPHGPGLHRSVALVGMDGIAKRALANALVRGLGHTRVDRFTPDRPVLEAEVSSWFAREPGGVLVLDGLAHLMQSRPGG
;
A
#
# COMPACT_ATOMS: atom_id res chain seq x y z
N MET A 1 -8.66 4.71 -1.07
CA MET A 1 -8.93 5.23 -2.44
C MET A 1 -10.40 5.69 -2.51
N ALA A 2 -10.61 6.99 -2.28
CA ALA A 2 -11.72 7.87 -2.66
C ALA A 2 -13.18 7.32 -2.67
N GLY A 3 -13.92 7.72 -1.64
CA GLY A 3 -15.36 8.04 -1.62
C GLY A 3 -16.25 7.44 -2.71
N HIS A 4 -16.95 6.35 -2.37
CA HIS A 4 -18.05 5.85 -3.19
C HIS A 4 -19.31 6.71 -2.99
N GLY A 5 -19.36 7.83 -3.71
CA GLY A 5 -20.63 8.33 -4.21
C GLY A 5 -21.36 7.24 -5.01
N PRO A 6 -22.70 7.29 -5.14
CA PRO A 6 -23.48 6.23 -5.75
C PRO A 6 -22.88 5.85 -7.12
N GLN A 7 -22.42 4.60 -7.24
CA GLN A 7 -21.74 4.08 -8.42
C GLN A 7 -22.51 4.46 -9.68
N LYS A 8 -21.83 5.15 -10.60
CA LYS A 8 -22.45 5.68 -11.82
C LYS A 8 -23.05 4.52 -12.63
N PRO A 9 -24.28 4.63 -13.17
CA PRO A 9 -24.92 3.60 -13.99
C PRO A 9 -24.10 3.21 -15.25
N ILE A 10 -23.09 4.01 -15.60
CA ILE A 10 -22.17 3.79 -16.72
C ILE A 10 -21.26 2.57 -16.50
N ASP A 11 -20.79 2.31 -15.27
CA ASP A 11 -19.88 1.17 -15.00
C ASP A 11 -20.61 -0.18 -15.12
N LEU A 12 -21.84 -0.26 -14.62
CA LEU A 12 -22.69 -1.43 -14.78
C LEU A 12 -23.00 -1.71 -16.27
N LEU A 13 -23.32 -0.68 -17.04
CA LEU A 13 -23.56 -0.79 -18.48
C LEU A 13 -22.32 -1.29 -19.23
N GLN A 14 -21.13 -0.82 -18.87
CA GLN A 14 -19.87 -1.28 -19.45
C GLN A 14 -19.61 -2.75 -19.13
N LYS A 15 -19.75 -3.16 -17.87
CA LYS A 15 -19.57 -4.56 -17.45
C LYS A 15 -20.58 -5.49 -18.14
N LEU A 16 -21.84 -5.09 -18.23
CA LEU A 16 -22.87 -5.84 -18.99
C LEU A 16 -22.53 -5.92 -20.49
N ALA A 17 -22.02 -4.86 -21.09
CA ALA A 17 -21.58 -4.87 -22.49
C ALA A 17 -20.39 -5.82 -22.71
N ILE A 18 -19.43 -5.87 -21.78
CA ILE A 18 -18.31 -6.82 -21.82
C ILE A 18 -18.83 -8.25 -21.77
N VAL A 19 -19.74 -8.57 -20.85
CA VAL A 19 -20.37 -9.90 -20.78
C VAL A 19 -21.07 -10.23 -22.11
N ALA A 20 -21.85 -9.31 -22.67
CA ALA A 20 -22.52 -9.52 -23.95
C ALA A 20 -21.52 -9.79 -25.09
N VAL A 21 -20.42 -9.03 -25.16
CA VAL A 21 -19.34 -9.23 -26.13
C VAL A 21 -18.67 -10.59 -25.95
N LEU A 22 -18.40 -11.01 -24.71
CA LEU A 22 -17.84 -12.33 -24.42
C LEU A 22 -18.77 -13.45 -24.90
N PHE A 23 -20.07 -13.36 -24.57
CA PHE A 23 -21.07 -14.36 -24.97
C PHE A 23 -21.25 -14.43 -26.50
N VAL A 24 -21.24 -13.28 -27.19
CA VAL A 24 -21.27 -13.24 -28.66
C VAL A 24 -19.97 -13.78 -29.23
N GLY A 25 -18.83 -13.46 -28.63
CA GLY A 25 -17.51 -13.94 -29.04
C GLY A 25 -17.39 -15.46 -29.00
N ILE A 26 -17.78 -16.10 -27.89
CA ILE A 26 -17.75 -17.56 -27.77
C ILE A 26 -18.72 -18.23 -28.75
N MET A 27 -19.88 -17.61 -28.99
CA MET A 27 -20.87 -18.10 -29.96
C MET A 27 -20.33 -18.03 -31.40
N LEU A 28 -19.68 -16.93 -31.77
CA LEU A 28 -19.03 -16.79 -33.08
C LEU A 28 -17.86 -17.76 -33.21
N MET A 29 -17.03 -17.90 -32.18
CA MET A 29 -15.93 -18.86 -32.20
C MET A 29 -16.43 -20.30 -32.34
N TYR A 30 -17.45 -20.72 -31.60
CA TYR A 30 -18.02 -22.05 -31.73
C TYR A 30 -18.63 -22.30 -33.12
N ARG A 31 -19.28 -21.28 -33.70
CA ARG A 31 -19.90 -21.35 -35.03
C ARG A 31 -18.90 -21.41 -36.19
N TYR A 32 -17.76 -20.71 -36.07
CA TYR A 32 -16.78 -20.55 -37.14
C TYR A 32 -15.47 -21.32 -36.89
N ALA A 33 -15.31 -22.00 -35.74
CA ALA A 33 -14.15 -22.84 -35.46
C ALA A 33 -14.12 -24.05 -36.42
N PRO A 34 -12.96 -24.36 -37.03
CA PRO A 34 -12.81 -25.52 -37.89
C PRO A 34 -13.00 -26.81 -37.07
N PRO A 35 -13.73 -27.82 -37.59
CA PRO A 35 -14.03 -29.07 -36.88
C PRO A 35 -12.80 -29.97 -36.62
N SER A 36 -11.59 -29.50 -36.91
CA SER A 36 -10.32 -30.24 -36.79
C SER A 36 -9.55 -29.98 -35.49
N GLY A 37 -10.06 -29.17 -34.57
CA GLY A 37 -9.45 -28.98 -33.25
C GLY A 37 -9.83 -30.12 -32.30
N GLY A 38 -8.85 -30.84 -31.75
CA GLY A 38 -9.10 -31.88 -30.74
C GLY A 38 -9.88 -31.36 -29.53
N THR A 39 -10.40 -32.28 -28.73
CA THR A 39 -11.15 -32.00 -27.47
C THR A 39 -10.47 -30.92 -26.61
N LEU A 40 -9.14 -30.94 -26.54
CA LEU A 40 -8.30 -29.98 -25.81
C LEU A 40 -8.49 -28.50 -26.21
N ASN A 41 -8.68 -28.19 -27.49
CA ASN A 41 -8.84 -26.80 -27.96
C ASN A 41 -10.19 -26.21 -27.54
N THR A 42 -11.23 -27.04 -27.57
CA THR A 42 -12.57 -26.67 -27.10
C THR A 42 -12.56 -26.44 -25.58
N MET A 43 -11.72 -27.17 -24.84
CA MET A 43 -11.58 -27.04 -23.39
C MET A 43 -10.82 -25.80 -22.97
N LEU A 44 -9.68 -25.51 -23.60
CA LEU A 44 -8.92 -24.29 -23.32
C LEU A 44 -9.75 -23.04 -23.62
N LEU A 45 -10.54 -23.09 -24.71
CA LEU A 45 -11.49 -22.04 -25.05
C LEU A 45 -12.61 -21.91 -24.00
N ALA A 46 -13.20 -23.03 -23.58
CA ALA A 46 -14.25 -23.04 -22.55
C ALA A 46 -13.72 -22.52 -21.22
N VAL A 47 -12.53 -22.95 -20.77
CA VAL A 47 -11.89 -22.48 -19.53
C VAL A 47 -11.58 -20.99 -19.61
N GLY A 48 -10.96 -20.52 -20.70
CA GLY A 48 -10.64 -19.11 -20.89
C GLY A 48 -11.89 -18.22 -20.87
N PHE A 49 -12.95 -18.62 -21.57
CA PHE A 49 -14.23 -17.93 -21.53
C PHE A 49 -14.86 -17.96 -20.15
N VAL A 50 -14.91 -19.12 -19.49
CA VAL A 50 -15.52 -19.30 -18.18
C VAL A 50 -14.83 -18.44 -17.13
N VAL A 51 -13.49 -18.37 -17.13
CA VAL A 51 -12.74 -17.52 -16.20
C VAL A 51 -13.06 -16.03 -16.44
N LEU A 52 -13.06 -15.57 -17.69
CA LEU A 52 -13.36 -14.16 -18.02
C LEU A 52 -14.81 -13.79 -17.71
N ALA A 53 -15.77 -14.64 -18.11
CA ALA A 53 -17.18 -14.42 -17.86
C ALA A 53 -17.50 -14.46 -16.37
N SER A 54 -16.96 -15.45 -15.65
CA SER A 54 -17.15 -15.59 -14.20
C SER A 54 -16.54 -14.44 -13.43
N TYR A 55 -15.30 -14.03 -13.75
CA TYR A 55 -14.69 -12.84 -13.16
C TYR A 55 -15.55 -11.59 -13.36
N THR A 56 -16.00 -11.34 -14.59
CA THR A 56 -16.84 -10.16 -14.92
C THR A 56 -18.21 -10.21 -14.23
N ILE A 57 -18.86 -11.37 -14.15
CA ILE A 57 -20.13 -11.53 -13.44
C ILE A 57 -19.93 -11.39 -11.92
N GLY A 58 -18.80 -11.85 -11.38
CA GLY A 58 -18.40 -11.59 -10.00
C GLY A 58 -18.23 -10.09 -9.70
N GLU A 59 -17.61 -9.34 -10.60
CA GLU A 59 -17.52 -7.88 -10.53
C GLU A 59 -18.90 -7.20 -10.58
N ILE A 60 -19.84 -7.73 -11.37
CA ILE A 60 -21.22 -7.25 -11.39
C ILE A 60 -21.93 -7.55 -10.06
N ALA A 61 -21.70 -8.73 -9.47
CA ALA A 61 -22.27 -9.09 -8.17
C ALA A 61 -21.85 -8.09 -7.08
N GLN A 62 -20.61 -7.61 -7.11
CA GLN A 62 -20.11 -6.60 -6.18
C GLN A 62 -20.83 -5.25 -6.31
N VAL A 63 -21.25 -4.85 -7.52
CA VAL A 63 -22.09 -3.64 -7.73
C VAL A 63 -23.40 -3.73 -6.94
N PHE A 64 -23.94 -4.94 -6.78
CA PHE A 64 -25.13 -5.21 -5.96
C PHE A 64 -24.81 -5.48 -4.48
N LYS A 65 -23.59 -5.21 -4.01
CA LYS A 65 -23.08 -5.52 -2.66
C LYS A 65 -23.15 -7.02 -2.31
N LEU A 66 -23.09 -7.89 -3.32
CA LEU A 66 -23.01 -9.33 -3.14
C LEU A 66 -21.54 -9.79 -3.25
N PRO A 67 -21.17 -10.92 -2.63
CA PRO A 67 -19.81 -11.43 -2.75
C PRO A 67 -19.49 -11.85 -4.18
N HIS A 68 -18.27 -11.60 -4.66
CA HIS A 68 -17.81 -12.05 -5.98
C HIS A 68 -18.04 -13.55 -6.21
N ILE A 69 -17.86 -14.35 -5.16
CA ILE A 69 -18.09 -15.80 -5.16
C ILE A 69 -19.53 -16.16 -5.57
N THR A 70 -20.50 -15.34 -5.17
CA THR A 70 -21.91 -15.51 -5.58
C THR A 70 -22.04 -15.37 -7.10
N GLY A 71 -21.36 -14.39 -7.69
CA GLY A 71 -21.29 -14.23 -9.14
C GLY A 71 -20.63 -15.43 -9.84
N TYR A 72 -19.58 -16.01 -9.24
CA TYR A 72 -18.92 -17.20 -9.77
C TYR A 72 -19.83 -18.43 -9.74
N LEU A 73 -20.52 -18.67 -8.62
CA LEU A 73 -21.51 -19.74 -8.47
C LEU A 73 -22.67 -19.59 -9.47
N VAL A 74 -23.24 -18.38 -9.58
CA VAL A 74 -24.32 -18.08 -10.54
C VAL A 74 -23.85 -18.30 -11.97
N THR A 75 -22.62 -17.89 -12.30
CA THR A 75 -22.04 -18.15 -13.62
C THR A 75 -21.95 -19.65 -13.90
N GLY A 76 -21.53 -20.44 -12.90
CA GLY A 76 -21.51 -21.89 -12.98
C GLY A 76 -22.88 -22.51 -13.25
N VAL A 77 -23.90 -22.08 -12.51
CA VAL A 77 -25.28 -22.53 -12.71
C VAL A 77 -25.80 -22.17 -14.11
N VAL A 78 -25.52 -20.95 -14.58
CA VAL A 78 -25.97 -20.47 -15.89
C VAL A 78 -25.27 -21.18 -17.05
N LEU A 79 -23.97 -21.44 -16.92
CA LEU A 79 -23.16 -22.10 -17.96
C LEU A 79 -23.16 -23.63 -17.84
N GLY A 80 -23.71 -24.18 -16.76
CA GLY A 80 -23.75 -25.61 -16.44
C GLY A 80 -24.79 -26.39 -17.22
N PHE A 81 -24.57 -27.70 -17.33
CA PHE A 81 -25.46 -28.61 -18.07
C PHE A 81 -26.84 -28.75 -17.42
N SER A 82 -26.95 -28.79 -16.08
CA SER A 82 -28.23 -29.06 -15.39
C SER A 82 -29.29 -28.00 -15.68
N LEU A 83 -28.95 -26.71 -15.65
CA LEU A 83 -29.89 -25.64 -15.98
C LEU A 83 -30.30 -25.69 -17.46
N ALA A 84 -29.35 -25.88 -18.37
CA ALA A 84 -29.62 -25.97 -19.81
C ALA A 84 -30.60 -27.12 -20.13
N HIS A 85 -30.35 -28.32 -19.59
CA HIS A 85 -31.23 -29.47 -19.77
C HIS A 85 -32.62 -29.21 -19.18
N THR A 86 -32.69 -28.61 -17.99
CA THR A 86 -33.98 -28.39 -17.31
C THR A 86 -34.82 -27.32 -18.00
N LEU A 87 -34.20 -26.23 -18.50
CA LEU A 87 -34.88 -25.21 -19.29
C LEU A 87 -35.41 -25.79 -20.61
N LEU A 88 -34.61 -26.62 -21.30
CA LEU A 88 -35.03 -27.27 -22.55
C LEU A 88 -36.16 -28.29 -22.32
N ALA A 89 -36.13 -29.02 -21.20
CA ALA A 89 -37.16 -29.97 -20.81
C ALA A 89 -38.47 -29.28 -20.40
N THR A 90 -38.38 -28.16 -19.67
CA THR A 90 -39.55 -27.41 -19.19
C THR A 90 -40.19 -26.57 -20.30
N PHE A 91 -39.38 -25.99 -21.18
CA PHE A 91 -39.85 -25.16 -22.30
C PHE A 91 -39.24 -25.62 -23.63
N PRO A 92 -39.78 -26.69 -24.26
CA PRO A 92 -39.27 -27.20 -25.53
C PRO A 92 -39.25 -26.16 -26.66
N SER A 93 -40.09 -25.13 -26.56
CA SER A 93 -40.14 -23.98 -27.47
C SER A 93 -38.92 -23.05 -27.41
N LEU A 94 -38.07 -23.14 -26.38
CA LEU A 94 -36.81 -22.39 -26.27
C LEU A 94 -35.68 -23.00 -27.12
N LYS A 95 -35.82 -24.25 -27.58
CA LYS A 95 -34.79 -24.95 -28.36
C LYS A 95 -34.28 -24.18 -29.61
N PRO A 96 -35.10 -23.45 -30.38
CA PRO A 96 -34.62 -22.62 -31.49
C PRO A 96 -33.87 -21.36 -31.06
N TRP A 97 -34.06 -20.90 -29.82
CA TRP A 97 -33.51 -19.66 -29.27
C TRP A 97 -32.21 -19.88 -28.49
N MET A 98 -31.98 -21.10 -27.98
CA MET A 98 -30.70 -21.49 -27.38
C MET A 98 -29.73 -21.93 -28.48
N LEU A 99 -28.69 -21.12 -28.71
CA LEU A 99 -27.67 -21.38 -29.73
C LEU A 99 -26.56 -22.28 -29.17
N PRO A 100 -25.98 -23.19 -29.99
CA PRO A 100 -24.79 -23.94 -29.59
C PRO A 100 -23.62 -23.01 -29.21
N PRO A 101 -22.87 -23.28 -28.13
CA PRO A 101 -22.86 -24.51 -27.30
C PRO A 101 -23.75 -24.46 -26.04
N PHE A 102 -24.60 -23.45 -25.87
CA PHE A 102 -25.39 -23.26 -24.64
C PHE A 102 -26.59 -24.20 -24.53
N ASP A 103 -26.98 -24.85 -25.63
CA ASP A 103 -28.05 -25.85 -25.71
C ASP A 103 -27.75 -27.12 -24.91
N ALA A 104 -26.48 -27.52 -24.83
CA ALA A 104 -25.99 -28.62 -23.99
C ALA A 104 -25.40 -28.16 -22.64
N GLY A 105 -25.23 -26.84 -22.46
CA GLY A 105 -24.40 -26.24 -21.43
C GLY A 105 -22.93 -26.20 -21.85
N LEU A 106 -22.25 -25.07 -21.64
CA LEU A 106 -20.83 -24.92 -21.97
C LEU A 106 -19.95 -25.79 -21.06
N LEU A 107 -20.34 -25.89 -19.79
CA LEU A 107 -19.74 -26.76 -18.78
C LEU A 107 -20.49 -28.10 -18.75
N THR A 108 -20.19 -28.95 -19.74
CA THR A 108 -20.80 -30.29 -19.85
C THR A 108 -20.42 -31.22 -18.70
N GLU A 109 -21.22 -32.26 -18.46
CA GLU A 109 -20.93 -33.29 -17.45
C GLU A 109 -19.58 -33.99 -17.70
N GLY A 110 -19.16 -34.16 -18.96
CA GLY A 110 -17.84 -34.71 -19.30
C GLY A 110 -16.66 -33.77 -19.01
N LEU A 111 -16.91 -32.47 -18.83
CA LEU A 111 -15.91 -31.46 -18.47
C LEU A 111 -15.79 -31.29 -16.95
N VAL A 112 -16.92 -31.28 -16.24
CA VAL A 112 -17.02 -30.91 -14.82
C VAL A 112 -17.23 -32.11 -13.88
N GLY A 113 -17.76 -33.23 -14.37
CA GLY A 113 -18.11 -34.39 -13.54
C GLY A 113 -16.92 -35.08 -12.86
N GLU A 114 -17.19 -36.14 -12.08
CA GLU A 114 -16.17 -36.82 -11.25
C GLU A 114 -14.97 -37.39 -12.02
N ASN A 115 -15.16 -37.67 -13.32
CA ASN A 115 -14.13 -38.12 -14.27
C ASN A 115 -13.82 -37.07 -15.35
N GLY A 116 -14.22 -35.81 -15.12
CA GLY A 116 -14.09 -34.74 -16.09
C GLY A 116 -12.65 -34.24 -16.25
N GLU A 117 -12.37 -33.66 -17.41
CA GLU A 117 -11.02 -33.21 -17.79
C GLU A 117 -10.50 -32.03 -16.94
N LEU A 118 -11.40 -31.30 -16.24
CA LEU A 118 -11.04 -30.19 -15.34
C LEU A 118 -10.74 -30.62 -13.90
N LYS A 119 -10.82 -31.92 -13.58
CA LYS A 119 -10.56 -32.44 -12.23
C LYS A 119 -9.21 -32.00 -11.63
N PRO A 120 -8.07 -32.01 -12.35
CA PRO A 120 -6.80 -31.56 -11.77
C PRO A 120 -6.84 -30.12 -11.26
N LEU A 121 -7.60 -29.27 -11.95
CA LEU A 121 -7.73 -27.86 -11.64
C LEU A 121 -8.64 -27.65 -10.41
N ASN A 122 -9.69 -28.46 -10.27
CA ASN A 122 -10.50 -28.54 -9.06
C ASN A 122 -9.68 -29.04 -7.84
N THR A 123 -8.84 -30.07 -8.04
CA THR A 123 -7.93 -30.58 -6.99
C THR A 123 -6.93 -29.51 -6.55
N LEU A 124 -6.34 -28.78 -7.50
CA LEU A 124 -5.45 -27.67 -7.19
C LEU A 124 -6.18 -26.61 -6.35
N ALA A 125 -7.40 -26.26 -6.75
CA ALA A 125 -8.16 -25.25 -6.05
C ALA A 125 -8.49 -25.64 -4.61
N LEU A 126 -9.03 -26.84 -4.43
CA LEU A 126 -9.31 -27.39 -3.12
C LEU A 126 -8.06 -27.39 -2.24
N ALA A 127 -6.92 -27.82 -2.78
CA ALA A 127 -5.67 -27.88 -2.04
C ALA A 127 -5.15 -26.50 -1.60
N LEU A 128 -5.16 -25.50 -2.49
CA LEU A 128 -4.72 -24.13 -2.15
C LEU A 128 -5.66 -23.48 -1.12
N ILE A 129 -6.97 -23.67 -1.25
CA ILE A 129 -7.96 -23.21 -0.27
C ILE A 129 -7.69 -23.84 1.10
N CYS A 130 -7.57 -25.17 1.15
CA CYS A 130 -7.34 -25.91 2.39
C CYS A 130 -5.97 -25.61 3.02
N LEU A 131 -4.93 -25.40 2.20
CA LEU A 131 -3.60 -25.04 2.67
C LEU A 131 -3.61 -23.65 3.34
N THR A 132 -4.26 -22.67 2.70
CA THR A 132 -4.46 -21.32 3.25
C THR A 132 -5.25 -21.40 4.56
N ALA A 133 -6.32 -22.21 4.58
CA ALA A 133 -7.14 -22.47 5.76
C ALA A 133 -6.32 -22.97 6.96
N GLY A 134 -5.49 -23.98 6.71
CA GLY A 134 -4.61 -24.54 7.72
C GLY A 134 -3.64 -23.49 8.25
N GLY A 135 -3.14 -22.63 7.35
CA GLY A 135 -2.23 -21.54 7.69
C GLY A 135 -2.82 -20.51 8.67
N GLU A 136 -4.10 -20.19 8.52
CA GLU A 136 -4.78 -19.24 9.40
C GLU A 136 -5.05 -19.79 10.82
N LEU A 137 -5.01 -21.11 11.01
CA LEU A 137 -5.25 -21.74 12.30
C LEU A 137 -4.01 -21.68 13.20
N LYS A 138 -3.79 -20.55 13.87
CA LYS A 138 -2.70 -20.39 14.85
C LYS A 138 -3.01 -21.13 16.16
N ILE A 139 -2.07 -21.95 16.63
CA ILE A 139 -2.19 -22.79 17.84
C ILE A 139 -2.39 -21.96 19.11
N GLU A 140 -1.82 -20.76 19.16
CA GLU A 140 -1.94 -19.84 20.29
C GLU A 140 -3.33 -19.22 20.37
N ALA A 141 -3.93 -18.88 19.23
CA ALA A 141 -5.31 -18.40 19.16
C ALA A 141 -6.28 -19.52 19.53
N LEU A 142 -6.07 -20.73 19.00
CA LEU A 142 -6.88 -21.91 19.31
C LEU A 142 -6.84 -22.24 20.80
N ARG A 143 -5.66 -22.23 21.44
CA ARG A 143 -5.53 -22.50 22.89
C ARG A 143 -6.24 -21.46 23.76
N ARG A 144 -6.18 -20.18 23.39
CA ARG A 144 -6.87 -19.09 24.12
C ARG A 144 -8.39 -19.14 23.94
N GLY A 145 -8.87 -19.58 22.78
CA GLY A 145 -10.29 -19.61 22.41
C GLY A 145 -11.01 -20.95 22.59
N LEU A 146 -10.29 -22.04 22.93
CA LEU A 146 -10.82 -23.41 22.86
C LEU A 146 -12.15 -23.60 23.61
N GLY A 147 -12.29 -23.00 24.79
CA GLY A 147 -13.53 -23.08 25.57
C GLY A 147 -14.74 -22.45 24.86
N ARG A 148 -14.54 -21.32 24.16
CA ARG A 148 -15.59 -20.67 23.35
C ARG A 148 -15.92 -21.48 22.11
N ILE A 149 -14.89 -21.93 21.39
CA ILE A 149 -15.01 -22.75 20.18
C ILE A 149 -15.79 -24.03 20.48
N LEU A 150 -15.43 -24.76 21.55
CA LEU A 150 -16.12 -25.98 21.95
C LEU A 150 -17.56 -25.72 22.43
N ALA A 151 -17.82 -24.59 23.10
CA ALA A 151 -19.17 -24.23 23.53
C ALA A 151 -20.08 -23.92 22.34
N ILE A 152 -19.60 -23.13 21.37
CA ILE A 152 -20.32 -22.84 20.12
C ILE A 152 -20.55 -24.14 19.35
N LEU A 153 -19.50 -24.96 19.19
CA LEU A 153 -19.56 -26.23 18.47
C LEU A 153 -20.51 -27.24 19.13
N GLY A 154 -20.47 -27.38 20.45
CA GLY A 154 -21.36 -28.25 21.21
C GLY A 154 -22.82 -27.79 21.13
N ALA A 155 -23.08 -26.51 21.33
CA ALA A 155 -24.43 -25.96 21.30
C ALA A 155 -25.07 -26.05 19.90
N GLN A 156 -24.33 -25.77 18.83
CA GLN A 156 -24.85 -25.96 17.46
C GLN A 156 -25.12 -27.43 17.15
N THR A 157 -24.28 -28.35 17.63
CA THR A 157 -24.47 -29.78 17.39
C THR A 157 -25.76 -30.28 18.05
N VAL A 158 -25.98 -29.95 19.32
CA VAL A 158 -27.18 -30.36 20.06
C VAL A 158 -28.44 -29.78 19.43
N THR A 159 -28.45 -28.48 19.13
CA THR A 159 -29.63 -27.81 18.56
C THR A 159 -29.99 -28.32 17.16
N ILE A 160 -29.01 -28.49 16.27
CA ILE A 160 -29.25 -29.05 14.93
C ILE A 160 -29.74 -30.50 15.03
N PHE A 161 -29.15 -31.34 15.88
CA PHE A 161 -29.62 -32.71 16.06
C PHE A 161 -31.08 -32.75 16.51
N VAL A 162 -31.43 -31.98 17.55
CA VAL A 162 -32.80 -31.93 18.04
C VAL A 162 -33.76 -31.42 16.98
N GLY A 163 -33.43 -30.31 16.30
CA GLY A 163 -34.32 -29.69 15.32
C GLY A 163 -34.51 -30.50 14.04
N VAL A 164 -33.43 -31.07 13.49
CA VAL A 164 -33.51 -31.87 12.25
C VAL A 164 -34.17 -33.22 12.51
N ILE A 165 -33.92 -33.87 13.65
CA ILE A 165 -34.65 -35.09 14.03
C ILE A 165 -36.14 -34.78 14.21
N ALA A 166 -36.49 -33.69 14.88
CA ALA A 166 -37.89 -33.26 15.05
C ALA A 166 -38.56 -32.98 13.70
N MET A 167 -37.87 -32.27 12.79
CA MET A 167 -38.34 -32.03 11.42
C MET A 167 -38.54 -33.34 10.65
N PHE A 168 -37.59 -34.27 10.75
CA PHE A 168 -37.66 -35.56 10.05
C PHE A 168 -38.83 -36.41 10.56
N LEU A 169 -39.09 -36.38 11.87
CA LEU A 169 -40.28 -37.00 12.47
C LEU A 169 -41.58 -36.37 11.96
N MET A 170 -41.64 -35.05 11.80
CA MET A 170 -42.82 -34.37 11.23
C MET A 170 -43.08 -34.79 9.78
N VAL A 171 -42.03 -34.86 8.95
CA VAL A 171 -42.14 -35.19 7.51
C VAL A 171 -42.39 -36.69 7.27
N SER A 172 -42.04 -37.56 8.21
CA SER A 172 -42.27 -39.02 8.13
C SER A 172 -43.75 -39.46 8.08
N GLY A 173 -44.69 -38.52 8.20
CA GLY A 173 -46.13 -38.80 8.12
C GLY A 173 -46.77 -39.32 9.41
N ARG A 174 -46.02 -39.37 10.52
CA ARG A 174 -46.56 -39.68 11.87
C ARG A 174 -47.28 -38.51 12.53
N VAL A 175 -46.98 -37.28 12.11
CA VAL A 175 -47.70 -36.07 12.50
C VAL A 175 -48.64 -35.68 11.36
N PRO A 176 -49.96 -35.46 11.57
CA PRO A 176 -50.95 -35.30 10.49
C PRO A 176 -50.80 -34.08 9.56
N LEU A 177 -49.76 -33.24 9.71
CA LEU A 177 -49.69 -31.94 9.04
C LEU A 177 -48.97 -31.94 7.67
N MET A 178 -48.11 -32.91 7.32
CA MET A 178 -47.39 -32.91 6.02
C MET A 178 -46.69 -34.24 5.67
N PRO A 179 -47.37 -35.28 5.15
CA PRO A 179 -46.71 -36.53 4.73
C PRO A 179 -46.15 -36.40 3.31
N VAL A 180 -44.94 -35.85 3.16
CA VAL A 180 -44.33 -35.63 1.83
C VAL A 180 -43.39 -36.79 1.41
N PHE A 181 -42.83 -37.53 2.36
CA PHE A 181 -41.98 -38.70 2.10
C PHE A 181 -42.75 -40.01 2.30
N GLU A 182 -43.37 -40.53 1.24
CA GLU A 182 -44.03 -41.85 1.26
C GLU A 182 -43.14 -43.05 1.65
N PRO A 183 -41.84 -43.10 1.28
CA PRO A 183 -40.98 -44.26 1.60
C PRO A 183 -40.73 -44.49 3.10
N LEU A 184 -41.03 -43.50 3.95
CA LEU A 184 -40.86 -43.59 5.40
C LEU A 184 -42.10 -44.18 6.12
N LYS A 185 -43.23 -44.36 5.41
CA LYS A 185 -44.45 -44.95 5.96
C LYS A 185 -44.21 -46.43 6.28
N GLY A 186 -44.09 -46.75 7.57
CA GLY A 186 -43.99 -48.13 8.07
C GLY A 186 -42.71 -48.49 8.82
N LEU A 187 -41.71 -47.60 8.89
CA LEU A 187 -40.51 -47.79 9.71
C LEU A 187 -40.81 -47.66 11.21
N ASP A 188 -40.08 -48.38 12.06
CA ASP A 188 -40.17 -48.23 13.51
C ASP A 188 -39.72 -46.82 13.96
N LEU A 189 -40.20 -46.37 15.12
CA LEU A 189 -39.84 -45.06 15.68
C LEU A 189 -38.33 -44.96 15.91
N SER A 190 -37.69 -46.04 16.39
CA SER A 190 -36.25 -46.09 16.63
C SER A 190 -35.45 -45.91 15.34
N ALA A 191 -35.84 -46.62 14.27
CA ALA A 191 -35.22 -46.50 12.94
C ALA A 191 -35.44 -45.10 12.33
N THR A 192 -36.62 -44.50 12.52
CA THR A 192 -36.92 -43.14 12.02
C THR A 192 -36.07 -42.08 12.72
N ILE A 193 -35.91 -42.17 14.05
CA ILE A 193 -35.03 -41.28 14.82
C ILE A 193 -33.57 -41.47 14.39
N ALA A 194 -33.13 -42.71 14.17
CA ALA A 194 -31.77 -42.99 13.73
C ALA A 194 -31.47 -42.45 12.33
N LEU A 195 -32.39 -42.60 11.36
CA LEU A 195 -32.28 -41.97 10.04
C LEU A 195 -32.34 -40.44 10.13
N GLY A 196 -33.16 -39.89 11.02
CA GLY A 196 -33.17 -38.45 11.33
C GLY A 196 -31.84 -37.97 11.91
N ALA A 197 -31.17 -38.79 12.74
CA ALA A 197 -29.84 -38.49 13.27
C ALA A 197 -28.76 -38.54 12.16
N VAL A 198 -28.89 -39.44 11.19
CA VAL A 198 -28.04 -39.45 9.98
C VAL A 198 -28.24 -38.14 9.21
N LEU A 199 -29.48 -37.73 8.94
CA LEU A 199 -29.76 -36.46 8.27
C LEU A 199 -29.24 -35.25 9.06
N ALA A 200 -29.38 -35.27 10.39
CA ALA A 200 -28.89 -34.22 11.28
C ALA A 200 -27.37 -34.11 11.27
N SER A 201 -26.67 -35.24 11.22
CA SER A 201 -25.21 -35.26 11.14
C SER A 201 -24.69 -34.61 9.84
N VAL A 202 -25.34 -34.86 8.70
CA VAL A 202 -25.02 -34.18 7.43
C VAL A 202 -25.44 -32.72 7.46
N SER A 203 -26.54 -32.38 8.13
CA SER A 203 -27.00 -30.99 8.30
C SER A 203 -26.02 -30.15 9.14
N LEU A 204 -25.17 -30.80 9.96
CA LEU A 204 -24.09 -30.12 10.67
C LEU A 204 -22.96 -29.70 9.70
N ALA A 205 -22.79 -30.32 8.54
CA ALA A 205 -21.75 -29.96 7.58
C ALA A 205 -21.78 -28.46 7.25
N THR A 206 -20.61 -27.86 7.07
CA THR A 206 -20.42 -26.47 6.66
C THR A 206 -19.33 -26.43 5.59
N ALA A 207 -19.33 -25.43 4.71
CA ALA A 207 -18.31 -25.31 3.67
C ALA A 207 -17.14 -24.42 4.15
N PRO A 208 -16.03 -24.98 4.69
CA PRO A 208 -14.86 -24.19 5.07
C PRO A 208 -14.34 -23.35 3.91
N ALA A 209 -14.26 -23.95 2.71
CA ALA A 209 -13.77 -23.28 1.52
C ALA A 209 -14.51 -21.97 1.20
N ALA A 210 -15.84 -21.97 1.31
CA ALA A 210 -16.66 -20.78 1.09
C ALA A 210 -16.45 -19.75 2.20
N THR A 211 -16.41 -20.18 3.47
CA THR A 211 -16.18 -19.27 4.59
C THR A 211 -14.84 -18.56 4.49
N ILE A 212 -13.78 -19.32 4.21
CA ILE A 212 -12.41 -18.82 4.07
C ILE A 212 -12.30 -17.88 2.88
N ALA A 213 -12.84 -18.27 1.72
CA ALA A 213 -12.76 -17.44 0.54
C ALA A 213 -13.48 -16.09 0.73
N ILE A 214 -14.59 -16.04 1.48
CA ILE A 214 -15.24 -14.78 1.85
C ILE A 214 -14.39 -13.95 2.80
N ILE A 215 -13.88 -14.54 3.88
CA ILE A 215 -12.98 -13.86 4.84
C ILE A 215 -11.78 -13.27 4.10
N ASN A 216 -11.12 -14.04 3.25
CA ASN A 216 -9.94 -13.60 2.49
C ASN A 216 -10.31 -12.53 1.45
N SER A 217 -11.41 -12.71 0.71
CA SER A 217 -11.84 -11.74 -0.32
C SER A 217 -12.24 -10.38 0.27
N THR A 218 -12.84 -10.39 1.47
CA THR A 218 -13.23 -9.19 2.22
C THR A 218 -12.12 -8.67 3.12
N LYS A 219 -11.00 -9.39 3.21
CA LYS A 219 -9.89 -9.19 4.15
C LYS A 219 -10.38 -9.00 5.59
N ALA A 220 -11.39 -9.77 6.00
CA ALA A 220 -12.03 -9.61 7.29
C ALA A 220 -11.10 -10.02 8.44
N LYS A 221 -11.04 -9.19 9.50
CA LYS A 221 -10.26 -9.45 10.71
C LYS A 221 -10.99 -8.92 11.95
N GLY A 222 -11.19 -9.79 12.95
CA GLY A 222 -11.79 -9.40 14.23
C GLY A 222 -12.33 -10.58 15.05
N PRO A 223 -12.97 -10.30 16.20
CA PRO A 223 -13.41 -11.35 17.15
C PRO A 223 -14.39 -12.38 16.57
N MET A 224 -15.31 -11.97 15.68
CA MET A 224 -16.23 -12.90 15.02
C MET A 224 -15.47 -13.79 14.04
N THR A 225 -14.56 -13.24 13.24
CA THR A 225 -13.70 -13.99 12.32
C THR A 225 -12.87 -15.03 13.08
N ASP A 226 -12.25 -14.63 14.20
CA ASP A 226 -11.42 -15.47 15.07
C ASP A 226 -12.20 -16.61 15.76
N ASP A 227 -13.49 -16.42 16.04
CA ASP A 227 -14.35 -17.45 16.60
C ASP A 227 -14.94 -18.36 15.49
N VAL A 228 -15.34 -17.82 14.34
CA VAL A 228 -16.00 -18.56 13.25
C VAL A 228 -15.02 -19.51 12.56
N LEU A 229 -13.83 -19.04 12.18
CA LEU A 229 -12.90 -19.80 11.35
C LEU A 229 -12.45 -21.13 12.00
N PRO A 230 -12.00 -21.15 13.27
CA PRO A 230 -11.63 -22.42 13.93
C PRO A 230 -12.83 -23.35 14.15
N VAL A 231 -14.02 -22.79 14.41
CA VAL A 231 -15.23 -23.60 14.59
C VAL A 231 -15.57 -24.31 13.29
N VAL A 232 -15.53 -23.63 12.14
CA VAL A 232 -15.83 -24.26 10.84
C VAL A 232 -14.86 -25.41 10.55
N VAL A 233 -13.56 -25.22 10.76
CA VAL A 233 -12.58 -26.28 10.48
C VAL A 233 -12.70 -27.47 11.45
N LEU A 234 -12.89 -27.22 12.74
CA LEU A 234 -13.05 -28.30 13.73
C LEU A 234 -14.38 -29.06 13.55
N LYS A 235 -15.39 -28.41 12.96
CA LYS A 235 -16.72 -28.97 12.74
C LYS A 235 -16.72 -30.11 11.73
N ASP A 236 -15.88 -30.09 10.70
CA ASP A 236 -15.84 -31.14 9.68
C ASP A 236 -15.45 -32.51 10.27
N VAL A 237 -14.49 -32.53 11.20
CA VAL A 237 -14.14 -33.75 11.94
C VAL A 237 -15.33 -34.26 12.75
N LEU A 238 -16.04 -33.35 13.44
CA LEU A 238 -17.23 -33.71 14.22
C LEU A 238 -18.35 -34.25 13.34
N VAL A 239 -18.55 -33.69 12.14
CA VAL A 239 -19.55 -34.15 11.16
C VAL A 239 -19.29 -35.59 10.75
N VAL A 240 -18.05 -35.93 10.39
CA VAL A 240 -17.70 -37.31 9.98
C VAL A 240 -17.87 -38.30 11.14
N VAL A 241 -17.44 -37.92 12.36
CA VAL A 241 -17.63 -38.73 13.58
C VAL A 241 -19.11 -38.96 13.85
N ALA A 242 -19.90 -37.89 13.85
CA ALA A 242 -21.33 -37.93 14.12
C ALA A 242 -22.10 -38.71 13.05
N PHE A 243 -21.73 -38.54 11.78
CA PHE A 243 -22.31 -39.28 10.65
C PHE A 243 -22.02 -40.77 10.73
N SER A 244 -20.77 -41.13 11.03
CA SER A 244 -20.37 -42.54 11.16
C SER A 244 -21.11 -43.22 12.32
N ALA A 245 -21.20 -42.54 13.46
CA ALA A 245 -21.94 -43.05 14.61
C ALA A 245 -23.45 -43.18 14.31
N ALA A 246 -24.06 -42.14 13.75
CA ALA A 246 -25.48 -42.16 13.40
C ALA A 246 -25.80 -43.22 12.34
N SER A 247 -24.94 -43.40 11.34
CA SER A 247 -25.12 -44.37 10.26
C SER A 247 -25.00 -45.81 10.75
N VAL A 248 -24.05 -46.12 11.63
CA VAL A 248 -23.92 -47.45 12.25
C VAL A 248 -25.16 -47.79 13.08
N ILE A 249 -25.67 -46.83 13.86
CA ILE A 249 -26.90 -47.01 14.66
C ILE A 249 -28.11 -47.20 13.73
N ALA A 250 -28.26 -46.36 12.70
CA ALA A 250 -29.37 -46.44 11.77
C ALA A 250 -29.37 -47.77 11.00
N LEU A 251 -28.22 -48.20 10.50
CA LEU A 251 -28.10 -49.45 9.75
C LEU A 251 -28.40 -50.67 10.63
N GLY A 252 -27.96 -50.67 11.89
CA GLY A 252 -28.25 -51.76 12.84
C GLY A 252 -29.72 -51.87 13.23
N LEU A 253 -30.50 -50.82 13.03
CA LEU A 253 -31.95 -50.78 13.28
C LEU A 253 -32.79 -51.03 12.01
N MET A 254 -32.15 -51.11 10.83
CA MET A 254 -32.83 -51.38 9.56
C MET A 254 -33.02 -52.89 9.32
N PRO A 255 -34.19 -53.34 8.85
CA PRO A 255 -34.42 -54.75 8.54
C PRO A 255 -33.52 -55.24 7.38
N GLY A 256 -32.73 -56.29 7.63
CA GLY A 256 -31.96 -56.99 6.58
C GLY A 256 -30.59 -56.38 6.21
N ALA A 257 -30.09 -55.41 6.96
CA ALA A 257 -28.81 -54.77 6.66
C ALA A 257 -27.59 -55.54 7.20
N SER A 258 -26.74 -56.03 6.30
CA SER A 258 -25.42 -56.58 6.62
C SER A 258 -24.37 -55.95 5.70
N GLY A 259 -23.59 -54.98 6.22
CA GLY A 259 -22.45 -54.40 5.48
C GLY A 259 -22.23 -52.89 5.63
N GLY A 260 -22.28 -52.34 6.86
CA GLY A 260 -21.95 -50.93 7.09
C GLY A 260 -20.45 -50.70 7.32
N THR A 261 -19.95 -49.53 6.93
CA THR A 261 -18.62 -49.04 7.35
C THR A 261 -18.55 -49.01 8.88
N SER A 262 -17.59 -49.72 9.46
CA SER A 262 -17.38 -49.73 10.92
C SER A 262 -16.96 -48.35 11.40
N PHE A 263 -17.46 -47.90 12.55
CA PHE A 263 -17.02 -46.65 13.20
C PHE A 263 -15.47 -46.57 13.32
N ALA A 264 -14.82 -47.73 13.52
CA ALA A 264 -13.37 -47.82 13.56
C ALA A 264 -12.71 -47.43 12.22
N SER A 265 -13.30 -47.82 11.08
CA SER A 265 -12.78 -47.49 9.75
C SER A 265 -12.81 -45.98 9.48
N ALA A 266 -13.88 -45.29 9.89
CA ALA A 266 -13.98 -43.83 9.76
C ALA A 266 -12.92 -43.11 10.61
N MET A 267 -12.64 -43.58 11.83
CA MET A 267 -11.61 -42.97 12.69
C MET A 267 -10.20 -43.18 12.12
N ILE A 268 -9.95 -44.33 11.49
CA ILE A 268 -8.68 -44.61 10.81
C ILE A 268 -8.49 -43.66 9.62
N VAL A 269 -9.53 -43.42 8.82
CA VAL A 269 -9.50 -42.47 7.69
C VAL A 269 -9.15 -41.05 8.15
N ILE A 270 -9.82 -40.54 9.18
CA ILE A 270 -9.55 -39.20 9.72
C ILE A 270 -8.13 -39.11 10.27
N ALA A 271 -7.74 -40.04 11.16
CA ALA A 271 -6.42 -40.03 11.78
C ALA A 271 -5.31 -40.17 10.73
N GLY A 272 -5.49 -41.07 9.75
CA GLY A 272 -4.57 -41.27 8.64
C GLY A 272 -4.39 -40.01 7.80
N SER A 273 -5.47 -39.29 7.52
CA SER A 273 -5.45 -38.05 6.74
C SER A 273 -4.70 -36.91 7.47
N VAL A 274 -4.94 -36.75 8.78
CA VAL A 274 -4.24 -35.75 9.60
C VAL A 274 -2.75 -36.08 9.72
N ILE A 275 -2.40 -37.35 9.97
CA ILE A 275 -1.01 -37.79 10.06
C ILE A 275 -0.29 -37.56 8.72
N PHE A 276 -0.94 -37.95 7.60
CA PHE A 276 -0.37 -37.75 6.28
C PHE A 276 -0.15 -36.27 5.97
N GLY A 277 -1.15 -35.41 6.24
CA GLY A 277 -1.00 -33.96 6.09
C GLY A 277 0.11 -33.38 6.97
N ALA A 278 0.27 -33.87 8.19
CA ALA A 278 1.34 -33.42 9.08
C ALA A 278 2.74 -33.83 8.57
N LEU A 279 2.89 -35.03 8.00
CA LEU A 279 4.13 -35.47 7.36
C LEU A 279 4.50 -34.60 6.15
N VAL A 280 3.52 -34.32 5.29
CA VAL A 280 3.69 -33.45 4.12
C VAL A 280 4.02 -32.01 4.55
N GLY A 281 3.34 -31.49 5.58
CA GLY A 281 3.64 -30.18 6.17
C GLY A 281 5.06 -30.12 6.75
N GLY A 282 5.52 -31.20 7.39
CA GLY A 282 6.91 -31.33 7.84
C GLY A 282 7.91 -31.30 6.68
N LEU A 283 7.60 -31.96 5.56
CA LEU A 283 8.45 -31.91 4.36
C LEU A 283 8.53 -30.49 3.78
N VAL A 284 7.40 -29.78 3.71
CA VAL A 284 7.34 -28.39 3.26
C VAL A 284 8.12 -27.47 4.20
N HIS A 285 8.00 -27.69 5.51
CA HIS A 285 8.80 -26.97 6.51
C HIS A 285 10.32 -27.17 6.29
N VAL A 286 10.76 -28.40 6.04
CA VAL A 286 12.18 -28.69 5.72
C VAL A 286 12.60 -27.96 4.45
N TYR A 287 11.78 -27.99 3.40
CA TYR A 287 12.09 -27.29 2.15
C TYR A 287 12.20 -25.78 2.33
N LEU A 288 11.27 -25.16 3.06
CA LEU A 288 11.31 -23.72 3.38
C LEU A 288 12.59 -23.36 4.16
N ARG A 289 13.04 -24.23 5.05
CA ARG A 289 14.22 -23.99 5.88
C ARG A 289 15.55 -24.08 5.10
N PHE A 290 15.65 -24.96 4.12
CA PHE A 290 16.93 -25.28 3.47
C PHE A 290 17.05 -24.85 2.00
N VAL A 291 15.95 -24.66 1.28
CA VAL A 291 15.95 -24.37 -0.16
C VAL A 291 15.30 -23.02 -0.47
N GLY A 292 14.02 -22.85 -0.13
CA GLY A 292 13.31 -21.57 -0.25
C GLY A 292 13.23 -20.92 -1.65
N ALA A 293 13.54 -21.66 -2.73
CA ALA A 293 13.66 -21.10 -4.09
C ALA A 293 12.57 -21.64 -5.03
N GLU A 294 11.91 -20.79 -5.81
CA GLU A 294 10.79 -21.17 -6.71
C GLU A 294 9.59 -21.79 -5.94
N LEU A 295 9.23 -21.16 -4.82
CA LEU A 295 8.23 -21.65 -3.86
C LEU A 295 6.89 -22.01 -4.53
N LEU A 296 6.47 -21.20 -5.50
CA LEU A 296 5.25 -21.42 -6.28
C LEU A 296 5.25 -22.79 -7.00
N LEU A 297 6.32 -23.08 -7.73
CA LEU A 297 6.44 -24.33 -8.48
C LEU A 297 6.51 -25.53 -7.54
N PHE A 298 7.18 -25.37 -6.40
CA PHE A 298 7.25 -26.39 -5.37
C PHE A 298 5.89 -26.71 -4.76
N ILE A 299 5.10 -25.69 -4.37
CA ILE A 299 3.74 -25.90 -3.82
C ILE A 299 2.87 -26.63 -4.85
N LEU A 300 2.91 -26.20 -6.11
CA LEU A 300 2.15 -26.83 -7.19
C LEU A 300 2.53 -28.32 -7.34
N GLY A 301 3.82 -28.61 -7.38
CA GLY A 301 4.34 -29.98 -7.43
C GLY A 301 3.92 -30.80 -6.20
N MET A 302 3.98 -30.20 -5.01
CA MET A 302 3.59 -30.84 -3.75
C MET A 302 2.10 -31.15 -3.69
N VAL A 303 1.23 -30.26 -4.16
CA VAL A 303 -0.22 -30.49 -4.23
C VAL A 303 -0.53 -31.70 -5.12
N PHE A 304 0.03 -31.75 -6.32
CA PHE A 304 -0.20 -32.87 -7.23
C PHE A 304 0.45 -34.16 -6.73
N ALA A 305 1.67 -34.11 -6.21
CA ALA A 305 2.35 -35.27 -5.65
C ALA A 305 1.59 -35.87 -4.46
N THR A 306 1.11 -35.01 -3.54
CA THR A 306 0.31 -35.42 -2.37
C THR A 306 -1.01 -36.06 -2.81
N SER A 307 -1.69 -35.46 -3.79
CA SER A 307 -2.96 -35.96 -4.33
C SER A 307 -2.77 -37.31 -5.03
N GLN A 308 -1.75 -37.46 -5.87
CA GLN A 308 -1.44 -38.71 -6.56
C GLN A 308 -1.00 -39.80 -5.58
N PHE A 309 -0.21 -39.45 -4.56
CA PHE A 309 0.18 -40.39 -3.52
C PHE A 309 -1.01 -40.87 -2.70
N ALA A 310 -1.96 -39.99 -2.36
CA ALA A 310 -3.19 -40.37 -1.66
C ALA A 310 -4.03 -41.38 -2.47
N ILE A 311 -4.18 -41.17 -3.78
CA ILE A 311 -4.85 -42.10 -4.69
C ILE A 311 -4.09 -43.44 -4.74
N TYR A 312 -2.78 -43.40 -4.93
CA TYR A 312 -1.94 -44.59 -4.96
C TYR A 312 -2.02 -45.40 -3.65
N ALA A 313 -1.95 -44.73 -2.49
CA ALA A 313 -2.02 -45.36 -1.18
C ALA A 313 -3.37 -46.08 -0.97
N THR A 314 -4.46 -45.46 -1.40
CA THR A 314 -5.83 -46.03 -1.35
C THR A 314 -5.90 -47.35 -2.13
N HIS A 315 -5.31 -47.41 -3.33
CA HIS A 315 -5.32 -48.63 -4.14
C HIS A 315 -4.42 -49.75 -3.60
N ARG A 316 -3.35 -49.41 -2.85
CA ARG A 316 -2.30 -50.37 -2.48
C ARG A 316 -2.43 -51.00 -1.09
N PHE A 317 -2.95 -50.25 -0.12
CA PHE A 317 -2.93 -50.66 1.29
C PHE A 317 -4.30 -51.15 1.80
N ASP A 318 -5.40 -50.46 1.49
CA ASP A 318 -6.79 -50.91 1.70
C ASP A 318 -7.77 -49.92 1.01
N PRO A 319 -8.71 -50.37 0.15
CA PRO A 319 -9.73 -49.49 -0.44
C PRO A 319 -10.58 -48.75 0.61
N SER A 320 -10.70 -49.31 1.82
CA SER A 320 -11.45 -48.71 2.93
C SER A 320 -10.68 -47.61 3.69
N ALA A 321 -9.39 -47.44 3.42
CA ALA A 321 -8.51 -46.43 4.04
C ALA A 321 -8.08 -45.35 3.04
N HIS A 322 -9.05 -44.67 2.41
CA HIS A 322 -8.79 -43.51 1.57
C HIS A 322 -8.43 -42.28 2.43
N ALA A 323 -7.57 -41.41 1.93
CA ALA A 323 -7.23 -40.16 2.59
C ALA A 323 -8.19 -39.03 2.15
N GLU A 324 -8.71 -38.29 3.12
CA GLU A 324 -9.53 -37.10 2.90
C GLU A 324 -8.61 -35.93 2.52
N LEU A 325 -8.42 -35.71 1.21
CA LEU A 325 -7.54 -34.67 0.66
C LEU A 325 -7.71 -33.29 1.32
N PRO A 326 -8.94 -32.76 1.58
CA PRO A 326 -9.11 -31.48 2.26
C PRO A 326 -8.43 -31.46 3.64
N LEU A 327 -8.58 -32.54 4.42
CA LEU A 327 -8.02 -32.65 5.76
C LEU A 327 -6.50 -32.78 5.73
N VAL A 328 -5.96 -33.47 4.71
CA VAL A 328 -4.50 -33.54 4.46
C VAL A 328 -3.93 -32.15 4.23
N PHE A 329 -4.54 -31.33 3.37
CA PHE A 329 -4.03 -29.99 3.05
C PHE A 329 -4.25 -28.97 4.19
N ILE A 330 -5.35 -29.08 4.95
CA ILE A 330 -5.55 -28.29 6.19
C ILE A 330 -4.46 -28.63 7.22
N ALA A 331 -4.19 -29.93 7.45
CA ALA A 331 -3.15 -30.35 8.37
C ALA A 331 -1.75 -29.92 7.90
N MET A 332 -1.47 -29.99 6.60
CA MET A 332 -0.24 -29.46 5.99
C MET A 332 -0.08 -27.96 6.26
N GLY A 333 -1.10 -27.14 5.97
CA GLY A 333 -1.08 -25.69 6.22
C GLY A 333 -0.91 -25.35 7.69
N PHE A 334 -1.61 -26.08 8.57
CA PHE A 334 -1.50 -25.94 10.01
C PHE A 334 -0.07 -26.21 10.50
N ILE A 335 0.55 -27.30 10.06
CA ILE A 335 1.92 -27.61 10.44
C ILE A 335 2.88 -26.53 9.94
N VAL A 336 2.78 -26.13 8.67
CA VAL A 336 3.72 -25.14 8.13
C VAL A 336 3.57 -23.80 8.83
N SER A 337 2.36 -23.30 9.03
CA SER A 337 2.18 -21.99 9.66
C SER A 337 2.51 -21.95 11.15
N ASN A 338 2.41 -23.08 11.88
CA ASN A 338 2.66 -23.08 13.32
C ASN A 338 4.08 -23.50 13.70
N PHE A 339 4.79 -24.19 12.80
CA PHE A 339 6.12 -24.74 13.09
C PHE A 339 7.22 -24.22 12.16
N SER A 340 6.90 -23.48 11.08
CA SER A 340 7.87 -22.84 10.20
C SER A 340 8.02 -21.34 10.48
N SER A 341 9.25 -20.84 10.47
CA SER A 341 9.53 -19.38 10.56
C SER A 341 9.08 -18.63 9.31
N GLU A 342 9.09 -19.29 8.15
CA GLU A 342 8.66 -18.75 6.85
C GLU A 342 7.19 -19.08 6.55
N GLY A 343 6.41 -19.50 7.56
CA GLY A 343 5.03 -19.93 7.38
C GLY A 343 4.14 -18.84 6.78
N ASP A 344 4.26 -17.61 7.26
CA ASP A 344 3.44 -16.48 6.79
C ASP A 344 3.77 -16.09 5.33
N HIS A 345 5.03 -16.20 4.93
CA HIS A 345 5.46 -15.97 3.55
C HIS A 345 4.87 -17.03 2.60
N LEU A 346 4.85 -18.32 3.00
CA LEU A 346 4.19 -19.37 2.24
C LEU A 346 2.71 -19.06 2.03
N ILE A 347 2.00 -18.72 3.10
CA ILE A 347 0.56 -18.48 3.04
C ILE A 347 0.26 -17.27 2.14
N HIS A 348 1.05 -16.20 2.22
CA HIS A 348 0.88 -15.04 1.35
C HIS A 348 1.06 -15.37 -0.14
N GLU A 349 2.03 -16.21 -0.50
CA GLU A 349 2.20 -16.65 -1.90
C GLU A 349 1.05 -17.55 -2.38
N VAL A 350 0.51 -18.39 -1.50
CA VAL A 350 -0.69 -19.21 -1.80
C VAL A 350 -1.93 -18.33 -1.99
N GLU A 351 -2.10 -17.29 -1.20
CA GLU A 351 -3.20 -16.32 -1.33
C GLU A 351 -3.17 -15.59 -2.68
N ARG A 352 -1.98 -15.20 -3.16
CA ARG A 352 -1.84 -14.55 -4.48
C ARG A 352 -2.33 -15.44 -5.62
N LEU A 353 -2.14 -16.75 -5.51
CA LEU A 353 -2.64 -17.73 -6.49
C LEU A 353 -4.12 -18.02 -6.37
N SER A 354 -4.67 -17.81 -5.17
CA SER A 354 -6.02 -18.23 -4.82
C SER A 354 -7.09 -17.47 -5.59
N GLY A 355 -6.85 -16.23 -6.01
CA GLY A 355 -7.82 -15.40 -6.76
C GLY A 355 -8.39 -16.08 -8.01
N PRO A 356 -7.59 -16.33 -9.06
CA PRO A 356 -8.06 -17.02 -10.27
C PRO A 356 -8.57 -18.43 -10.02
N VAL A 357 -8.00 -19.10 -9.01
CA VAL A 357 -8.36 -20.45 -8.61
C VAL A 357 -9.75 -20.50 -7.98
N TYR A 358 -10.12 -19.51 -7.17
CA TYR A 358 -11.46 -19.37 -6.59
C TYR A 358 -12.51 -19.15 -7.68
N VAL A 359 -12.22 -18.28 -8.66
CA VAL A 359 -13.11 -18.03 -9.81
C VAL A 359 -13.51 -19.37 -10.43
N LEU A 360 -12.51 -20.19 -10.77
CA LEU A 360 -12.78 -21.46 -11.42
C LEU A 360 -13.45 -22.46 -10.48
N PHE A 361 -12.97 -22.62 -9.25
CA PHE A 361 -13.54 -23.57 -8.27
C PHE A 361 -15.02 -23.33 -8.03
N PHE A 362 -15.41 -22.10 -7.69
CA PHE A 362 -16.81 -21.78 -7.40
C PHE A 362 -17.67 -21.81 -8.67
N THR A 363 -17.09 -21.56 -9.84
CA THR A 363 -17.81 -21.75 -11.10
C THR A 363 -18.06 -23.23 -11.41
N MET A 364 -17.08 -24.11 -11.15
CA MET A 364 -17.25 -25.56 -11.30
C MET A 364 -18.23 -26.11 -10.25
N ALA A 365 -18.18 -25.61 -9.02
CA ALA A 365 -19.13 -25.95 -7.96
C ALA A 365 -20.57 -25.59 -8.38
N GLY A 366 -20.78 -24.37 -8.89
CA GLY A 366 -22.07 -23.93 -9.42
C GLY A 366 -22.56 -24.77 -10.60
N ALA A 367 -21.66 -25.16 -11.51
CA ALA A 367 -22.00 -26.02 -12.64
C ALA A 367 -22.32 -27.47 -12.26
N SER A 368 -21.87 -27.91 -11.07
CA SER A 368 -22.16 -29.24 -10.50
C SER A 368 -23.49 -29.29 -9.75
N LEU A 369 -24.20 -28.16 -9.60
CA LEU A 369 -25.49 -28.13 -8.92
C LEU A 369 -26.58 -28.75 -9.80
N HIS A 370 -27.24 -29.78 -9.28
CA HIS A 370 -28.38 -30.44 -9.92
C HIS A 370 -29.67 -29.65 -9.70
N ILE A 371 -29.88 -28.61 -10.51
CA ILE A 371 -31.06 -27.72 -10.47
C ILE A 371 -32.36 -28.46 -10.78
N ASP A 372 -32.28 -29.58 -11.51
CA ASP A 372 -33.40 -30.48 -11.79
C ASP A 372 -34.06 -31.02 -10.52
N VAL A 373 -33.29 -31.33 -9.48
CA VAL A 373 -33.79 -31.81 -8.18
C VAL A 373 -34.48 -30.69 -7.39
N LEU A 374 -34.03 -29.44 -7.54
CA LEU A 374 -34.64 -28.25 -6.93
C LEU A 374 -35.98 -27.88 -7.56
N LEU A 375 -36.21 -28.28 -8.80
CA LEU A 375 -37.43 -27.96 -9.55
C LEU A 375 -38.54 -29.00 -9.38
N ASP A 376 -38.27 -30.17 -8.79
CA ASP A 376 -39.32 -31.10 -8.35
C ASP A 376 -40.09 -30.49 -7.16
N PRO A 377 -41.38 -30.13 -7.31
CA PRO A 377 -42.16 -29.47 -6.26
C PRO A 377 -42.26 -30.29 -4.96
N ARG A 378 -42.13 -31.62 -5.03
CA ARG A 378 -42.22 -32.52 -3.87
C ARG A 378 -40.99 -32.41 -2.97
N PHE A 379 -39.80 -32.34 -3.58
CA PHE A 379 -38.53 -32.25 -2.84
C PHE A 379 -38.17 -30.81 -2.49
N ALA A 380 -38.51 -29.84 -3.34
CA ALA A 380 -38.23 -28.42 -3.13
C ALA A 380 -38.80 -27.89 -1.80
N ILE A 381 -40.07 -28.18 -1.49
CA ILE A 381 -40.72 -27.70 -0.26
C ILE A 381 -40.03 -28.29 0.98
N VAL A 382 -39.73 -29.58 0.97
CA VAL A 382 -39.07 -30.25 2.10
C VAL A 382 -37.64 -29.76 2.26
N ALA A 383 -36.92 -29.50 1.16
CA ALA A 383 -35.58 -28.92 1.18
C ALA A 383 -35.59 -27.51 1.79
N VAL A 384 -36.56 -26.66 1.42
CA VAL A 384 -36.73 -25.32 2.03
C VAL A 384 -37.02 -25.42 3.52
N ILE A 385 -37.89 -26.35 3.94
CA ILE A 385 -38.19 -26.59 5.37
C ILE A 385 -36.92 -27.07 6.10
N LEU A 386 -36.13 -27.96 5.50
CA LEU A 386 -34.88 -28.43 6.07
C LEU A 386 -33.88 -27.27 6.23
N VAL A 387 -33.70 -26.45 5.20
CA VAL A 387 -32.82 -25.26 5.23
C VAL A 387 -33.27 -24.27 6.29
N ALA A 388 -34.57 -23.94 6.33
CA ALA A 388 -35.13 -23.02 7.34
C ALA A 388 -34.95 -23.57 8.77
N THR A 389 -35.23 -24.86 8.97
CA THR A 389 -35.00 -25.54 10.25
C THR A 389 -33.53 -25.45 10.65
N ARG A 390 -32.62 -25.74 9.72
CA ARG A 390 -31.18 -25.70 9.95
C ARG A 390 -30.71 -24.30 10.32
N VAL A 391 -31.12 -23.27 9.58
CA VAL A 391 -30.76 -21.86 9.86
C VAL A 391 -31.28 -21.42 11.23
N ALA A 392 -32.52 -21.78 11.58
CA ALA A 392 -33.09 -21.48 12.90
C ALA A 392 -32.32 -22.16 14.04
N MET A 393 -31.94 -23.43 13.86
CA MET A 393 -31.16 -24.17 14.86
C MET A 393 -29.71 -23.68 14.94
N LEU A 394 -29.09 -23.27 13.82
CA LEU A 394 -27.78 -22.63 13.81
C LEU A 394 -27.81 -21.31 14.58
N TYR A 395 -28.81 -20.47 14.32
CA TYR A 395 -29.03 -19.23 15.07
C TYR A 395 -29.14 -19.51 16.57
N ALA A 396 -30.01 -20.44 16.98
CA ALA A 396 -30.18 -20.80 18.38
C ALA A 396 -28.89 -21.39 19.00
N GLY A 397 -28.23 -22.31 18.31
CA GLY A 397 -27.03 -22.99 18.80
C GLY A 397 -25.84 -22.07 18.96
N VAL A 398 -25.57 -21.23 17.95
CA VAL A 398 -24.45 -20.29 18.00
C VAL A 398 -24.70 -19.18 19.01
N THR A 399 -25.92 -18.62 19.08
CA THR A 399 -26.25 -17.60 20.09
C THR A 399 -26.16 -18.15 21.52
N LEU A 400 -26.65 -19.37 21.77
CA LEU A 400 -26.55 -20.04 23.07
C LEU A 400 -25.09 -20.33 23.43
N GLY A 401 -24.31 -20.90 22.52
CA GLY A 401 -22.90 -21.23 22.75
C GLY A 401 -22.01 -20.00 22.93
N ALA A 402 -22.23 -18.96 22.14
CA ALA A 402 -21.52 -17.68 22.23
C ALA A 402 -21.83 -16.96 23.55
N ARG A 403 -23.10 -16.93 23.97
CA ARG A 403 -23.50 -16.36 25.28
C ARG A 403 -22.97 -17.18 26.46
N ALA A 404 -23.08 -18.51 26.40
CA ALA A 404 -22.62 -19.38 27.48
C ALA A 404 -21.10 -19.31 27.71
N SER A 405 -20.34 -19.00 26.67
CA SER A 405 -18.89 -18.90 26.72
C SER A 405 -18.33 -17.49 26.87
N GLY A 406 -19.19 -16.46 26.86
CA GLY A 406 -18.77 -15.06 26.95
C GLY A 406 -18.03 -14.56 25.71
N ALA A 407 -18.38 -15.07 24.52
CA ALA A 407 -17.84 -14.58 23.24
C ALA A 407 -18.24 -13.12 22.98
N HIS A 408 -17.54 -12.45 22.07
CA HIS A 408 -17.77 -11.03 21.77
C HIS A 408 -19.19 -10.78 21.25
N ALA A 409 -19.72 -9.55 21.41
CA ALA A 409 -21.08 -9.19 21.01
C ALA A 409 -21.33 -9.38 19.50
N SER A 410 -20.29 -9.21 18.67
CA SER A 410 -20.35 -9.50 17.23
C SER A 410 -20.62 -10.99 16.98
N THR A 411 -19.84 -11.89 17.60
CA THR A 411 -20.05 -13.35 17.52
C THR A 411 -21.43 -13.75 18.04
N GLN A 412 -21.91 -13.16 19.14
CA GLN A 412 -23.22 -13.46 19.71
C GLN A 412 -24.38 -13.08 18.80
N SER A 413 -24.27 -11.98 18.05
CA SER A 413 -25.36 -11.43 17.25
C SER A 413 -25.34 -11.94 15.80
N TYR A 414 -24.15 -12.06 15.22
CA TYR A 414 -23.95 -12.30 13.78
C TYR A 414 -23.16 -13.58 13.48
N GLY A 415 -22.51 -14.21 14.46
CA GLY A 415 -21.67 -15.40 14.27
C GLY A 415 -22.37 -16.57 13.58
N TRP A 416 -23.68 -16.74 13.77
CA TRP A 416 -24.46 -17.81 13.15
C TRP A 416 -24.47 -17.75 11.62
N MET A 417 -24.32 -16.55 11.04
CA MET A 417 -24.33 -16.34 9.59
C MET A 417 -23.13 -17.02 8.91
N GLY A 418 -22.02 -17.20 9.62
CA GLY A 418 -20.81 -17.82 9.10
C GLY A 418 -20.88 -19.35 8.93
N PHE A 419 -21.93 -20.00 9.43
CA PHE A 419 -22.09 -21.46 9.41
C PHE A 419 -23.18 -21.94 8.44
N VAL A 420 -23.79 -21.04 7.68
CA VAL A 420 -24.91 -21.39 6.79
C VAL A 420 -24.44 -22.10 5.53
N SER A 421 -23.30 -21.76 4.96
CA SER A 421 -22.83 -22.40 3.71
C SER A 421 -22.60 -23.90 3.87
N GLN A 422 -23.01 -24.71 2.88
CA GLN A 422 -22.77 -26.15 2.78
C GLN A 422 -22.29 -26.50 1.37
N ALA A 423 -21.36 -27.44 1.23
CA ALA A 423 -20.83 -27.86 -0.06
C ALA A 423 -20.26 -29.30 0.03
N GLY A 424 -19.12 -29.56 -0.63
CA GLY A 424 -18.46 -30.85 -0.82
C GLY A 424 -18.73 -31.95 0.22
N LEU A 425 -18.41 -31.73 1.51
CA LEU A 425 -18.60 -32.74 2.55
C LEU A 425 -20.06 -33.21 2.69
N ALA A 426 -21.03 -32.30 2.58
CA ALA A 426 -22.45 -32.65 2.65
C ALA A 426 -22.87 -33.53 1.46
N LEU A 427 -22.38 -33.21 0.26
CA LEU A 427 -22.66 -33.97 -0.97
C LEU A 427 -22.03 -35.36 -0.91
N THR A 428 -20.78 -35.47 -0.48
CA THR A 428 -20.08 -36.76 -0.30
C THR A 428 -20.81 -37.65 0.69
N LEU A 429 -21.16 -37.13 1.87
CA LEU A 429 -21.91 -37.89 2.88
C LEU A 429 -23.32 -38.25 2.40
N GLY A 430 -23.97 -37.36 1.63
CA GLY A 430 -25.22 -37.66 0.94
C GLY A 430 -25.11 -38.84 -0.02
N GLY A 431 -24.06 -38.86 -0.85
CA GLY A 431 -23.77 -39.99 -1.75
C GLY A 431 -23.55 -41.29 -0.98
N THR A 432 -22.82 -41.22 0.15
CA THR A 432 -22.63 -42.36 1.06
C THR A 432 -23.95 -42.85 1.65
N ILE A 433 -24.90 -41.97 1.99
CA ILE A 433 -26.25 -42.37 2.44
C ILE A 433 -26.96 -43.18 1.34
N ASN A 434 -26.93 -42.70 0.09
CA ASN A 434 -27.54 -43.41 -1.02
C ASN A 434 -26.92 -44.81 -1.21
N ALA A 435 -25.59 -44.89 -1.17
CA ALA A 435 -24.87 -46.15 -1.29
C ALA A 435 -25.11 -47.12 -0.11
N THR A 436 -25.23 -46.59 1.11
CA THR A 436 -25.36 -47.40 2.34
C THR A 436 -26.77 -47.91 2.58
N PHE A 437 -27.77 -47.03 2.43
CA PHE A 437 -29.16 -47.37 2.75
C PHE A 437 -29.94 -47.87 1.51
N GLY A 438 -29.55 -47.44 0.30
CA GLY A 438 -30.16 -47.85 -0.96
C GLY A 438 -31.67 -47.57 -1.05
N GLY A 439 -32.27 -48.04 -2.15
CA GLY A 439 -33.70 -47.93 -2.41
C GLY A 439 -34.23 -46.50 -2.41
N GLU A 440 -35.56 -46.36 -2.22
CA GLU A 440 -36.22 -45.04 -2.22
C GLU A 440 -35.84 -44.17 -1.01
N ILE A 441 -35.47 -44.78 0.11
CA ILE A 441 -35.07 -44.05 1.34
C ILE A 441 -33.72 -43.38 1.14
N GLY A 442 -32.71 -44.13 0.68
CA GLY A 442 -31.36 -43.60 0.42
C GLY A 442 -31.38 -42.53 -0.65
N LEU A 443 -32.08 -42.77 -1.76
CA LEU A 443 -32.19 -41.83 -2.87
C LEU A 443 -32.92 -40.55 -2.45
N GLY A 444 -34.01 -40.67 -1.68
CA GLY A 444 -34.77 -39.52 -1.22
C GLY A 444 -33.97 -38.66 -0.23
N MET A 445 -33.25 -39.27 0.72
CA MET A 445 -32.37 -38.53 1.64
C MET A 445 -31.24 -37.83 0.89
N TYR A 446 -30.61 -38.51 -0.08
CA TYR A 446 -29.59 -37.90 -0.93
C TYR A 446 -30.11 -36.69 -1.69
N SER A 447 -31.29 -36.82 -2.33
CA SER A 447 -31.92 -35.74 -3.08
C SER A 447 -32.25 -34.53 -2.18
N LEU A 448 -32.70 -34.79 -0.95
CA LEU A 448 -32.99 -33.74 0.03
C LEU A 448 -31.71 -33.01 0.49
N ILE A 449 -30.63 -33.74 0.75
CA ILE A 449 -29.32 -33.19 1.11
C ILE A 449 -28.76 -32.36 -0.04
N LEU A 450 -28.83 -32.88 -1.27
CA LEU A 450 -28.37 -32.21 -2.48
C LEU A 450 -29.11 -30.89 -2.70
N ALA A 451 -30.45 -30.89 -2.62
CA ALA A 451 -31.26 -29.68 -2.73
C ALA A 451 -30.99 -28.67 -1.60
N GLY A 452 -30.86 -29.14 -0.35
CA GLY A 452 -30.55 -28.28 0.78
C GLY A 452 -29.14 -27.66 0.70
N ALA A 453 -28.15 -28.44 0.27
CA ALA A 453 -26.79 -27.98 0.05
C ALA A 453 -26.74 -26.91 -1.04
N ALA A 454 -27.43 -27.12 -2.17
CA ALA A 454 -27.50 -26.15 -3.27
C ALA A 454 -28.05 -24.79 -2.83
N ILE A 455 -29.12 -24.77 -2.02
CA ILE A 455 -29.69 -23.53 -1.46
C ILE A 455 -28.68 -22.85 -0.51
N ASN A 456 -28.07 -23.62 0.39
CA ASN A 456 -27.13 -23.12 1.38
C ASN A 456 -25.82 -22.61 0.75
N GLU A 457 -25.37 -23.19 -0.35
CA GLU A 457 -24.17 -22.79 -1.08
C GLU A 457 -24.32 -21.41 -1.73
N VAL A 458 -25.53 -21.06 -2.19
CA VAL A 458 -25.84 -19.73 -2.74
C VAL A 458 -26.08 -18.70 -1.64
N ILE A 459 -26.87 -19.03 -0.61
CA ILE A 459 -27.26 -18.07 0.44
C ILE A 459 -26.15 -17.86 1.47
N GLY A 460 -25.37 -18.90 1.77
CA GLY A 460 -24.37 -18.89 2.83
C GLY A 460 -23.30 -17.80 2.71
N PRO A 461 -22.61 -17.66 1.55
CA PRO A 461 -21.61 -16.62 1.34
C PRO A 461 -22.16 -15.20 1.53
N ILE A 462 -23.40 -14.95 1.07
CA ILE A 462 -24.08 -13.66 1.21
C ILE A 462 -24.31 -13.33 2.69
N LEU A 463 -24.84 -14.29 3.46
CA LEU A 463 -25.07 -14.11 4.89
C LEU A 463 -23.77 -13.91 5.67
N LEU A 464 -22.71 -14.67 5.36
CA LEU A 464 -21.42 -14.51 6.00
C LEU A 464 -20.83 -13.11 5.76
N GLN A 465 -20.80 -12.64 4.51
CA GLN A 465 -20.32 -11.29 4.22
C GLN A 465 -21.16 -10.24 4.97
N ALA A 466 -22.49 -10.35 4.93
CA ALA A 466 -23.37 -9.45 5.68
C ALA A 466 -23.07 -9.48 7.19
N GLY A 467 -22.83 -10.66 7.77
CA GLY A 467 -22.47 -10.82 9.18
C GLY A 467 -21.13 -10.16 9.52
N LEU A 468 -20.12 -10.31 8.67
CA LEU A 468 -18.80 -9.66 8.84
C LEU A 468 -18.89 -8.13 8.72
N THR A 469 -19.68 -7.62 7.77
CA THR A 469 -19.92 -6.18 7.61
C THR A 469 -20.71 -5.59 8.78
N LEU A 470 -21.71 -6.33 9.29
CA LEU A 470 -22.46 -5.95 10.49
C LEU A 470 -21.59 -6.00 11.76
N ALA A 471 -20.61 -6.90 11.80
CA ALA A 471 -19.62 -6.98 12.86
C ALA A 471 -18.54 -5.87 12.79
N GLY A 472 -18.44 -5.13 11.67
CA GLY A 472 -17.41 -4.11 11.46
C GLY A 472 -16.02 -4.69 11.14
N GLU A 473 -15.95 -5.94 10.67
CA GLU A 473 -14.67 -6.66 10.52
C GLU A 473 -14.11 -6.63 9.09
N THR A 474 -14.88 -6.16 8.11
CA THR A 474 -14.48 -6.06 6.69
C THR A 474 -13.60 -4.84 6.42
N ALA A 475 -12.60 -4.96 5.53
CA ALA A 475 -11.67 -3.88 5.22
C ALA A 475 -12.32 -2.59 4.67
N GLU A 476 -13.42 -2.70 3.92
CA GLU A 476 -14.18 -1.54 3.40
C GLU A 476 -14.71 -0.67 4.55
N LYS A 477 -15.37 -1.28 5.53
CA LYS A 477 -15.90 -0.58 6.70
C LYS A 477 -14.84 -0.19 7.70
N ARG A 478 -13.76 -0.96 7.82
CA ARG A 478 -12.59 -0.58 8.63
C ARG A 478 -11.90 0.65 8.04
N GLY A 479 -11.83 0.76 6.72
CA GLY A 479 -11.30 1.94 6.04
C GLY A 479 -12.24 3.15 6.09
N GLU A 480 -13.56 2.94 6.06
CA GLU A 480 -14.55 4.03 6.29
C GLU A 480 -14.55 4.49 7.74
N ASP A 481 -14.50 3.57 8.71
CA ASP A 481 -14.39 3.88 10.13
C ASP A 481 -13.00 4.47 10.44
N GLU A 482 -11.91 4.05 9.78
CA GLU A 482 -10.56 4.62 9.92
C GLU A 482 -10.44 5.98 9.20
N GLU A 483 -11.06 6.22 8.04
CA GLU A 483 -11.10 7.54 7.36
C GLU A 483 -12.06 8.52 8.06
N GLU A 484 -13.21 8.07 8.59
CA GLU A 484 -14.16 8.91 9.34
C GLU A 484 -13.66 9.17 10.78
N VAL A 485 -12.97 8.21 11.40
CA VAL A 485 -12.21 8.43 12.65
C VAL A 485 -10.98 9.29 12.38
N ASP A 486 -10.16 9.10 11.34
CA ASP A 486 -9.01 9.97 11.07
C ASP A 486 -9.45 11.41 10.77
N PHE A 487 -10.52 11.65 9.99
CA PHE A 487 -11.00 13.01 9.71
C PHE A 487 -11.68 13.71 10.89
N VAL A 488 -12.42 12.97 11.74
CA VAL A 488 -13.04 13.54 12.95
C VAL A 488 -12.03 13.68 14.09
N THR A 489 -11.12 12.71 14.22
CA THR A 489 -10.07 12.66 15.25
C THR A 489 -8.91 13.58 14.93
N GLU A 490 -8.51 13.81 13.67
CA GLU A 490 -7.52 14.86 13.34
C GLU A 490 -8.08 16.25 13.65
N ARG A 491 -9.35 16.53 13.32
CA ARG A 491 -9.94 17.84 13.61
C ARG A 491 -10.19 18.07 15.10
N GLU A 492 -10.69 17.07 15.82
CA GLU A 492 -10.89 17.16 17.27
C GLU A 492 -9.56 17.09 18.05
N GLN A 493 -8.53 16.34 17.60
CA GLN A 493 -7.21 16.29 18.24
C GLN A 493 -6.35 17.50 17.94
N THR A 494 -6.45 18.13 16.77
CA THR A 494 -5.77 19.41 16.52
C THR A 494 -6.39 20.54 17.36
N GLU A 495 -7.69 20.49 17.68
CA GLU A 495 -8.34 21.40 18.63
C GLU A 495 -8.09 21.04 20.12
N GLU A 496 -8.05 19.76 20.52
CA GLU A 496 -7.71 19.32 21.89
C GLU A 496 -6.19 19.40 22.20
N ALA A 497 -5.30 19.29 21.21
CA ALA A 497 -3.84 19.37 21.42
C ALA A 497 -3.35 20.75 21.88
N LEU A 498 -4.18 21.79 21.74
CA LEU A 498 -3.92 23.14 22.23
C LEU A 498 -4.46 23.38 23.65
N ALA A 499 -5.29 22.48 24.19
CA ALA A 499 -5.84 22.62 25.53
C ALA A 499 -4.74 22.45 26.60
N PRO A 500 -4.77 23.25 27.69
CA PRO A 500 -3.89 23.04 28.82
C PRO A 500 -4.07 21.64 29.43
N TRP A 501 -2.99 21.06 29.95
CA TRP A 501 -3.03 19.77 30.63
C TRP A 501 -4.15 19.71 31.71
N ARG A 502 -5.05 18.73 31.60
CA ARG A 502 -6.15 18.51 32.57
C ARG A 502 -5.58 17.94 33.88
N ARG A 503 -5.65 18.71 34.96
CA ARG A 503 -5.17 18.30 36.28
C ARG A 503 -6.11 17.31 36.96
N GLU A 504 -5.56 16.37 37.70
CA GLU A 504 -6.32 15.48 38.57
C GLU A 504 -6.69 16.18 39.88
N ASP A 505 -7.95 16.05 40.31
CA ASP A 505 -8.35 16.51 41.64
C ASP A 505 -7.67 15.67 42.74
N VAL A 506 -7.05 16.35 43.70
CA VAL A 506 -6.48 15.72 44.89
C VAL A 506 -7.62 15.29 45.81
N ASP A 507 -7.77 13.98 46.03
CA ASP A 507 -8.72 13.43 47.01
C ASP A 507 -8.12 13.51 48.43
N PRO A 508 -8.63 14.39 49.32
CA PRO A 508 -8.12 14.50 50.69
C PRO A 508 -8.41 13.26 51.55
N ASP A 509 -9.37 12.40 51.15
CA ASP A 509 -9.74 11.15 51.83
C ASP A 509 -9.25 9.89 51.07
N ALA A 510 -8.21 10.03 50.23
CA ALA A 510 -7.70 8.91 49.42
C ALA A 510 -7.35 7.65 50.23
N TRP A 511 -7.01 7.80 51.52
CA TRP A 511 -6.62 6.71 52.43
C TRP A 511 -7.77 6.19 53.32
N GLY A 512 -8.92 6.88 53.30
CA GLY A 512 -10.09 6.58 54.11
C GLY A 512 -9.92 6.83 55.62
N PRO A 513 -10.98 6.58 56.41
CA PRO A 513 -10.94 6.75 57.86
C PRO A 513 -9.92 5.81 58.54
N PRO A 514 -9.52 6.11 59.79
CA PRO A 514 -8.67 5.22 60.57
C PRO A 514 -9.34 3.83 60.72
N PRO A 515 -8.54 2.76 60.83
CA PRO A 515 -9.08 1.42 61.02
C PRO A 515 -9.88 1.35 62.33
N ALA A 516 -11.09 0.80 62.26
CA ALA A 516 -12.01 0.69 63.39
C ALA A 516 -12.49 -0.75 63.53
N THR A 517 -11.55 -1.70 63.66
CA THR A 517 -11.86 -3.13 63.63
C THR A 517 -12.25 -3.70 65.01
N GLY A 518 -12.13 -2.87 66.06
CA GLY A 518 -12.38 -3.25 67.45
C GLY A 518 -11.24 -4.03 68.10
N SER A 519 -10.06 -4.10 67.46
CA SER A 519 -8.86 -4.76 67.96
C SER A 519 -7.64 -3.86 67.84
N ASP A 520 -7.10 -3.42 68.98
CA ASP A 520 -5.91 -2.55 69.02
C ASP A 520 -4.75 -3.13 68.20
N LYS A 521 -4.53 -4.45 68.26
CA LYS A 521 -3.48 -5.14 67.50
C LYS A 521 -3.69 -5.04 65.99
N LEU A 522 -4.92 -5.20 65.51
CA LEU A 522 -5.22 -5.15 64.08
C LEU A 522 -5.20 -3.70 63.56
N ASP A 523 -5.72 -2.77 64.37
CA ASP A 523 -5.72 -1.35 64.03
C ASP A 523 -4.30 -0.78 64.00
N THR A 524 -3.38 -1.23 64.87
CA THR A 524 -1.94 -0.91 64.77
C THR A 524 -1.31 -1.45 63.49
N ILE A 525 -1.51 -2.73 63.15
CA ILE A 525 -0.95 -3.34 61.92
C ILE A 525 -1.41 -2.58 60.66
N VAL A 526 -2.69 -2.19 60.61
CA VAL A 526 -3.25 -1.46 59.45
C VAL A 526 -2.75 -0.02 59.42
N SER A 527 -2.57 0.63 60.57
CA SER A 527 -2.02 1.99 60.64
C SER A 527 -0.53 2.02 60.26
N ASP A 528 0.24 1.02 60.68
CA ASP A 528 1.64 0.86 60.27
C ASP A 528 1.76 0.61 58.76
N LEU A 529 0.90 -0.26 58.21
CA LEU A 529 0.81 -0.49 56.76
C LEU A 529 0.42 0.80 56.03
N GLU A 530 -0.54 1.58 56.53
CA GLU A 530 -0.89 2.88 55.94
C GLU A 530 0.32 3.83 55.89
N LEU A 531 1.08 3.92 56.98
CA LEU A 531 2.28 4.74 57.05
C LEU A 531 3.35 4.27 56.04
N GLU A 532 3.56 2.96 55.93
CA GLU A 532 4.47 2.36 54.95
C GLU A 532 4.04 2.65 53.50
N LEU A 533 2.74 2.59 53.20
CA LEU A 533 2.19 2.89 51.87
C LEU A 533 2.26 4.38 51.54
N ARG A 534 2.01 5.26 52.51
CA ARG A 534 2.21 6.71 52.35
C ARG A 534 3.69 7.04 52.10
N THR A 535 4.59 6.36 52.80
CA THR A 535 6.04 6.48 52.58
C THR A 535 6.41 6.02 51.18
N LEU A 536 5.84 4.91 50.71
CA LEU A 536 6.07 4.40 49.36
C LEU A 536 5.67 5.40 48.25
N VAL A 537 4.54 6.07 48.42
CA VAL A 537 4.11 7.15 47.50
C VAL A 537 5.03 8.38 47.62
N ARG A 538 5.48 8.74 48.83
CA ARG A 538 6.44 9.83 49.03
C ARG A 538 7.80 9.53 48.40
N ASP A 539 8.24 8.27 48.42
CA ASP A 539 9.48 7.83 47.78
C ASP A 539 9.38 7.92 46.24
N LEU A 540 8.17 7.81 45.67
CA LEU A 540 7.92 8.07 44.25
C LEU A 540 8.15 9.55 43.91
N GLU A 541 7.62 10.44 44.73
CA GLU A 541 7.76 11.90 44.60
C GLU A 541 9.22 12.36 44.81
N ALA A 542 9.95 11.75 45.73
CA ALA A 542 11.34 12.11 46.03
C ALA A 542 12.39 11.37 45.18
N GLY A 543 11.99 10.34 44.43
CA GLY A 543 12.91 9.42 43.75
C GLY A 543 12.90 9.53 42.22
N PRO A 544 12.11 8.69 41.52
CA PRO A 544 12.16 8.59 40.06
C PRO A 544 11.48 9.76 39.31
N LEU A 545 10.43 10.37 39.85
CA LEU A 545 9.68 11.43 39.15
C LEU A 545 10.50 12.71 38.94
N PRO A 546 11.29 13.21 39.92
CA PRO A 546 12.16 14.35 39.70
C PRO A 546 13.19 14.14 38.58
N VAL A 547 13.61 12.89 38.33
CA VAL A 547 14.52 12.57 37.23
C VAL A 547 13.81 12.72 35.87
N LEU A 548 12.57 12.22 35.76
CA LEU A 548 11.75 12.39 34.56
C LEU A 548 11.41 13.86 34.32
N GLU A 549 11.01 14.58 35.36
CA GLU A 549 10.69 16.01 35.30
C GLU A 549 11.91 16.81 34.84
N LYS A 550 13.07 16.57 35.44
CA LYS A 550 14.32 17.24 35.07
C LYS A 550 14.69 16.98 33.61
N ASP A 551 14.49 15.76 33.13
CA ASP A 551 14.79 15.36 31.75
C ASP A 551 13.85 16.08 30.75
N ALA A 552 12.53 16.05 30.98
CA ALA A 552 11.55 16.78 30.18
C ALA A 552 11.77 18.31 30.22
N LEU A 553 12.06 18.87 31.40
CA LEU A 553 12.40 20.29 31.53
C LEU A 553 13.70 20.67 30.80
N THR A 554 14.67 19.76 30.73
CA THR A 554 15.93 20.00 29.98
C THR A 554 15.65 20.06 28.49
N TYR A 555 14.75 19.21 27.98
CA TYR A 555 14.27 19.24 26.61
C TYR A 555 13.55 20.57 26.29
N VAL A 556 12.52 20.96 27.06
CA VAL A 556 11.79 22.23 26.84
C VAL A 556 12.71 23.45 26.95
N ARG A 557 13.63 23.47 27.92
CA ARG A 557 14.63 24.55 28.05
C ARG A 557 15.59 24.62 26.87
N THR A 558 15.88 23.48 26.23
CA THR A 558 16.70 23.44 25.01
C THR A 558 15.95 24.08 23.85
N LEU A 559 14.68 23.73 23.63
CA LEU A 559 13.82 24.36 22.63
C LEU A 559 13.73 25.88 22.84
N ARG A 560 13.45 26.31 24.07
CA ARG A 560 13.40 27.73 24.46
C ARG A 560 14.72 28.44 24.21
N ARG A 561 15.86 27.81 24.53
CA ARG A 561 17.19 28.39 24.28
C ARG A 561 17.43 28.62 22.79
N ASP A 562 16.99 27.68 21.93
CA ASP A 562 17.18 27.79 20.49
C ASP A 562 16.23 28.83 19.87
N PHE A 563 15.01 28.99 20.39
CA PHE A 563 14.15 30.13 20.06
C PHE A 563 14.80 31.47 20.47
N LEU A 564 15.33 31.57 21.69
CA LEU A 564 15.98 32.81 22.15
C LEU A 564 17.25 33.16 21.35
N ARG A 565 17.91 32.18 20.74
CA ARG A 565 19.00 32.40 19.79
C ARG A 565 18.48 33.04 18.52
N LEU A 566 17.42 32.49 17.92
CA LEU A 566 16.74 33.07 16.76
C LEU A 566 16.33 34.52 17.06
N HIS A 567 15.61 34.76 18.15
CA HIS A 567 15.17 36.11 18.52
C HIS A 567 16.37 37.07 18.68
N ARG A 568 17.45 36.65 19.35
CA ARG A 568 18.65 37.49 19.51
C ARG A 568 19.27 37.84 18.17
N HIS A 569 19.34 36.89 17.24
CA HIS A 569 19.92 37.12 15.93
C HIS A 569 19.06 38.05 15.07
N LEU A 570 17.72 37.94 15.15
CA LEU A 570 16.81 38.90 14.52
C LEU A 570 16.96 40.30 15.12
N ALA A 571 17.01 40.40 16.46
CA ALA A 571 17.18 41.66 17.15
C ALA A 571 18.52 42.35 16.83
N THR A 572 19.60 41.63 16.53
CA THR A 572 20.87 42.25 16.09
C THR A 572 20.83 42.77 14.65
N HIS A 573 19.93 42.25 13.82
CA HIS A 573 19.80 42.62 12.40
C HIS A 573 18.59 43.54 12.12
N HIS A 574 17.91 44.05 13.15
CA HIS A 574 16.73 44.90 12.99
C HIS A 574 16.98 46.18 12.18
N ASP A 575 18.21 46.71 12.21
CA ASP A 575 18.64 47.89 11.43
C ASP A 575 19.06 47.55 9.98
N SER A 576 19.11 46.27 9.61
CA SER A 576 19.47 45.85 8.26
C SER A 576 18.39 46.22 7.24
N PRO A 577 18.75 46.37 5.95
CA PRO A 577 17.77 46.55 4.87
C PRO A 577 16.68 45.47 4.93
N PRO A 578 15.40 45.79 4.64
CA PRO A 578 14.28 44.86 4.78
C PRO A 578 14.51 43.51 4.10
N ASP A 579 15.09 43.51 2.90
CA ASP A 579 15.36 42.28 2.14
C ASP A 579 16.42 41.41 2.81
N GLN A 580 17.46 42.02 3.38
CA GLN A 580 18.50 41.30 4.11
C GLN A 580 17.97 40.74 5.43
N LEU A 581 17.09 41.47 6.10
CA LEU A 581 16.45 41.01 7.33
C LEU A 581 15.46 39.87 7.08
N LEU A 582 14.68 39.92 6.00
CA LEU A 582 13.79 38.82 5.57
C LEU A 582 14.58 37.55 5.19
N ALA A 583 15.72 37.69 4.50
CA ALA A 583 16.62 36.57 4.23
C ALA A 583 17.17 35.97 5.54
N THR A 584 17.56 36.83 6.48
CA THR A 584 18.02 36.41 7.82
C THR A 584 16.93 35.65 8.58
N MET A 585 15.67 36.10 8.52
CA MET A 585 14.54 35.40 9.14
C MET A 585 14.36 33.98 8.61
N ARG A 586 14.40 33.79 7.28
CA ARG A 586 14.27 32.47 6.65
C ARG A 586 15.41 31.54 7.05
N ALA A 587 16.64 32.06 7.04
CA ALA A 587 17.82 31.28 7.43
C ALA A 587 17.75 30.85 8.91
N GLU A 588 17.35 31.74 9.81
CA GLU A 588 17.21 31.42 11.22
C GLU A 588 16.06 30.45 11.50
N MET A 589 14.95 30.52 10.75
CA MET A 589 13.85 29.54 10.84
C MET A 589 14.31 28.14 10.40
N ALA A 590 15.08 28.05 9.31
CA ALA A 590 15.65 26.78 8.85
C ALA A 590 16.61 26.17 9.90
N GLU A 591 17.43 27.02 10.53
CA GLU A 591 18.36 26.60 11.58
C GLU A 591 17.63 26.24 12.88
N LEU A 592 16.53 26.92 13.22
CA LEU A 592 15.66 26.54 14.32
C LEU A 592 15.05 25.16 14.09
N ALA A 593 14.48 24.91 12.91
CA ALA A 593 13.92 23.62 12.51
C ALA A 593 14.98 22.49 12.63
N ALA A 594 16.21 22.74 12.16
CA ALA A 594 17.31 21.78 12.27
C ALA A 594 17.67 21.46 13.73
N ARG A 595 17.81 22.48 14.58
CA ARG A 595 18.12 22.31 16.01
C ARG A 595 17.01 21.58 16.76
N TRP A 596 15.75 21.91 16.46
CA TRP A 596 14.60 21.26 17.09
C TRP A 596 14.40 19.82 16.59
N ARG A 597 14.66 19.55 15.31
CA ARG A 597 14.74 18.17 14.78
C ARG A 597 15.74 17.34 15.56
N ASP A 598 16.95 17.86 15.79
CA ASP A 598 17.97 17.13 16.57
C ASP A 598 17.52 16.88 18.01
N ALA A 599 16.85 17.85 18.63
CA ALA A 599 16.26 17.68 19.95
C ALA A 599 15.13 16.64 19.96
N LEU A 600 14.29 16.58 18.92
CA LEU A 600 13.23 15.59 18.75
C LEU A 600 13.81 14.17 18.56
N LEU A 601 14.84 14.02 17.73
CA LEU A 601 15.52 12.74 17.53
C LEU A 601 16.23 12.27 18.81
N ASP A 602 16.92 13.16 19.53
CA ASP A 602 17.51 12.82 20.83
C ASP A 602 16.44 12.39 21.85
N ARG A 603 15.29 13.09 21.88
CA ARG A 603 14.15 12.74 22.73
C ARG A 603 13.57 11.37 22.36
N SER A 604 13.41 11.07 21.06
CA SER A 604 12.89 9.80 20.55
C SER A 604 13.69 8.60 21.07
N THR A 605 15.03 8.73 21.14
CA THR A 605 15.92 7.67 21.64
C THR A 605 16.00 7.62 23.17
N THR A 606 15.77 8.75 23.84
CA THR A 606 15.83 8.86 25.30
C THR A 606 14.62 8.19 25.95
N ILE A 607 13.42 8.37 25.39
CA ILE A 607 12.16 7.81 25.92
C ILE A 607 12.21 6.28 25.98
N THR A 608 12.76 5.64 24.94
CA THR A 608 12.89 4.18 24.87
C THR A 608 13.94 3.63 25.84
N ARG A 609 15.02 4.39 26.12
CA ARG A 609 16.14 3.92 26.95
C ARG A 609 16.04 4.26 28.44
N ARG A 610 15.39 5.37 28.82
CA ARG A 610 15.46 5.92 30.19
C ARG A 610 14.13 6.04 30.94
N GLY A 611 13.03 5.55 30.38
CA GLY A 611 11.72 5.71 31.02
C GLY A 611 11.52 4.87 32.30
N TRP A 612 10.96 5.49 33.35
CA TRP A 612 10.60 4.82 34.61
C TRP A 612 9.39 3.88 34.45
N SER A 613 9.39 2.73 35.10
CA SER A 613 8.26 1.78 35.08
C SER A 613 7.57 1.69 36.45
N PRO A 614 6.22 1.73 36.51
CA PRO A 614 5.44 1.46 37.71
C PRO A 614 5.68 0.07 38.31
N ARG A 615 6.33 -0.85 37.58
CA ARG A 615 6.70 -2.16 38.10
C ARG A 615 7.54 -2.09 39.38
N LYS A 616 8.47 -1.13 39.49
CA LYS A 616 9.28 -0.96 40.72
C LYS A 616 8.41 -0.57 41.92
N LEU A 617 7.35 0.21 41.68
CA LEU A 617 6.36 0.57 42.70
C LEU A 617 5.55 -0.65 43.14
N GLN A 618 5.13 -1.50 42.20
CA GLN A 618 4.46 -2.77 42.49
C GLN A 618 5.37 -3.75 43.26
N GLU A 619 6.64 -3.92 42.88
CA GLU A 619 7.60 -4.77 43.59
C GLU A 619 7.89 -4.26 45.01
N ALA A 620 7.88 -2.94 45.18
CA ALA A 620 8.00 -2.31 46.48
C ALA A 620 6.76 -2.58 47.34
N LEU A 621 5.55 -2.42 46.79
CA LEU A 621 4.28 -2.76 47.44
C LEU A 621 4.22 -4.24 47.85
N ASP A 622 4.61 -5.14 46.95
CA ASP A 622 4.61 -6.58 47.18
C ASP A 622 5.45 -6.98 48.38
N ARG A 623 6.59 -6.31 48.62
CA ARG A 623 7.45 -6.54 49.78
C ARG A 623 6.80 -6.11 51.10
N ARG A 624 6.06 -4.99 51.12
CA ARG A 624 5.36 -4.53 52.34
C ARG A 624 4.20 -5.48 52.69
N VAL A 625 3.43 -5.89 51.68
CA VAL A 625 2.34 -6.86 51.85
C VAL A 625 2.86 -8.21 52.37
N ALA A 626 4.03 -8.66 51.91
CA ALA A 626 4.64 -9.92 52.35
C ALA A 626 5.00 -9.95 53.86
N ASN A 627 5.19 -8.78 54.48
CA ASN A 627 5.51 -8.67 55.91
C ASN A 627 4.26 -8.73 56.80
N LEU A 628 3.05 -8.76 56.24
CA LEU A 628 1.82 -8.86 57.01
C LEU A 628 1.67 -10.23 57.69
N PRO A 629 1.11 -10.29 58.91
CA PRO A 629 0.88 -11.54 59.60
C PRO A 629 -0.17 -12.40 58.87
N GLU A 630 0.02 -13.72 58.93
CA GLU A 630 -0.85 -14.66 58.23
C GLU A 630 -2.31 -14.61 58.75
N GLN A 631 -2.48 -14.53 60.07
CA GLN A 631 -3.77 -14.48 60.74
C GLN A 631 -3.73 -13.60 62.00
N VAL A 632 -4.81 -12.87 62.25
CA VAL A 632 -5.03 -12.09 63.48
C VAL A 632 -6.41 -12.42 64.03
N ILE A 633 -6.50 -12.63 65.35
CA ILE A 633 -7.77 -12.85 66.04
C ILE A 633 -8.31 -11.49 66.50
N ALA A 634 -9.54 -11.18 66.11
CA ALA A 634 -10.22 -9.93 66.46
C ALA A 634 -11.64 -10.21 66.99
N PRO A 635 -12.24 -9.31 67.80
CA PRO A 635 -13.64 -9.44 68.18
C PRO A 635 -14.56 -9.26 66.96
N ALA A 636 -15.74 -9.86 67.00
CA ALA A 636 -16.72 -9.70 65.95
C ALA A 636 -17.42 -8.33 66.05
N ASN A 637 -17.58 -7.62 64.93
CA ASN A 637 -18.23 -6.31 64.91
C ASN A 637 -19.76 -6.44 65.10
N GLU A 638 -20.30 -5.79 66.13
CA GLU A 638 -21.72 -5.84 66.51
C GLU A 638 -22.66 -5.35 65.40
N SER A 639 -22.21 -4.39 64.58
CA SER A 639 -23.00 -3.79 63.49
C SER A 639 -23.35 -4.79 62.38
N THR A 640 -22.46 -5.77 62.12
CA THR A 640 -22.65 -6.82 61.10
C THR A 640 -23.71 -7.84 61.48
N PHE A 641 -24.13 -7.86 62.75
CA PHE A 641 -25.19 -8.74 63.23
C PHE A 641 -26.58 -8.11 63.15
N LEU A 642 -26.74 -6.81 62.84
CA LEU A 642 -28.05 -6.14 62.80
C LEU A 642 -28.95 -6.63 61.64
N PRO A 643 -30.29 -6.66 61.82
CA PRO A 643 -31.18 -7.14 60.77
C PRO A 643 -31.14 -6.19 59.56
N ARG A 644 -31.00 -6.73 58.35
CA ARG A 644 -31.08 -5.99 57.09
C ARG A 644 -32.04 -6.70 56.14
N ASP A 645 -32.45 -6.01 55.09
CA ASP A 645 -33.37 -6.53 54.10
C ASP A 645 -32.63 -7.47 53.12
N GLU A 646 -32.61 -8.76 53.46
CA GLU A 646 -31.80 -9.77 52.77
C GLU A 646 -32.55 -11.12 52.61
N PRO A 647 -32.09 -11.99 51.68
CA PRO A 647 -32.67 -13.32 51.45
C PRO A 647 -32.76 -14.18 52.73
N LEU A 648 -33.79 -15.02 52.80
CA LEU A 648 -34.20 -15.75 54.00
C LEU A 648 -33.06 -16.58 54.64
N LEU A 649 -32.21 -17.22 53.83
CA LEU A 649 -31.03 -17.98 54.28
C LEU A 649 -29.97 -17.12 55.00
N ARG A 650 -29.68 -15.91 54.49
CA ARG A 650 -28.73 -14.98 55.14
C ARG A 650 -29.33 -14.38 56.41
N ARG A 651 -30.62 -14.09 56.39
CA ARG A 651 -31.39 -13.60 57.55
C ARG A 651 -31.37 -14.60 58.70
N VAL A 652 -31.56 -15.89 58.41
CA VAL A 652 -31.46 -16.97 59.40
C VAL A 652 -30.04 -17.12 59.94
N ASN A 653 -29.01 -17.12 59.08
CA ASN A 653 -27.61 -17.21 59.51
C ASN A 653 -27.17 -16.02 60.41
N ARG A 654 -27.60 -14.80 60.06
CA ARG A 654 -27.31 -13.61 60.87
C ARG A 654 -28.05 -13.68 62.21
N TRP A 655 -29.29 -14.17 62.23
CA TRP A 655 -30.05 -14.41 63.46
C TRP A 655 -29.38 -15.44 64.38
N THR A 656 -28.96 -16.60 63.86
CA THR A 656 -28.29 -17.64 64.66
C THR A 656 -26.96 -17.14 65.25
N ARG A 657 -26.16 -16.39 64.46
CA ARG A 657 -24.91 -15.82 64.94
C ARG A 657 -25.13 -14.72 65.99
N ARG A 658 -26.18 -13.91 65.88
CA ARG A 658 -26.56 -12.90 66.88
C ARG A 658 -26.97 -13.53 68.21
N VAL A 659 -27.78 -14.60 68.17
CA VAL A 659 -28.17 -15.35 69.38
C VAL A 659 -26.93 -15.94 70.07
N ARG A 660 -26.03 -16.55 69.31
CA ARG A 660 -24.78 -17.11 69.84
C ARG A 660 -23.84 -16.04 70.41
N HIS A 661 -23.78 -14.85 69.81
CA HIS A 661 -22.97 -13.72 70.30
C HIS A 661 -23.49 -13.18 71.64
N ARG A 662 -24.80 -13.16 71.86
CA ARG A 662 -25.40 -12.80 73.16
C ARG A 662 -25.10 -13.82 74.26
N MET A 663 -24.80 -15.07 73.91
CA MET A 663 -24.43 -16.12 74.86
C MET A 663 -22.94 -16.13 75.20
N ALA A 664 -22.07 -15.85 74.22
CA ALA A 664 -20.62 -15.69 74.41
C ALA A 664 -20.02 -14.74 73.35
N PRO A 665 -19.10 -13.84 73.71
CA PRO A 665 -18.45 -12.95 72.75
C PRO A 665 -17.76 -13.77 71.66
N GLN A 666 -18.08 -13.49 70.39
CA GLN A 666 -17.47 -14.24 69.29
C GLN A 666 -16.17 -13.58 68.87
N GLN A 667 -15.13 -14.40 68.75
CA GLN A 667 -13.89 -14.03 68.07
C GLN A 667 -13.96 -14.50 66.61
N ARG A 668 -13.28 -13.76 65.74
CA ARG A 668 -13.10 -14.08 64.32
C ARG A 668 -11.61 -14.17 63.99
N THR A 669 -11.28 -15.09 63.11
CA THR A 669 -9.91 -15.25 62.59
C THR A 669 -9.82 -14.56 61.25
N ILE A 670 -9.07 -13.47 61.19
CA ILE A 670 -8.92 -12.66 59.98
C ILE A 670 -7.60 -13.04 59.31
N HIS A 671 -7.67 -13.47 58.05
CA HIS A 671 -6.50 -13.79 57.24
C HIS A 671 -5.93 -12.51 56.60
N VAL A 672 -5.22 -11.70 57.39
CA VAL A 672 -4.75 -10.36 57.02
C VAL A 672 -3.84 -10.40 55.80
N LEU A 673 -2.84 -11.30 55.77
CA LEU A 673 -1.97 -11.47 54.60
C LEU A 673 -2.77 -11.82 53.34
N ALA A 674 -3.78 -12.69 53.43
CA ALA A 674 -4.56 -13.10 52.27
C ALA A 674 -5.40 -11.94 51.69
N LEU A 675 -5.97 -11.10 52.56
CA LEU A 675 -6.67 -9.88 52.16
C LEU A 675 -5.72 -8.81 51.59
N GLY A 676 -4.54 -8.65 52.19
CA GLY A 676 -3.48 -7.78 51.67
C GLY A 676 -3.02 -8.24 50.29
N ARG A 677 -2.81 -9.54 50.08
CA ARG A 677 -2.50 -10.13 48.76
C ARG A 677 -3.60 -9.85 47.75
N PHE A 678 -4.86 -9.95 48.15
CA PHE A 678 -6.00 -9.74 47.27
C PHE A 678 -6.13 -8.27 46.82
N HIS A 679 -6.11 -7.32 47.75
CA HIS A 679 -6.34 -5.91 47.44
C HIS A 679 -5.11 -5.17 46.97
N LEU A 680 -4.01 -5.28 47.73
CA LEU A 680 -2.80 -4.50 47.48
C LEU A 680 -1.89 -5.18 46.45
N GLN A 681 -1.73 -6.50 46.52
CA GLN A 681 -0.84 -7.21 45.59
C GLN A 681 -1.55 -7.54 44.26
N GLY A 682 -2.84 -7.87 44.35
CA GLY A 682 -3.66 -8.33 43.23
C GLY A 682 -4.25 -7.19 42.40
N ARG A 683 -5.16 -6.41 43.00
CA ARG A 683 -5.93 -5.38 42.28
C ARG A 683 -5.11 -4.16 41.88
N VAL A 684 -4.13 -3.75 42.68
CA VAL A 684 -3.28 -2.59 42.36
C VAL A 684 -2.50 -2.82 41.07
N ALA A 685 -1.95 -4.03 40.86
CA ALA A 685 -1.18 -4.35 39.66
C ALA A 685 -1.97 -4.15 38.36
N GLY A 686 -3.28 -4.47 38.36
CA GLY A 686 -4.15 -4.23 37.21
C GLY A 686 -4.49 -2.75 36.98
N ARG A 687 -4.50 -1.94 38.04
CA ARG A 687 -4.76 -0.48 37.94
C ARG A 687 -3.50 0.35 37.73
N MET A 688 -2.31 -0.21 37.97
CA MET A 688 -1.04 0.46 37.74
C MET A 688 -0.77 0.74 36.26
N GLU A 689 -1.53 0.14 35.35
CA GLU A 689 -1.60 0.53 33.95
C GLU A 689 -1.99 2.01 33.79
N GLU A 690 -2.91 2.53 34.61
CA GLU A 690 -3.33 3.93 34.56
C GLU A 690 -2.16 4.90 34.83
N VAL A 691 -1.27 4.51 35.74
CA VAL A 691 -0.05 5.27 36.07
C VAL A 691 0.96 5.18 34.91
N ALA A 692 1.08 4.00 34.27
CA ALA A 692 1.94 3.80 33.12
C ALA A 692 1.47 4.63 31.90
N ALA A 693 0.16 4.61 31.63
CA ALA A 693 -0.46 5.36 30.55
C ALA A 693 -0.21 6.86 30.68
N LEU A 694 -0.35 7.42 31.89
CA LEU A 694 -0.11 8.84 32.14
C LEU A 694 1.32 9.27 31.78
N THR A 695 2.32 8.42 32.04
CA THR A 695 3.71 8.73 31.66
C THR A 695 3.96 8.72 30.15
N VAL A 696 3.23 7.93 29.37
CA VAL A 696 3.36 7.93 27.90
C VAL A 696 2.55 9.08 27.29
N ASN A 697 1.35 9.33 27.83
CA ASN A 697 0.51 10.44 27.41
C ASN A 697 1.21 11.80 27.64
N ALA A 698 1.99 11.91 28.71
CA ALA A 698 2.87 13.05 28.95
C ALA A 698 3.88 13.28 27.80
N GLU A 699 4.50 12.21 27.27
CA GLU A 699 5.45 12.33 26.15
C GLU A 699 4.75 12.71 24.85
N LEU A 700 3.54 12.19 24.61
CA LEU A 700 2.72 12.55 23.45
C LEU A 700 2.25 14.01 23.54
N HIS A 701 1.81 14.45 24.73
CA HIS A 701 1.47 15.84 25.01
C HIS A 701 2.65 16.77 24.74
N LEU A 702 3.84 16.40 25.21
CA LEU A 702 5.06 17.18 25.00
C LEU A 702 5.44 17.26 23.52
N ALA A 703 5.30 16.18 22.74
CA ALA A 703 5.51 16.19 21.30
C ALA A 703 4.54 17.13 20.57
N ASN A 704 3.25 17.09 20.94
CA ASN A 704 2.23 17.98 20.38
C ASN A 704 2.48 19.45 20.78
N ARG A 705 2.89 19.71 22.02
CA ARG A 705 3.28 21.05 22.49
C ARG A 705 4.48 21.59 21.70
N THR A 706 5.46 20.75 21.36
CA THR A 706 6.59 21.16 20.50
C THR A 706 6.13 21.57 19.10
N ALA A 707 5.19 20.82 18.51
CA ALA A 707 4.61 21.16 17.21
C ALA A 707 3.91 22.52 17.26
N ALA A 708 3.01 22.71 18.23
CA ALA A 708 2.27 23.95 18.42
C ALA A 708 3.18 25.16 18.66
N LEU A 709 4.23 24.99 19.47
CA LEU A 709 5.24 26.05 19.70
C LEU A 709 5.97 26.43 18.41
N PHE A 710 6.32 25.45 17.57
CA PHE A 710 6.99 25.74 16.30
C PHE A 710 6.04 26.46 15.34
N ASP A 711 4.79 26.00 15.23
CA ASP A 711 3.78 26.63 14.38
C ASP A 711 3.51 28.06 14.83
N ALA A 712 3.40 28.33 16.12
CA ALA A 712 3.25 29.68 16.66
C ALA A 712 4.44 30.59 16.29
N ILE A 713 5.67 30.07 16.36
CA ILE A 713 6.88 30.80 15.94
C ILE A 713 6.85 31.07 14.43
N ASP A 714 6.55 30.07 13.61
CA ASP A 714 6.52 30.17 12.14
C ASP A 714 5.48 31.21 11.68
N HIS A 715 4.24 31.11 12.18
CA HIS A 715 3.18 32.08 11.91
C HIS A 715 3.53 33.47 12.42
N GLY A 716 4.15 33.58 13.60
CA GLY A 716 4.60 34.85 14.16
C GLY A 716 5.68 35.52 13.30
N VAL A 717 6.64 34.74 12.79
CA VAL A 717 7.69 35.23 11.89
C VAL A 717 7.12 35.61 10.52
N GLU A 718 6.19 34.83 9.95
CA GLU A 718 5.55 35.15 8.67
C GLU A 718 4.66 36.40 8.77
N SER A 719 3.87 36.52 9.85
CA SER A 719 3.07 37.70 10.14
C SER A 719 3.95 38.94 10.27
N MET A 720 5.05 38.85 11.02
CA MET A 720 6.04 39.91 11.14
C MET A 720 6.64 40.29 9.78
N ALA A 721 7.06 39.31 8.97
CA ALA A 721 7.60 39.53 7.63
C ALA A 721 6.61 40.28 6.72
N SER A 722 5.31 39.96 6.80
CA SER A 722 4.26 40.63 6.02
C SER A 722 4.05 42.08 6.44
N GLN A 723 4.12 42.37 7.75
CA GLN A 723 3.92 43.70 8.32
C GLN A 723 5.13 44.60 8.05
N MET A 724 6.35 44.06 8.13
CA MET A 724 7.59 44.78 7.85
C MET A 724 7.72 45.21 6.39
N ARG A 725 7.12 44.47 5.44
CA ARG A 725 7.02 44.92 4.03
C ARG A 725 6.17 46.19 3.88
N ARG A 726 5.24 46.45 4.82
CA ARG A 726 4.37 47.63 4.82
C ARG A 726 4.98 48.78 5.64
N ASP A 727 5.55 48.47 6.79
CA ASP A 727 6.20 49.43 7.68
C ASP A 727 7.54 48.88 8.21
N PRO A 728 8.67 49.18 7.53
CA PRO A 728 9.99 48.74 7.96
C PRO A 728 10.41 49.28 9.34
N ALA A 729 9.87 50.43 9.77
CA ALA A 729 10.24 51.05 11.03
C ALA A 729 9.68 50.29 12.25
N ALA A 730 8.68 49.42 12.05
CA ALA A 730 8.08 48.61 13.10
C ALA A 730 8.88 47.36 13.48
N ALA A 731 9.98 47.06 12.77
CA ALA A 731 10.77 45.83 12.95
C ALA A 731 11.14 45.52 14.40
N GLN A 732 11.64 46.51 15.15
CA GLN A 732 12.05 46.34 16.54
C GLN A 732 10.87 45.99 17.46
N ALA A 733 9.71 46.62 17.25
CA ALA A 733 8.51 46.38 18.06
C ALA A 733 7.91 44.99 17.77
N LEU A 734 7.89 44.57 16.49
CA LEU A 734 7.39 43.26 16.08
C LEU A 734 8.27 42.11 16.61
N ILE A 735 9.59 42.25 16.55
CA ILE A 735 10.52 41.25 17.12
C ILE A 735 10.33 41.12 18.64
N ALA A 736 10.10 42.23 19.34
CA ALA A 736 9.83 42.23 20.78
C ALA A 736 8.50 41.55 21.13
N ALA A 737 7.44 41.82 20.35
CA ALA A 737 6.12 41.21 20.52
C ALA A 737 6.16 39.69 20.32
N LEU A 738 6.84 39.21 19.27
CA LEU A 738 7.04 37.77 19.01
C LEU A 738 7.67 37.05 20.21
N ARG A 739 8.61 37.71 20.90
CA ARG A 739 9.23 37.14 22.09
C ARG A 739 8.26 37.03 23.26
N GLU A 740 7.46 38.06 23.49
CA GLU A 740 6.53 38.10 24.61
C GLU A 740 5.50 36.95 24.50
N GLU A 741 4.91 36.78 23.32
CA GLU A 741 3.94 35.72 23.01
C GLU A 741 4.55 34.32 23.22
N ILE A 742 5.69 34.03 22.60
CA ILE A 742 6.29 32.69 22.64
C ILE A 742 6.89 32.36 24.03
N GLU A 743 7.37 33.35 24.79
CA GLU A 743 7.86 33.11 26.16
C GLU A 743 6.74 32.69 27.12
N ASP A 744 5.52 33.22 26.94
CA ASP A 744 4.36 32.81 27.72
C ASP A 744 3.99 31.35 27.43
N ASP A 745 4.05 30.92 26.17
CA ASP A 745 3.81 29.51 25.79
C ASP A 745 4.90 28.57 26.34
N PHE A 746 6.17 28.98 26.33
CA PHE A 746 7.24 28.21 26.97
C PHE A 746 7.09 28.11 28.48
N LYS A 747 6.59 29.18 29.12
CA LYS A 747 6.31 29.17 30.55
C LYS A 747 5.19 28.19 30.88
N LEU A 748 4.12 28.19 30.09
CA LEU A 748 3.03 27.21 30.21
C LEU A 748 3.57 25.78 30.06
N ALA A 749 4.36 25.50 29.02
CA ALA A 749 4.95 24.18 28.80
C ALA A 749 5.82 23.71 29.99
N ILE A 750 6.57 24.61 30.62
CA ILE A 750 7.36 24.31 31.83
C ILE A 750 6.45 23.99 33.03
N GLU A 751 5.37 24.75 33.22
CA GLU A 751 4.40 24.52 34.29
C GLU A 751 3.65 23.19 34.11
N GLU A 752 3.26 22.85 32.87
CA GLU A 752 2.59 21.59 32.52
C GLU A 752 3.45 20.37 32.86
N VAL A 753 4.75 20.40 32.61
CA VAL A 753 5.66 19.30 32.98
C VAL A 753 5.62 19.03 34.48
N GLY A 754 5.53 20.08 35.32
CA GLY A 754 5.38 19.94 36.76
C GLY A 754 4.00 19.44 37.20
N TRP A 755 2.93 19.84 36.50
CA TRP A 755 1.58 19.33 36.80
C TRP A 755 1.45 17.84 36.47
N ILE A 756 2.00 17.43 35.32
CA ILE A 756 2.03 16.03 34.89
C ILE A 756 2.71 15.14 35.95
N THR A 757 3.87 15.54 36.46
CA THR A 757 4.57 14.73 37.48
C THR A 757 3.79 14.68 38.80
N SER A 758 3.11 15.76 39.17
CA SER A 758 2.20 15.78 40.33
C SER A 758 1.00 14.83 40.13
N ASP A 759 0.41 14.79 38.94
CA ASP A 759 -0.73 13.91 38.62
C ASP A 759 -0.37 12.41 38.68
N VAL A 760 0.87 12.04 38.32
CA VAL A 760 1.38 10.68 38.53
C VAL A 760 1.31 10.30 40.01
N VAL A 761 1.70 11.21 40.91
CA VAL A 761 1.65 10.99 42.38
C VAL A 761 0.20 10.92 42.86
N THR A 762 -0.66 11.84 42.42
CA THR A 762 -2.08 11.86 42.79
C THR A 762 -2.78 10.57 42.39
N ARG A 763 -2.52 10.07 41.18
CA ARG A 763 -3.13 8.82 40.67
C ARG A 763 -2.58 7.58 41.38
N ALA A 764 -1.28 7.52 41.63
CA ALA A 764 -0.68 6.46 42.46
C ALA A 764 -1.27 6.44 43.88
N THR A 765 -1.45 7.62 44.49
CA THR A 765 -2.10 7.78 45.80
C THR A 765 -3.53 7.26 45.79
N LYS A 766 -4.33 7.62 44.78
CA LYS A 766 -5.72 7.17 44.62
C LYS A 766 -5.84 5.67 44.46
N ILE A 767 -4.96 5.05 43.67
CA ILE A 767 -4.97 3.60 43.43
C ILE A 767 -4.56 2.82 44.68
N ILE A 768 -3.45 3.18 45.31
CA ILE A 768 -2.91 2.50 46.50
C ILE A 768 -3.81 2.76 47.72
N GLY A 769 -4.20 4.02 47.94
CA GLY A 769 -5.09 4.43 49.02
C GLY A 769 -6.49 3.82 48.90
N GLY A 770 -7.05 3.80 47.68
CA GLY A 770 -8.33 3.13 47.41
C GLY A 770 -8.28 1.62 47.70
N ALA A 771 -7.18 0.95 47.34
CA ALA A 771 -6.98 -0.47 47.69
C ALA A 771 -6.83 -0.70 49.21
N LEU A 772 -6.20 0.24 49.94
CA LEU A 772 -6.15 0.20 51.40
C LEU A 772 -7.53 0.46 52.02
N LYS A 773 -8.34 1.35 51.45
CA LYS A 773 -9.72 1.63 51.90
C LYS A 773 -10.61 0.40 51.74
N ASP A 774 -10.51 -0.29 50.61
CA ASP A 774 -11.16 -1.59 50.39
C ASP A 774 -10.68 -2.64 51.40
N LEU A 775 -9.36 -2.69 51.69
CA LEU A 775 -8.80 -3.58 52.71
C LEU A 775 -9.35 -3.28 54.10
N LYS A 776 -9.35 -2.02 54.54
CA LYS A 776 -9.91 -1.58 55.82
C LYS A 776 -11.38 -1.97 55.95
N HIS A 777 -12.17 -1.74 54.91
CA HIS A 777 -13.59 -2.11 54.88
C HIS A 777 -13.77 -3.63 55.04
N ASP A 778 -13.02 -4.43 54.29
CA ASP A 778 -13.14 -5.88 54.34
C ASP A 778 -12.61 -6.49 55.62
N LEU A 779 -11.56 -5.92 56.23
CA LEU A 779 -11.09 -6.34 57.55
C LEU A 779 -12.20 -6.20 58.61
N ASP A 780 -13.03 -5.16 58.49
CA ASP A 780 -14.14 -4.94 59.40
C ASP A 780 -15.31 -5.93 59.20
N VAL A 781 -15.51 -6.47 58.00
CA VAL A 781 -16.61 -7.42 57.70
C VAL A 781 -16.14 -8.86 57.43
N TYR A 782 -14.84 -9.16 57.54
CA TYR A 782 -14.30 -10.50 57.27
C TYR A 782 -14.78 -11.55 58.29
N ASP A 783 -15.07 -12.75 57.78
CA ASP A 783 -15.64 -13.89 58.54
C ASP A 783 -17.02 -13.59 59.19
N THR A 784 -17.73 -12.61 58.63
CA THR A 784 -19.12 -12.30 58.98
C THR A 784 -20.09 -12.81 57.89
N PRO A 785 -21.42 -12.77 58.10
CA PRO A 785 -22.39 -13.08 57.04
C PRO A 785 -22.24 -12.21 55.78
N ASP A 786 -21.63 -11.03 55.91
CA ASP A 786 -21.42 -10.08 54.81
C ASP A 786 -20.26 -10.51 53.91
N LEU A 787 -19.20 -11.08 54.49
CA LEU A 787 -18.02 -11.56 53.76
C LEU A 787 -17.52 -12.92 54.30
N PRO A 788 -18.22 -14.04 54.00
CA PRO A 788 -17.73 -15.37 54.31
C PRO A 788 -16.43 -15.69 53.55
N PRO A 789 -15.49 -16.47 54.15
CA PRO A 789 -14.16 -16.74 53.57
C PRO A 789 -14.19 -17.34 52.15
N ARG A 790 -15.27 -18.01 51.78
CA ARG A 790 -15.45 -18.68 50.47
C ARG A 790 -15.81 -17.74 49.32
N LEU A 791 -16.26 -16.50 49.60
CA LEU A 791 -16.70 -15.56 48.55
C LEU A 791 -15.53 -14.88 47.81
N ARG A 792 -14.32 -14.88 48.36
CA ARG A 792 -13.15 -14.33 47.68
C ARG A 792 -12.48 -15.39 46.82
N ARG A 793 -12.80 -15.40 45.53
CA ARG A 793 -12.12 -16.22 44.53
C ARG A 793 -10.74 -15.62 44.22
N TYR A 794 -9.69 -16.15 44.84
CA TYR A 794 -8.31 -15.70 44.65
C TYR A 794 -7.79 -15.85 43.21
N ARG A 795 -8.35 -16.79 42.43
CA ARG A 795 -7.89 -17.11 41.07
C ARG A 795 -8.00 -15.93 40.09
N ARG A 796 -9.16 -15.26 40.07
CA ARG A 796 -9.43 -14.16 39.12
C ARG A 796 -8.51 -12.95 39.34
N VAL A 797 -8.20 -12.63 40.59
CA VAL A 797 -7.32 -11.52 40.95
C VAL A 797 -5.86 -11.80 40.60
N PHE A 798 -5.44 -13.06 40.62
CA PHE A 798 -4.11 -13.45 40.15
C PHE A 798 -3.98 -13.34 38.63
N ASP A 799 -5.04 -13.68 37.90
CA ASP A 799 -5.11 -13.50 36.45
C ASP A 799 -5.08 -11.99 36.08
N GLU A 800 -5.86 -11.17 36.80
CA GLU A 800 -5.86 -9.70 36.66
C GLU A 800 -4.49 -9.08 36.98
N ARG A 801 -3.81 -9.54 38.04
CA ARG A 801 -2.44 -9.13 38.37
C ARG A 801 -1.46 -9.49 37.27
N THR A 802 -1.54 -10.71 36.74
CA THR A 802 -0.62 -11.18 35.69
C THR A 802 -0.83 -10.40 34.40
N ALA A 803 -2.10 -10.15 34.03
CA ALA A 803 -2.44 -9.31 32.90
C ALA A 803 -1.91 -7.87 33.07
N GLY A 804 -2.14 -7.25 34.24
CA GLY A 804 -1.65 -5.90 34.54
C GLY A 804 -0.12 -5.79 34.52
N LEU A 805 0.58 -6.77 35.10
CA LEU A 805 2.05 -6.81 35.06
C LEU A 805 2.60 -6.98 33.64
N ASN A 806 1.94 -7.79 32.81
CA ASN A 806 2.30 -7.95 31.39
C ASN A 806 2.04 -6.66 30.61
N ALA A 807 0.91 -5.98 30.85
CA ALA A 807 0.58 -4.69 30.24
C ALA A 807 1.61 -3.60 30.61
N ILE A 808 2.01 -3.51 31.88
CA ILE A 808 3.00 -2.51 32.34
C ILE A 808 4.43 -2.85 31.87
N THR A 809 4.71 -4.11 31.50
CA THR A 809 6.04 -4.51 31.02
C THR A 809 6.10 -4.35 29.50
N GLN A 810 5.33 -5.14 28.75
CA GLN A 810 5.37 -5.17 27.29
C GLN A 810 4.57 -4.01 26.68
N GLY A 811 3.37 -3.74 27.20
CA GLY A 811 2.53 -2.65 26.71
C GLY A 811 3.17 -1.27 26.91
N LEU A 812 3.92 -1.05 28.00
CA LEU A 812 4.65 0.20 28.21
C LEU A 812 5.82 0.38 27.23
N GLU A 813 6.54 -0.70 26.88
CA GLU A 813 7.59 -0.66 25.86
C GLU A 813 7.01 -0.34 24.48
N ASP A 814 5.91 -1.01 24.11
CA ASP A 814 5.19 -0.76 22.86
C ASP A 814 4.61 0.66 22.79
N ALA A 815 4.06 1.16 23.89
CA ALA A 815 3.54 2.52 24.01
C ALA A 815 4.66 3.58 23.91
N ARG A 816 5.85 3.31 24.46
CA ARG A 816 7.03 4.18 24.30
C ARG A 816 7.59 4.17 22.89
N ALA A 817 7.60 3.02 22.23
CA ALA A 817 7.98 2.93 20.82
C ALA A 817 7.02 3.78 19.97
N THR A 818 5.73 3.76 20.30
CA THR A 818 4.72 4.60 19.66
C THR A 818 5.00 6.10 19.89
N ALA A 819 5.25 6.53 21.13
CA ALA A 819 5.63 7.91 21.41
C ALA A 819 6.95 8.32 20.71
N SER A 820 7.95 7.44 20.71
CA SER A 820 9.23 7.63 20.00
C SER A 820 9.01 7.86 18.49
N SER A 821 8.15 7.06 17.85
CA SER A 821 7.81 7.24 16.43
C SER A 821 7.12 8.58 16.15
N ARG A 822 6.32 9.10 17.09
CA ARG A 822 5.71 10.44 16.97
C ARG A 822 6.77 11.54 16.98
N TYR A 823 7.78 11.44 17.83
CA TYR A 823 8.93 12.36 17.81
C TYR A 823 9.71 12.28 16.50
N SER A 824 9.93 11.07 15.97
CA SER A 824 10.58 10.86 14.67
C SER A 824 9.77 11.44 13.51
N ALA A 825 8.44 11.30 13.54
CA ALA A 825 7.55 11.91 12.55
C ALA A 825 7.58 13.45 12.60
N LEU A 826 7.62 14.03 13.80
CA LEU A 826 7.76 15.49 13.94
C LEU A 826 9.15 15.98 13.46
N ALA A 827 10.20 15.19 13.70
CA ALA A 827 11.53 15.48 13.19
C ALA A 827 11.58 15.44 11.66
N LEU A 828 10.90 14.48 11.02
CA LEU A 828 10.72 14.44 9.58
C LEU A 828 10.04 15.71 9.05
N ALA A 829 8.97 16.17 9.70
CA ALA A 829 8.28 17.41 9.34
C ALA A 829 9.22 18.63 9.37
N PHE A 830 10.04 18.77 10.42
CA PHE A 830 11.03 19.86 10.50
C PHE A 830 12.15 19.72 9.46
N GLU A 831 12.49 18.50 9.05
CA GLU A 831 13.47 18.26 7.99
C GLU A 831 12.94 18.70 6.61
N VAL A 832 11.62 18.58 6.36
CA VAL A 832 10.96 19.13 5.18
C VAL A 832 11.01 20.66 5.20
N ILE A 833 10.69 21.30 6.31
CA ILE A 833 10.73 22.77 6.45
C ILE A 833 12.16 23.30 6.22
N ARG A 834 13.17 22.59 6.73
CA ARG A 834 14.59 22.90 6.49
C ARG A 834 14.97 22.74 5.02
N LEU A 835 14.53 21.67 4.36
CA LEU A 835 14.74 21.47 2.92
C LEU A 835 14.12 22.62 2.13
N GLU A 836 12.88 22.97 2.43
CA GLU A 836 12.13 24.05 1.81
C GLU A 836 12.87 25.37 1.89
N ALA A 837 13.31 25.77 3.09
CA ALA A 837 14.03 27.02 3.27
C ALA A 837 15.35 27.07 2.46
N ARG A 838 16.12 25.97 2.44
CA ARG A 838 17.38 25.88 1.66
C ARG A 838 17.14 25.94 0.16
N VAL A 839 16.10 25.25 -0.33
CA VAL A 839 15.74 25.28 -1.75
C VAL A 839 15.23 26.67 -2.14
N LYS A 840 14.40 27.32 -1.30
CA LYS A 840 13.93 28.69 -1.52
C LYS A 840 15.11 29.68 -1.66
N GLU A 841 16.12 29.57 -0.81
CA GLU A 841 17.34 30.39 -0.91
C GLU A 841 18.13 30.14 -2.21
N ALA A 842 18.30 28.87 -2.60
CA ALA A 842 18.99 28.50 -3.83
C ALA A 842 18.25 29.03 -5.08
N VAL A 843 16.92 28.92 -5.09
CA VAL A 843 16.03 29.42 -6.15
C VAL A 843 16.10 30.94 -6.26
N ASP A 844 16.00 31.66 -5.14
CA ASP A 844 16.09 33.12 -5.11
C ASP A 844 17.44 33.59 -5.67
N THR A 845 18.54 32.99 -5.20
CA THR A 845 19.90 33.28 -5.66
C THR A 845 20.10 33.01 -7.15
N HIS A 846 19.53 31.90 -7.64
CA HIS A 846 19.60 31.54 -9.04
C HIS A 846 18.79 32.47 -9.93
N GLY A 847 17.54 32.77 -9.54
CA GLY A 847 16.66 33.70 -10.25
C GLY A 847 17.30 35.08 -10.43
N GLU A 848 17.97 35.60 -9.39
CA GLU A 848 18.72 36.86 -9.49
C GLU A 848 19.94 36.78 -10.43
N ARG A 849 20.62 35.63 -10.48
CA ARG A 849 21.74 35.41 -11.41
C ARG A 849 21.23 35.37 -12.85
N LEU A 850 20.14 34.65 -13.10
CA LEU A 850 19.48 34.53 -14.40
C LEU A 850 18.99 35.91 -14.89
N ALA A 851 18.29 36.65 -14.04
CA ALA A 851 17.83 38.00 -14.33
C ALA A 851 18.98 38.95 -14.70
N ARG A 852 20.12 38.86 -14.00
CA ARG A 852 21.33 39.64 -14.32
C ARG A 852 21.93 39.27 -15.67
N GLN A 853 22.00 37.98 -16.03
CA GLN A 853 22.52 37.53 -17.33
C GLN A 853 21.63 38.01 -18.48
N ILE A 854 20.31 37.88 -18.36
CA ILE A 854 19.34 38.33 -19.37
C ILE A 854 19.43 39.85 -19.56
N ARG A 855 19.51 40.61 -18.45
CA ARG A 855 19.69 42.07 -18.51
C ARG A 855 21.01 42.46 -19.17
N GLY A 856 22.09 41.79 -18.80
CA GLY A 856 23.45 42.08 -19.24
C GLY A 856 23.68 41.78 -20.72
N LYS A 857 23.34 40.57 -21.16
CA LYS A 857 23.63 40.06 -22.51
C LYS A 857 22.51 40.32 -23.53
N GLY A 858 21.27 40.54 -23.07
CA GLY A 858 20.13 40.87 -23.93
C GLY A 858 19.84 42.37 -23.94
N LEU A 859 19.17 42.86 -22.90
CA LEU A 859 18.59 44.21 -22.83
C LEU A 859 19.62 45.35 -23.03
N LEU A 860 20.75 45.31 -22.33
CA LEU A 860 21.76 46.39 -22.44
C LEU A 860 22.47 46.45 -23.80
N HIS A 861 22.53 45.34 -24.55
CA HIS A 861 23.07 45.35 -25.92
C HIS A 861 22.02 45.83 -26.92
N LEU A 862 20.76 45.43 -26.72
CA LEU A 862 19.63 45.90 -27.53
C LEU A 862 19.47 47.43 -27.44
N GLU A 863 19.53 47.99 -26.24
CA GLU A 863 19.48 49.43 -26.00
C GLU A 863 20.63 50.18 -26.71
N ARG A 864 21.84 49.60 -26.69
CA ARG A 864 23.01 50.16 -27.39
C ARG A 864 22.82 50.22 -28.90
N VAL A 865 22.26 49.18 -29.51
CA VAL A 865 21.95 49.16 -30.96
C VAL A 865 20.90 50.21 -31.29
N ARG A 866 19.84 50.33 -30.47
CA ARG A 866 18.80 51.35 -30.63
C ARG A 866 19.39 52.77 -30.66
N VAL A 867 20.20 53.11 -29.66
CA VAL A 867 20.87 54.42 -29.57
C VAL A 867 21.84 54.63 -30.74
N GLY A 868 22.53 53.58 -31.19
CA GLY A 868 23.40 53.61 -32.37
C GLY A 868 22.66 53.97 -33.66
N ILE A 869 21.48 53.38 -33.89
CA ILE A 869 20.65 53.68 -35.07
C ILE A 869 20.01 55.07 -34.98
N GLU A 870 19.57 55.52 -33.79
CA GLU A 870 19.09 56.89 -33.58
C GLU A 870 20.18 57.92 -33.93
N THR A 871 21.42 57.65 -33.53
CA THR A 871 22.58 58.49 -33.86
C THR A 871 22.89 58.48 -35.36
N LEU A 872 22.79 57.30 -36.00
CA LEU A 872 22.98 57.15 -37.45
C LEU A 872 21.93 57.97 -38.22
N LEU A 873 20.65 57.85 -37.87
CA LEU A 873 19.56 58.58 -38.50
C LEU A 873 19.77 60.11 -38.42
N GLY A 874 20.13 60.62 -37.24
CA GLY A 874 20.42 62.05 -37.06
C GLY A 874 21.65 62.53 -37.86
N ARG A 875 22.69 61.69 -38.01
CA ARG A 875 23.84 62.01 -38.88
C ARG A 875 23.46 61.99 -40.35
N CYS A 876 22.62 61.05 -40.79
CA CYS A 876 22.21 60.96 -42.18
C CYS A 876 21.30 62.12 -42.60
N GLU A 877 20.44 62.59 -41.70
CA GLU A 877 19.60 63.77 -41.93
C GLU A 877 20.43 65.03 -42.19
N THR A 878 21.54 65.21 -41.46
CA THR A 878 22.45 66.35 -41.66
C THR A 878 23.32 66.20 -42.91
N LEU A 879 23.75 64.98 -43.26
CA LEU A 879 24.53 64.70 -44.47
C LEU A 879 23.71 64.89 -45.76
N LEU A 880 22.41 64.61 -45.72
CA LEU A 880 21.49 64.70 -46.85
C LEU A 880 20.68 66.01 -46.86
N ASP A 881 21.17 67.08 -46.21
CA ASP A 881 20.51 68.39 -46.20
C ASP A 881 20.37 68.93 -47.64
N PRO A 882 19.16 69.36 -48.06
CA PRO A 882 18.93 69.89 -49.40
C PRO A 882 19.80 71.11 -49.76
N THR A 883 20.33 71.82 -48.78
CA THR A 883 21.20 72.99 -48.95
C THR A 883 22.70 72.67 -49.13
N SER A 884 23.08 71.39 -49.03
CA SER A 884 24.48 70.96 -49.15
C SER A 884 24.99 70.99 -50.60
N THR A 885 26.20 71.52 -50.80
CA THR A 885 26.91 71.59 -52.11
C THR A 885 27.97 70.50 -52.27
N ARG A 886 27.91 69.44 -51.45
CA ARG A 886 28.92 68.37 -51.41
C ARG A 886 28.67 67.39 -52.56
N SER A 887 29.74 66.78 -53.09
CA SER A 887 29.63 65.77 -54.14
C SER A 887 29.06 64.46 -53.59
N GLY A 888 28.39 63.68 -54.46
CA GLY A 888 27.86 62.37 -54.09
C GLY A 888 28.92 61.45 -53.50
N ALA A 889 30.12 61.41 -54.10
CA ALA A 889 31.26 60.65 -53.59
C ALA A 889 31.73 61.07 -52.18
N ALA A 890 31.66 62.36 -51.82
CA ALA A 890 32.03 62.82 -50.48
C ALA A 890 30.96 62.43 -49.42
N ILE A 891 29.69 62.46 -49.81
CA ILE A 891 28.57 62.02 -48.95
C ILE A 891 28.62 60.50 -48.78
N ALA A 892 28.97 59.73 -49.81
CA ALA A 892 29.12 58.27 -49.74
C ALA A 892 30.15 57.85 -48.68
N VAL A 893 31.34 58.47 -48.69
CA VAL A 893 32.41 58.18 -47.72
C VAL A 893 31.98 58.51 -46.29
N GLU A 894 31.32 59.65 -46.06
CA GLU A 894 30.86 60.02 -44.72
C GLU A 894 29.65 59.21 -44.24
N LEU A 895 28.78 58.75 -45.15
CA LEU A 895 27.67 57.85 -44.84
C LEU A 895 28.19 56.47 -44.42
N GLU A 896 29.21 55.96 -45.11
CA GLU A 896 29.90 54.72 -44.74
C GLU A 896 30.54 54.85 -43.35
N GLU A 897 31.28 55.93 -43.09
CA GLU A 897 31.87 56.23 -41.78
C GLU A 897 30.81 56.42 -40.68
N ALA A 898 29.64 56.99 -41.00
CA ALA A 898 28.54 57.13 -40.06
C ALA A 898 27.85 55.80 -39.72
N THR A 899 27.83 54.84 -40.66
CA THR A 899 27.14 53.55 -40.51
C THR A 899 27.98 52.51 -39.76
N LYS A 900 29.32 52.57 -39.86
CA LYS A 900 30.26 51.63 -39.21
C LYS A 900 29.99 51.40 -37.71
N PRO A 901 29.75 52.42 -36.86
CA PRO A 901 29.46 52.21 -35.44
C PRO A 901 28.16 51.44 -35.19
N ALA A 902 27.09 51.72 -35.94
CA ALA A 902 25.79 51.06 -35.76
C ALA A 902 25.84 49.59 -36.19
N ARG A 903 26.53 49.27 -37.29
CA ARG A 903 26.80 47.89 -37.71
C ARG A 903 27.57 47.12 -36.66
N ARG A 904 28.67 47.69 -36.17
CA ARG A 904 29.50 47.05 -35.12
C ARG A 904 28.71 46.79 -33.85
N MET A 905 27.88 47.74 -33.41
CA MET A 905 27.01 47.55 -32.25
C MET A 905 26.00 46.42 -32.48
N ALA A 906 25.45 46.30 -33.69
CA ALA A 906 24.53 45.21 -34.05
C ALA A 906 25.24 43.86 -34.07
N GLU A 907 26.44 43.76 -34.66
CA GLU A 907 27.27 42.54 -34.65
C GLU A 907 27.61 42.09 -33.21
N GLU A 908 28.06 43.02 -32.35
CA GLU A 908 28.34 42.74 -30.94
C GLU A 908 27.09 42.33 -30.15
N ALA A 909 25.91 42.88 -30.49
CA ALA A 909 24.65 42.50 -29.88
C ALA A 909 24.17 41.11 -30.34
N ILE A 910 24.37 40.75 -31.61
CA ILE A 910 24.08 39.42 -32.15
C ILE A 910 24.94 38.39 -31.43
N GLU A 911 26.25 38.63 -31.28
CA GLU A 911 27.15 37.71 -30.58
C GLU A 911 26.73 37.53 -29.11
N SER A 912 26.41 38.62 -28.42
CA SER A 912 25.99 38.59 -27.01
C SER A 912 24.65 37.86 -26.81
N ALA A 913 23.66 38.12 -27.68
CA ALA A 913 22.36 37.44 -27.66
C ALA A 913 22.47 35.95 -28.05
N THR A 914 23.34 35.61 -29.00
CA THR A 914 23.63 34.21 -29.38
C THR A 914 24.29 33.47 -28.21
N SER A 915 25.26 34.10 -27.54
CA SER A 915 25.87 33.54 -26.32
C SER A 915 24.86 33.34 -25.20
N LEU A 916 23.90 34.26 -25.03
CA LEU A 916 22.84 34.12 -24.04
C LEU A 916 21.88 32.96 -24.38
N ARG A 917 21.46 32.84 -25.64
CA ARG A 917 20.62 31.73 -26.13
C ARG A 917 21.31 30.39 -25.90
N ASP A 918 22.58 30.27 -26.29
CA ASP A 918 23.33 29.02 -26.19
C ASP A 918 23.58 28.64 -24.72
N TRP A 919 23.78 29.63 -23.84
CA TRP A 919 23.87 29.39 -22.40
C TRP A 919 22.54 28.91 -21.81
N LEU A 920 21.40 29.52 -22.20
CA LEU A 920 20.05 29.11 -21.76
C LEU A 920 19.61 27.75 -22.34
N ALA A 921 20.13 27.38 -23.51
CA ALA A 921 19.82 26.11 -24.16
C ALA A 921 20.71 24.95 -23.65
N GLY A 922 21.82 25.26 -22.98
CA GLY A 922 22.78 24.30 -22.46
C GLY A 922 22.56 23.95 -21.00
N GLU A 923 23.16 22.85 -20.56
CA GLU A 923 23.05 22.35 -19.17
C GLU A 923 23.64 23.33 -18.14
N ALA A 924 24.55 24.20 -18.56
CA ALA A 924 25.24 25.17 -17.71
C ALA A 924 24.34 26.29 -17.15
N SER A 925 23.11 26.46 -17.67
CA SER A 925 22.14 27.37 -17.04
C SER A 925 21.58 26.78 -15.76
N ASP A 926 21.25 25.49 -15.75
CA ASP A 926 20.41 24.88 -14.70
C ASP A 926 21.24 24.15 -13.64
N GLU A 927 22.44 23.69 -14.03
CA GLU A 927 23.36 22.90 -13.20
C GLU A 927 23.62 23.51 -11.81
N PRO A 928 23.91 24.82 -11.65
CA PRO A 928 24.18 25.38 -10.32
C PRO A 928 22.98 25.35 -9.37
N LEU A 929 21.76 25.44 -9.90
CA LEU A 929 20.53 25.35 -9.10
C LEU A 929 20.25 23.89 -8.73
N LEU A 930 20.40 22.98 -9.69
CA LEU A 930 20.22 21.54 -9.45
C LEU A 930 21.25 21.02 -8.44
N GLU A 931 22.52 21.40 -8.54
CA GLU A 931 23.55 21.05 -7.56
C GLU A 931 23.20 21.55 -6.16
N ALA A 932 22.71 22.80 -6.03
CA ALA A 932 22.32 23.36 -4.74
C ALA A 932 21.11 22.63 -4.12
N ILE A 933 20.10 22.29 -4.94
CA ILE A 933 18.92 21.54 -4.51
C ILE A 933 19.30 20.10 -4.12
N VAL A 934 20.12 19.43 -4.92
CA VAL A 934 20.62 18.07 -4.63
C VAL A 934 21.49 18.07 -3.38
N ALA A 935 22.38 19.06 -3.20
CA ALA A 935 23.18 19.18 -1.98
C ALA A 935 22.31 19.42 -0.73
N ALA A 936 21.22 20.20 -0.86
CA ALA A 936 20.24 20.38 0.21
C ALA A 936 19.56 19.05 0.57
N ALA A 937 19.19 18.24 -0.42
CA ALA A 937 18.59 16.92 -0.24
C ALA A 937 19.56 15.85 0.28
N GLN A 938 20.83 15.88 -0.12
CA GLN A 938 21.87 14.98 0.39
C GLN A 938 22.16 15.19 1.89
N GLY A 939 21.94 16.42 2.37
CA GLY A 939 22.06 16.78 3.79
C GLY A 939 20.88 16.36 4.67
N LEU A 940 19.92 15.61 4.12
CA LEU A 940 18.76 15.08 4.85
C LEU A 940 19.12 13.79 5.59
N THR A 941 18.45 13.55 6.73
CA THR A 941 18.51 12.27 7.43
C THR A 941 18.03 11.12 6.53
N GLU A 942 18.72 9.97 6.59
CA GLU A 942 18.47 8.85 5.68
C GLU A 942 17.09 8.22 5.87
N HIS A 943 16.76 7.89 7.13
CA HIS A 943 15.59 7.10 7.49
C HIS A 943 14.86 7.71 8.69
N TYR A 944 13.53 7.64 8.67
CA TYR A 944 12.67 7.99 9.79
C TYR A 944 11.68 6.87 10.07
N ASP A 945 11.51 6.50 11.34
CA ASP A 945 10.47 5.59 11.77
C ASP A 945 9.19 6.38 12.07
N VAL A 946 8.19 6.25 11.19
CA VAL A 946 6.94 7.04 11.25
C VAL A 946 5.77 6.11 11.59
N PRO A 947 4.84 6.50 12.49
CA PRO A 947 3.65 5.70 12.77
C PRO A 947 2.70 5.71 11.56
N THR A 948 2.09 4.55 11.28
CA THR A 948 1.12 4.36 10.18
C THR A 948 -0.24 4.99 10.43
N SER A 949 -0.58 5.25 11.69
CA SER A 949 -1.81 5.92 12.11
C SER A 949 -1.52 6.82 13.32
N LEU A 950 -2.43 7.74 13.65
CA LEU A 950 -2.30 8.50 14.89
C LEU A 950 -2.49 7.56 16.10
N PRO A 951 -1.67 7.71 17.16
CA PRO A 951 -1.85 6.93 18.37
C PRO A 951 -3.14 7.33 19.09
N VAL A 952 -4.03 6.37 19.31
CA VAL A 952 -5.24 6.60 20.12
C VAL A 952 -4.84 6.75 21.58
N VAL A 953 -5.04 7.95 22.12
CA VAL A 953 -4.72 8.29 23.51
C VAL A 953 -5.91 7.96 24.40
N GLY A 954 -5.80 6.91 25.21
CA GLY A 954 -6.76 6.62 26.28
C GLY A 954 -6.41 7.35 27.57
N GLU A 955 -7.40 7.88 28.30
CA GLU A 955 -7.17 8.54 29.62
C GLU A 955 -6.60 7.61 30.69
N ARG A 956 -6.83 6.29 30.57
CA ARG A 956 -6.54 5.31 31.62
C ARG A 956 -5.86 4.02 31.15
N ALA A 957 -5.79 3.79 29.85
CA ALA A 957 -5.19 2.59 29.26
C ALA A 957 -3.94 2.97 28.46
N LEU A 958 -2.97 2.06 28.40
CA LEU A 958 -1.79 2.28 27.56
C LEU A 958 -2.21 2.38 26.09
N PRO A 959 -1.65 3.32 25.30
CA PRO A 959 -1.94 3.39 23.89
C PRO A 959 -1.52 2.09 23.20
N SER A 960 -2.35 1.60 22.29
CA SER A 960 -2.04 0.40 21.51
C SER A 960 -0.84 0.64 20.60
N ARG A 961 -0.02 -0.39 20.40
CA ARG A 961 1.11 -0.33 19.47
C ARG A 961 0.61 0.06 18.08
N VAL A 962 1.14 1.16 17.57
CA VAL A 962 0.94 1.55 16.17
C VAL A 962 2.05 0.92 15.34
N HIS A 963 1.71 0.39 14.16
CA HIS A 963 2.72 -0.09 13.22
C HIS A 963 3.55 1.08 12.73
N THR A 964 4.88 0.95 12.76
CA THR A 964 5.79 1.97 12.22
C THR A 964 6.25 1.55 10.84
N THR A 965 6.36 2.53 9.95
CA THR A 965 6.95 2.36 8.62
C THR A 965 8.26 3.13 8.59
N GLU A 966 9.32 2.46 8.16
CA GLU A 966 10.59 3.11 7.89
C GLU A 966 10.49 3.88 6.56
N VAL A 967 10.72 5.19 6.63
CA VAL A 967 10.66 6.09 5.49
C VAL A 967 12.09 6.45 5.09
N PRO A 968 12.61 6.00 3.92
CA PRO A 968 13.92 6.40 3.41
C PRO A 968 13.85 7.82 2.83
N PHE A 969 13.63 8.80 3.71
CA PHE A 969 13.22 10.15 3.35
C PHE A 969 14.19 10.83 2.38
N ARG A 970 15.51 10.65 2.57
CA ARG A 970 16.52 11.21 1.66
C ARG A 970 16.35 10.70 0.23
N GLU A 971 16.12 9.39 0.06
CA GLU A 971 15.95 8.79 -1.27
C GLU A 971 14.63 9.24 -1.91
N VAL A 972 13.57 9.33 -1.11
CA VAL A 972 12.26 9.83 -1.52
C VAL A 972 12.36 11.27 -2.01
N ALA A 973 13.02 12.15 -1.25
CA ALA A 973 13.22 13.55 -1.61
C ALA A 973 14.07 13.70 -2.88
N LEU A 974 15.19 12.96 -2.98
CA LEU A 974 16.04 12.97 -4.19
C LEU A 974 15.27 12.50 -5.43
N SER A 975 14.49 11.42 -5.31
CA SER A 975 13.66 10.90 -6.40
C SER A 975 12.58 11.90 -6.81
N PHE A 976 11.95 12.58 -5.84
CA PHE A 976 10.96 13.61 -6.10
C PHE A 976 11.56 14.80 -6.86
N ILE A 977 12.72 15.29 -6.42
CA ILE A 977 13.45 16.40 -7.06
C ILE A 977 13.78 16.03 -8.52
N GLU A 978 14.35 14.85 -8.74
CA GLU A 978 14.71 14.39 -10.10
C GLU A 978 13.47 14.22 -10.99
N ALA A 979 12.39 13.68 -10.45
CA ALA A 979 11.18 13.39 -11.23
C ALA A 979 10.38 14.64 -11.61
N ASN A 980 10.31 15.62 -10.72
CA ASN A 980 9.34 16.72 -10.82
C ASN A 980 9.98 18.10 -11.02
N ILE A 981 11.19 18.33 -10.50
CA ILE A 981 11.82 19.66 -10.52
C ILE A 981 12.76 19.82 -11.73
N THR A 982 13.57 18.80 -12.03
CA THR A 982 14.54 18.87 -13.13
C THR A 982 13.88 19.12 -14.48
N ARG A 983 12.75 18.48 -14.75
CA ARG A 983 12.03 18.64 -16.02
C ARG A 983 11.48 20.06 -16.20
N ASP A 984 10.76 20.55 -15.20
CA ASP A 984 10.07 21.83 -15.29
C ASP A 984 11.09 22.98 -15.38
N LEU A 985 12.25 22.85 -14.74
CA LEU A 985 13.34 23.82 -14.84
C LEU A 985 13.91 23.91 -16.27
N VAL A 986 14.19 22.75 -16.90
CA VAL A 986 14.68 22.69 -18.30
C VAL A 986 13.64 23.25 -19.27
N ASP A 987 12.35 23.03 -19.02
CA ASP A 987 11.28 23.58 -19.85
C ASP A 987 11.18 25.11 -19.73
N VAL A 988 11.50 25.71 -18.57
CA VAL A 988 11.58 27.16 -18.38
C VAL A 988 12.76 27.75 -19.17
N THR A 989 13.97 27.22 -18.99
CA THR A 989 15.18 27.77 -19.65
C THR A 989 15.16 27.59 -21.16
N ARG A 990 14.59 26.48 -21.66
CA ARG A 990 14.38 26.28 -23.10
C ARG A 990 13.38 27.26 -23.71
N ARG A 991 12.28 27.58 -23.00
CA ARG A 991 11.33 28.60 -23.46
C ARG A 991 11.98 29.98 -23.54
N LEU A 992 12.80 30.33 -22.54
CA LEU A 992 13.59 31.55 -22.56
C LEU A 992 14.61 31.56 -23.72
N ALA A 993 15.28 30.43 -23.99
CA ALA A 993 16.19 30.31 -25.14
C ALA A 993 15.48 30.58 -26.48
N VAL A 994 14.25 30.04 -26.65
CA VAL A 994 13.43 30.30 -27.85
C VAL A 994 13.04 31.78 -27.96
N GLN A 995 12.73 32.45 -26.86
CA GLN A 995 12.45 33.89 -26.87
C GLN A 995 13.70 34.71 -27.26
N VAL A 996 14.87 34.34 -26.74
CA VAL A 996 16.14 35.00 -27.10
C VAL A 996 16.53 34.73 -28.55
N ASP A 997 16.21 33.55 -29.11
CA ASP A 997 16.44 33.25 -30.53
C ASP A 997 15.65 34.18 -31.47
N GLY A 998 14.41 34.52 -31.09
CA GLY A 998 13.63 35.56 -31.78
C GLY A 998 14.32 36.93 -31.78
N LEU A 999 14.98 37.29 -30.67
CA LEU A 999 15.77 38.53 -30.57
C LEU A 999 17.03 38.47 -31.46
N VAL A 1000 17.72 37.33 -31.51
CA VAL A 1000 18.88 37.12 -32.39
C VAL A 1000 18.49 37.35 -33.85
N HIS A 1001 17.38 36.76 -34.30
CA HIS A 1001 16.88 36.96 -35.66
C HIS A 1001 16.50 38.42 -35.95
N ALA A 1002 15.84 39.09 -35.01
CA ALA A 1002 15.52 40.51 -35.16
C ALA A 1002 16.79 41.38 -35.31
N LEU A 1003 17.83 41.11 -34.53
CA LEU A 1003 19.11 41.81 -34.62
C LEU A 1003 19.87 41.51 -35.93
N GLN A 1004 19.86 40.26 -36.40
CA GLN A 1004 20.43 39.87 -37.70
C GLN A 1004 19.73 40.57 -38.86
N ASP A 1005 18.40 40.68 -38.80
CA ASP A 1005 17.63 41.42 -39.79
C ASP A 1005 18.00 42.90 -39.80
N VAL A 1006 18.18 43.50 -38.62
CA VAL A 1006 18.62 44.89 -38.50
C VAL A 1006 20.02 45.09 -39.08
N GLU A 1007 20.98 44.23 -38.74
CA GLU A 1007 22.34 44.28 -39.30
C GLU A 1007 22.31 44.18 -40.83
N ARG A 1008 21.56 43.20 -41.37
CA ARG A 1008 21.40 43.03 -42.82
C ARG A 1008 20.81 44.25 -43.51
N ILE A 1009 19.79 44.87 -42.90
CA ILE A 1009 19.15 46.10 -43.43
C ILE A 1009 20.12 47.30 -43.34
N LEU A 1010 20.93 47.40 -42.28
CA LEU A 1010 21.95 48.43 -42.15
C LEU A 1010 23.02 48.29 -43.25
N SER A 1011 23.56 47.07 -43.43
CA SER A 1011 24.60 46.77 -44.40
C SER A 1011 24.12 46.94 -45.85
N PHE A 1012 22.99 46.32 -46.22
CA PHE A 1012 22.47 46.38 -47.58
C PHE A 1012 22.10 47.81 -48.02
N ASN A 1013 21.38 48.56 -47.19
CA ASN A 1013 20.95 49.91 -47.57
C ASN A 1013 22.10 50.93 -47.53
N ALA A 1014 23.15 50.68 -46.74
CA ALA A 1014 24.37 51.48 -46.80
C ALA A 1014 25.13 51.27 -48.11
N GLU A 1015 25.34 50.01 -48.51
CA GLU A 1015 26.00 49.67 -49.78
C GLU A 1015 25.20 50.17 -50.99
N LEU A 1016 23.88 50.03 -50.95
CA LEU A 1016 23.00 50.49 -52.01
C LEU A 1016 22.98 52.03 -52.08
N ALA A 1017 22.89 52.72 -50.94
CA ALA A 1017 23.02 54.18 -50.89
C ALA A 1017 24.38 54.65 -51.40
N GLN A 1018 25.47 53.95 -51.06
CA GLN A 1018 26.82 54.25 -51.53
C GLN A 1018 26.95 54.09 -53.05
N SER A 1019 26.45 52.97 -53.61
CA SER A 1019 26.48 52.72 -55.05
C SER A 1019 25.73 53.80 -55.84
N GLU A 1020 24.59 54.29 -55.32
CA GLU A 1020 23.83 55.37 -55.96
C GLU A 1020 24.53 56.74 -55.83
N LEU A 1021 25.26 56.97 -54.73
CA LEU A 1021 25.98 58.22 -54.48
C LEU A 1021 27.31 58.32 -55.25
N GLU A 1022 28.02 57.21 -55.47
CA GLU A 1022 29.33 57.16 -56.16
C GLU A 1022 29.26 57.45 -57.66
N VAL A 1023 28.08 57.24 -58.29
CA VAL A 1023 27.84 57.55 -59.71
C VAL A 1023 27.86 59.07 -59.98
N HIS A 1024 27.69 59.90 -58.94
CA HIS A 1024 27.60 61.36 -59.06
C HIS A 1024 28.89 62.07 -58.57
N GLY A 1025 29.77 62.38 -59.51
CA GLY A 1025 31.04 63.10 -59.26
C GLY A 1025 30.93 64.61 -59.00
N GLU A 1026 29.76 65.22 -59.28
CA GLU A 1026 29.45 66.65 -59.03
C GLU A 1026 28.31 66.80 -57.99
N ALA A 1027 27.66 67.96 -57.89
CA ALA A 1027 26.60 68.22 -56.91
C ALA A 1027 25.41 67.25 -57.09
N LEU A 1028 24.96 66.64 -55.98
CA LEU A 1028 23.94 65.60 -55.99
C LEU A 1028 22.55 66.13 -56.44
N PRO A 1029 21.90 65.52 -57.45
CA PRO A 1029 20.54 65.89 -57.86
C PRO A 1029 19.51 65.71 -56.75
N ALA A 1030 18.48 66.56 -56.72
CA ALA A 1030 17.42 66.51 -55.70
C ALA A 1030 16.67 65.17 -55.69
N GLU A 1031 16.39 64.60 -56.88
CA GLU A 1031 15.71 63.30 -57.02
C GLU A 1031 16.53 62.15 -56.45
N THR A 1032 17.85 62.09 -56.73
CA THR A 1032 18.75 61.08 -56.16
C THR A 1032 18.91 61.24 -54.64
N ARG A 1033 18.92 62.48 -54.14
CA ARG A 1033 18.99 62.77 -52.71
C ARG A 1033 17.74 62.29 -51.96
N ASP A 1034 16.56 62.53 -52.52
CA ASP A 1034 15.30 62.08 -51.93
C ASP A 1034 15.16 60.56 -51.98
N LEU A 1035 15.63 59.93 -53.07
CA LEU A 1035 15.70 58.47 -53.21
C LEU A 1035 16.63 57.85 -52.14
N VAL A 1036 17.87 58.33 -52.00
CA VAL A 1036 18.82 57.84 -50.98
C VAL A 1036 18.29 58.08 -49.57
N ARG A 1037 17.62 59.22 -49.33
CA ARG A 1037 16.96 59.51 -48.06
C ARG A 1037 15.85 58.50 -47.75
N GLU A 1038 14.99 58.19 -48.70
CA GLU A 1038 13.91 57.20 -48.52
C GLU A 1038 14.46 55.79 -48.30
N MET A 1039 15.48 55.41 -49.07
CA MET A 1039 16.13 54.09 -49.00
C MET A 1039 16.86 53.88 -47.67
N ALA A 1040 17.65 54.85 -47.23
CA ALA A 1040 18.45 54.75 -46.01
C ALA A 1040 17.63 55.09 -44.75
N MET A 1041 17.07 56.31 -44.67
CA MET A 1041 16.36 56.75 -43.46
C MET A 1041 15.03 56.03 -43.25
N GLY A 1042 14.30 55.74 -44.35
CA GLY A 1042 13.02 55.03 -44.25
C GLY A 1042 13.18 53.58 -43.79
N SER A 1043 14.21 52.87 -44.26
CA SER A 1043 14.47 51.48 -43.86
C SER A 1043 15.05 51.38 -42.45
N TRP A 1044 16.03 52.24 -42.10
CA TRP A 1044 16.64 52.27 -40.78
C TRP A 1044 15.67 52.77 -39.70
N GLY A 1045 14.78 53.72 -40.04
CA GLY A 1045 13.69 54.15 -39.15
C GLY A 1045 12.71 53.02 -38.83
N ARG A 1046 12.33 52.21 -39.85
CA ARG A 1046 11.50 51.01 -39.61
C ARG A 1046 12.21 49.95 -38.76
N SER A 1047 13.52 49.79 -38.93
CA SER A 1047 14.34 48.91 -38.08
C SER A 1047 14.39 49.41 -36.63
N LEU A 1048 14.52 50.72 -36.43
CA LEU A 1048 14.48 51.34 -35.10
C LEU A 1048 13.14 51.09 -34.40
N ASP A 1049 12.01 51.23 -35.11
CA ASP A 1049 10.67 50.96 -34.56
C ASP A 1049 10.44 49.48 -34.23
N ARG A 1050 11.13 48.56 -34.93
CA ARG A 1050 11.14 47.12 -34.58
C ARG A 1050 11.96 46.86 -33.31
N LEU A 1051 13.11 47.49 -33.17
CA LEU A 1051 13.95 47.36 -31.97
C LEU A 1051 13.27 47.93 -30.73
N LYS A 1052 12.58 49.07 -30.84
CA LYS A 1052 11.80 49.65 -29.73
C LYS A 1052 10.73 48.69 -29.22
N ARG A 1053 10.00 48.03 -30.13
CA ARG A 1053 9.01 47.00 -29.77
C ARG A 1053 9.66 45.78 -29.13
N ALA A 1054 10.77 45.31 -29.68
CA ALA A 1054 11.52 44.19 -29.09
C ALA A 1054 12.06 44.53 -27.68
N GLU A 1055 12.45 45.79 -27.44
CA GLU A 1055 12.91 46.27 -26.13
C GLU A 1055 11.76 46.32 -25.12
N GLU A 1056 10.59 46.83 -25.52
CA GLU A 1056 9.36 46.82 -24.70
C GLU A 1056 8.93 45.40 -24.33
N GLU A 1057 8.97 44.47 -25.29
CA GLU A 1057 8.65 43.05 -25.09
C GLU A 1057 9.68 42.34 -24.20
N ALA A 1058 10.97 42.70 -24.29
CA ALA A 1058 12.05 42.09 -23.53
C ALA A 1058 12.22 42.66 -22.11
N HIS A 1059 11.70 43.86 -21.83
CA HIS A 1059 11.84 44.53 -20.54
C HIS A 1059 11.42 43.69 -19.31
N PRO A 1060 10.28 42.94 -19.33
CA PRO A 1060 9.86 42.11 -18.21
C PRO A 1060 10.58 40.77 -18.11
N TRP A 1061 11.40 40.37 -19.10
CA TRP A 1061 12.01 39.03 -19.12
C TRP A 1061 12.84 38.70 -17.88
N PRO A 1062 13.68 39.62 -17.32
CA PRO A 1062 14.46 39.30 -16.11
C PRO A 1062 13.60 38.95 -14.89
N SER A 1063 12.52 39.70 -14.64
CA SER A 1063 11.63 39.44 -13.51
C SER A 1063 10.73 38.23 -13.76
N THR A 1064 10.31 38.03 -15.01
CA THR A 1064 9.46 36.89 -15.40
C THR A 1064 10.24 35.58 -15.31
N ALA A 1065 11.49 35.55 -15.80
CA ALA A 1065 12.36 34.39 -15.69
C ALA A 1065 12.61 33.98 -14.22
N ALA A 1066 12.88 34.94 -13.33
CA ALA A 1066 13.03 34.66 -11.91
C ALA A 1066 11.75 34.12 -11.26
N ALA A 1067 10.57 34.61 -11.69
CA ALA A 1067 9.28 34.13 -11.21
C ALA A 1067 8.94 32.72 -11.74
N GLU A 1068 9.21 32.43 -13.00
CA GLU A 1068 8.96 31.11 -13.61
C GLU A 1068 9.84 30.02 -12.98
N VAL A 1069 11.12 30.31 -12.72
CA VAL A 1069 12.01 29.39 -11.97
C VAL A 1069 11.48 29.18 -10.55
N ARG A 1070 11.00 30.24 -9.90
CA ARG A 1070 10.40 30.16 -8.57
C ARG A 1070 9.19 29.21 -8.56
N GLU A 1071 8.28 29.38 -9.50
CA GLU A 1071 7.06 28.58 -9.62
C GLU A 1071 7.37 27.11 -9.93
N ALA A 1072 8.29 26.85 -10.87
CA ALA A 1072 8.69 25.50 -11.26
C ALA A 1072 9.27 24.67 -10.11
N VAL A 1073 9.99 25.32 -9.18
CA VAL A 1073 10.66 24.63 -8.07
C VAL A 1073 9.83 24.67 -6.78
N ILE A 1074 9.44 25.87 -6.32
CA ILE A 1074 8.75 26.02 -5.02
C ILE A 1074 7.34 25.46 -5.08
N GLY A 1075 6.60 25.65 -6.18
CA GLY A 1075 5.22 25.15 -6.28
C GLY A 1075 5.14 23.63 -6.17
N LYS A 1076 6.15 22.90 -6.65
CA LYS A 1076 6.27 21.44 -6.48
C LYS A 1076 6.67 21.06 -5.06
N LEU A 1077 7.56 21.84 -4.45
CA LEU A 1077 8.06 21.59 -3.10
C LEU A 1077 6.97 21.84 -2.04
N ASP A 1078 6.11 22.83 -2.24
CA ASP A 1078 4.96 23.09 -1.37
C ASP A 1078 3.96 21.91 -1.43
N ALA A 1079 3.72 21.35 -2.62
CA ALA A 1079 2.91 20.14 -2.78
C ALA A 1079 3.55 18.89 -2.13
N PHE A 1080 4.88 18.77 -2.19
CA PHE A 1080 5.60 17.72 -1.48
C PHE A 1080 5.47 17.87 0.04
N ARG A 1081 5.56 19.10 0.56
CA ARG A 1081 5.37 19.41 1.97
C ARG A 1081 3.96 19.04 2.44
N GLU A 1082 2.93 19.45 1.72
CA GLU A 1082 1.53 19.14 2.08
C GLU A 1082 1.32 17.62 2.17
N GLN A 1083 1.83 16.85 1.21
CA GLN A 1083 1.73 15.39 1.22
C GLN A 1083 2.49 14.72 2.38
N VAL A 1084 3.60 15.31 2.85
CA VAL A 1084 4.37 14.78 4.00
C VAL A 1084 3.76 15.21 5.34
N LEU A 1085 3.21 16.42 5.43
CA LEU A 1085 2.65 16.97 6.67
C LEU A 1085 1.23 16.46 6.97
N ASP A 1086 0.40 16.22 5.96
CA ASP A 1086 -0.99 15.72 6.12
C ASP A 1086 -1.08 14.22 6.47
N GLY A 1087 0.01 13.59 6.93
CA GLY A 1087 0.02 12.16 7.28
C GLY A 1087 -0.13 11.19 6.09
N ARG A 1088 -0.33 11.69 4.87
CA ARG A 1088 -0.43 10.90 3.61
C ARG A 1088 0.91 10.38 3.11
N ILE A 1089 1.87 10.17 4.01
CA ILE A 1089 3.19 9.63 3.73
C ILE A 1089 3.08 8.25 3.05
N SER A 1090 2.07 7.45 3.40
CA SER A 1090 1.78 6.17 2.73
C SER A 1090 1.35 6.33 1.27
N ASP A 1091 0.55 7.34 0.93
CA ASP A 1091 0.12 7.61 -0.44
C ASP A 1091 1.26 8.17 -1.29
N LEU A 1092 2.07 9.05 -0.70
CA LEU A 1092 3.30 9.58 -1.30
C LEU A 1092 4.32 8.47 -1.53
N LEU A 1093 4.56 7.60 -0.54
CA LEU A 1093 5.39 6.41 -0.68
C LEU A 1093 4.82 5.46 -1.73
N HIS A 1094 3.51 5.20 -1.79
CA HIS A 1094 2.95 4.32 -2.81
C HIS A 1094 3.07 4.90 -4.21
N THR A 1095 2.87 6.20 -4.38
CA THR A 1095 2.98 6.89 -5.67
C THR A 1095 4.44 6.95 -6.13
N LEU A 1096 5.34 7.38 -5.26
CA LEU A 1096 6.77 7.48 -5.55
C LEU A 1096 7.42 6.11 -5.65
N LEU A 1097 7.09 5.11 -4.82
CA LEU A 1097 7.59 3.74 -4.99
C LEU A 1097 7.02 3.09 -6.25
N ARG A 1098 5.82 3.45 -6.71
CA ARG A 1098 5.31 2.99 -8.01
C ARG A 1098 6.10 3.63 -9.15
N GLU A 1099 6.37 4.92 -9.10
CA GLU A 1099 7.19 5.62 -10.10
C GLU A 1099 8.67 5.21 -10.06
N VAL A 1100 9.23 4.97 -8.87
CA VAL A 1100 10.59 4.47 -8.62
C VAL A 1100 10.68 2.97 -8.91
N ARG A 1101 9.61 2.18 -8.88
CA ARG A 1101 9.64 0.78 -9.34
C ARG A 1101 9.48 0.69 -10.86
N VAL A 1102 8.76 1.63 -11.46
CA VAL A 1102 8.64 1.79 -12.92
C VAL A 1102 9.92 2.41 -13.52
N ARG A 1103 10.59 3.34 -12.83
CA ARG A 1103 11.88 3.93 -13.25
C ARG A 1103 13.11 3.22 -12.67
N GLY A 1104 12.97 2.46 -11.59
CA GLY A 1104 14.05 1.67 -10.97
C GLY A 1104 14.42 0.44 -11.78
N GLN A 1105 13.53 -0.02 -12.66
CA GLN A 1105 13.91 -0.93 -13.76
C GLN A 1105 14.70 -0.24 -14.89
N LEU A 1106 14.73 1.09 -14.93
CA LEU A 1106 15.55 1.89 -15.86
C LEU A 1106 16.80 2.49 -15.21
N PHE A 1107 16.83 2.65 -13.88
CA PHE A 1107 17.97 3.22 -13.14
C PHE A 1107 18.95 2.21 -12.54
N SER A 1108 18.69 0.91 -12.61
CA SER A 1108 19.68 -0.11 -12.21
C SER A 1108 20.77 -0.37 -13.27
N SER A 1109 20.76 0.31 -14.42
CA SER A 1109 21.72 0.06 -15.50
C SER A 1109 22.91 1.03 -15.58
N ARG A 1110 22.98 2.07 -14.72
CA ARG A 1110 24.10 3.03 -14.74
C ARG A 1110 25.01 3.02 -13.50
N SER A 1111 24.53 2.66 -12.31
CA SER A 1111 25.37 2.60 -11.10
C SER A 1111 25.80 1.18 -10.70
N PHE A 1112 25.01 0.15 -11.04
CA PHE A 1112 25.35 -1.24 -10.67
C PHE A 1112 26.37 -1.87 -11.64
N THR A 1113 26.39 -1.50 -12.91
CA THR A 1113 27.35 -2.02 -13.90
C THR A 1113 28.77 -1.57 -13.61
N ALA A 1114 28.99 -0.32 -13.20
CA ALA A 1114 30.33 0.18 -12.84
C ALA A 1114 30.88 -0.47 -11.56
N VAL A 1115 30.04 -0.69 -10.55
CA VAL A 1115 30.43 -1.30 -9.27
C VAL A 1115 30.55 -2.83 -9.39
N ALA A 1116 29.64 -3.49 -10.12
CA ALA A 1116 29.71 -4.93 -10.37
C ALA A 1116 30.81 -5.31 -11.37
N GLU A 1117 31.16 -4.46 -12.34
CA GLU A 1117 32.33 -4.68 -13.18
C GLU A 1117 33.64 -4.44 -12.43
N ALA A 1118 33.70 -3.50 -11.48
CA ALA A 1118 34.89 -3.26 -10.67
C ALA A 1118 35.09 -4.38 -9.63
N ALA A 1119 34.01 -4.79 -8.94
CA ALA A 1119 34.03 -5.92 -8.01
C ALA A 1119 34.20 -7.26 -8.72
N GLY A 1120 33.58 -7.43 -9.89
CA GLY A 1120 33.70 -8.62 -10.73
C GLY A 1120 35.10 -8.78 -11.32
N ARG A 1121 35.74 -7.70 -11.77
CA ARG A 1121 37.15 -7.70 -12.22
C ARG A 1121 38.13 -7.95 -11.09
N ALA A 1122 37.91 -7.37 -9.91
CA ALA A 1122 38.75 -7.64 -8.73
C ALA A 1122 38.60 -9.09 -8.22
N ALA A 1123 37.38 -9.65 -8.26
CA ALA A 1123 37.11 -11.03 -7.87
C ALA A 1123 37.66 -12.03 -8.91
N THR A 1124 37.49 -11.77 -10.21
CA THR A 1124 38.05 -12.63 -11.27
C THR A 1124 39.57 -12.56 -11.32
N ASP A 1125 40.20 -11.39 -11.15
CA ASP A 1125 41.66 -11.28 -11.05
C ASP A 1125 42.21 -11.99 -9.81
N ALA A 1126 41.49 -11.95 -8.68
CA ALA A 1126 41.87 -12.69 -7.47
C ALA A 1126 41.71 -14.21 -7.64
N LEU A 1127 40.68 -14.65 -8.36
CA LEU A 1127 40.38 -16.07 -8.62
C LEU A 1127 41.32 -16.67 -9.68
N VAL A 1128 41.65 -15.91 -10.72
CA VAL A 1128 42.64 -16.27 -11.76
C VAL A 1128 44.04 -16.34 -11.17
N ARG A 1129 44.43 -15.40 -10.29
CA ARG A 1129 45.72 -15.43 -9.58
C ARG A 1129 45.87 -16.59 -8.59
N THR A 1130 44.76 -17.12 -8.06
CA THR A 1130 44.78 -18.20 -7.05
C THR A 1130 44.58 -19.60 -7.63
N LEU A 1131 43.83 -19.75 -8.73
CA LEU A 1131 43.48 -21.07 -9.29
C LEU A 1131 44.14 -21.39 -10.63
N GLY A 1132 44.62 -20.38 -11.37
CA GLY A 1132 45.24 -20.54 -12.69
C GLY A 1132 44.23 -20.89 -13.80
N ASP A 1133 44.44 -20.32 -14.99
CA ASP A 1133 43.47 -20.35 -16.10
C ASP A 1133 43.09 -21.78 -16.56
N GLU A 1134 44.03 -22.73 -16.53
CA GLU A 1134 43.78 -24.10 -17.00
C GLU A 1134 42.80 -24.89 -16.10
N ARG A 1135 42.80 -24.64 -14.79
CA ARG A 1135 41.91 -25.34 -13.85
C ARG A 1135 40.49 -24.83 -13.92
N ILE A 1136 40.32 -23.53 -14.16
CA ILE A 1136 39.00 -22.90 -14.29
C ILE A 1136 38.29 -23.40 -15.56
N ALA A 1137 39.02 -23.56 -16.67
CA ALA A 1137 38.51 -24.16 -17.90
C ALA A 1137 38.05 -25.62 -17.70
N THR A 1138 38.82 -26.40 -16.93
CA THR A 1138 38.51 -27.81 -16.65
C THR A 1138 37.24 -27.96 -15.79
N ILE A 1139 37.06 -27.10 -14.80
CA ILE A 1139 35.87 -27.10 -13.92
C ILE A 1139 34.61 -26.69 -14.70
N ARG A 1140 34.73 -25.73 -15.62
CA ARG A 1140 33.61 -25.27 -16.45
C ARG A 1140 33.12 -26.36 -17.40
N HIS A 1141 34.04 -27.11 -18.00
CA HIS A 1141 33.73 -28.24 -18.86
C HIS A 1141 33.09 -29.41 -18.10
N GLN A 1142 33.49 -29.66 -16.85
CA GLN A 1142 32.88 -30.71 -16.01
C GLN A 1142 31.46 -30.36 -15.54
N LEU A 1143 31.11 -29.07 -15.47
CA LEU A 1143 29.79 -28.59 -15.05
C LEU A 1143 28.80 -28.40 -16.21
N GLY A 1144 29.19 -28.70 -17.45
CA GLY A 1144 28.32 -28.58 -18.63
C GLY A 1144 27.92 -27.14 -18.98
N LEU A 1145 28.65 -26.16 -18.46
CA LEU A 1145 28.43 -24.74 -18.78
C LEU A 1145 29.05 -24.44 -20.15
N ARG A 1146 28.30 -23.75 -21.03
CA ARG A 1146 28.76 -23.39 -22.37
C ARG A 1146 30.05 -22.57 -22.29
N ASP A 1147 30.97 -22.84 -23.20
CA ASP A 1147 32.18 -22.05 -23.32
C ASP A 1147 31.85 -20.60 -23.65
N VAL A 1148 32.55 -19.69 -22.95
CA VAL A 1148 32.51 -18.25 -23.25
C VAL A 1148 32.89 -18.10 -24.70
N ILE A 1149 32.01 -17.47 -25.48
CA ILE A 1149 32.24 -17.17 -26.89
C ILE A 1149 33.53 -16.34 -26.95
N GLU A 1150 34.60 -16.92 -27.49
CA GLU A 1150 35.78 -16.16 -27.87
C GLU A 1150 35.33 -15.14 -28.92
N VAL A 1151 35.37 -13.86 -28.52
CA VAL A 1151 35.28 -12.76 -29.48
C VAL A 1151 36.44 -12.96 -30.45
N ALA A 1152 36.11 -13.28 -31.70
CA ALA A 1152 37.09 -13.49 -32.75
C ALA A 1152 38.07 -12.32 -32.76
N GLN A 1153 39.37 -12.61 -32.64
CA GLN A 1153 40.38 -11.57 -32.70
C GLN A 1153 40.27 -10.82 -34.04
N PRO A 1154 40.57 -9.50 -34.10
CA PRO A 1154 40.38 -8.66 -35.27
C PRO A 1154 41.08 -9.15 -36.56
N HIS A 1155 41.94 -10.16 -36.44
CA HIS A 1155 42.75 -10.76 -37.50
C HIS A 1155 42.04 -11.94 -38.19
N ALA A 1156 40.89 -12.39 -37.67
CA ALA A 1156 40.11 -13.50 -38.23
C ALA A 1156 39.30 -13.12 -39.50
N PHE A 1157 39.23 -11.83 -39.84
CA PHE A 1157 38.67 -11.40 -41.12
C PHE A 1157 39.72 -11.57 -42.22
N ALA A 1158 39.62 -12.66 -42.98
CA ALA A 1158 40.35 -12.78 -44.24
C ALA A 1158 39.99 -11.56 -45.13
N PRO A 1159 40.97 -10.85 -45.69
CA PRO A 1159 40.67 -9.75 -46.60
C PRO A 1159 39.92 -10.31 -47.81
N PRO A 1160 38.80 -9.68 -48.25
CA PRO A 1160 38.08 -10.13 -49.42
C PRO A 1160 39.02 -10.10 -50.62
N THR A 1161 39.15 -11.26 -51.25
CA THR A 1161 39.87 -11.43 -52.50
C THR A 1161 39.11 -10.69 -53.60
N SER A 1162 39.84 -9.94 -54.43
CA SER A 1162 39.38 -9.05 -55.50
C SER A 1162 38.55 -7.82 -55.07
N LEU A 1163 39.27 -6.72 -54.87
CA LEU A 1163 38.74 -5.36 -55.01
C LEU A 1163 38.30 -5.15 -56.48
N GLU A 1164 37.05 -5.47 -56.80
CA GLU A 1164 36.35 -4.62 -57.77
C GLU A 1164 36.15 -3.27 -57.08
N ARG A 1165 36.78 -2.23 -57.63
CA ARG A 1165 36.73 -0.86 -57.10
C ARG A 1165 35.27 -0.43 -56.95
N LEU A 1166 34.76 -0.43 -55.72
CA LEU A 1166 33.55 0.32 -55.38
C LEU A 1166 33.83 1.79 -55.72
N PRO A 1167 32.97 2.46 -56.52
CA PRO A 1167 33.19 3.86 -56.85
C PRO A 1167 33.00 4.70 -55.58
N ALA A 1168 34.11 5.11 -54.97
CA ALA A 1168 34.10 6.04 -53.86
C ALA A 1168 33.82 7.45 -54.41
N VAL A 1169 32.62 7.97 -54.16
CA VAL A 1169 32.28 9.37 -54.45
C VAL A 1169 32.65 10.20 -53.22
N TYR A 1170 33.75 10.96 -53.29
CA TYR A 1170 34.18 11.88 -52.25
C TYR A 1170 34.09 13.32 -52.75
N GLY A 1171 33.25 14.13 -52.11
CA GLY A 1171 33.13 15.57 -52.35
C GLY A 1171 32.17 16.20 -51.36
N ARG A 1172 32.51 17.36 -50.79
CA ARG A 1172 31.71 18.12 -49.80
C ARG A 1172 30.24 18.26 -50.23
N LEU A 1173 29.41 17.33 -49.79
CA LEU A 1173 27.97 17.51 -49.72
C LEU A 1173 27.70 18.30 -48.42
N PHE A 1174 26.69 19.16 -48.41
CA PHE A 1174 26.17 19.91 -47.25
C PHE A 1174 26.89 21.24 -46.95
N SER A 1175 26.47 22.32 -47.63
CA SER A 1175 26.47 23.67 -47.05
C SER A 1175 25.06 24.01 -46.55
N GLU A 1176 24.95 24.81 -45.49
CA GLU A 1176 23.69 25.13 -44.79
C GLU A 1176 22.73 26.05 -45.58
N ASN A 1177 23.10 26.51 -46.77
CA ASN A 1177 22.36 27.51 -47.53
C ASN A 1177 21.78 26.96 -48.85
N ALA A 1178 20.80 26.05 -48.80
CA ALA A 1178 20.04 25.65 -49.99
C ALA A 1178 18.53 25.85 -49.77
N LEU A 1179 18.01 26.93 -50.35
CA LEU A 1179 16.59 27.22 -50.52
C LEU A 1179 16.12 26.56 -51.83
N GLU A 1180 15.08 25.72 -51.76
CA GLU A 1180 14.36 25.04 -52.84
C GLU A 1180 14.91 23.71 -53.41
N ALA A 1181 13.99 22.77 -53.66
CA ALA A 1181 14.25 21.36 -53.94
C ALA A 1181 14.74 21.07 -55.38
N SER A 1182 14.56 22.01 -56.32
CA SER A 1182 14.98 21.89 -57.72
C SER A 1182 16.45 22.25 -57.95
N ASP A 1183 17.04 23.09 -57.09
CA ASP A 1183 18.43 23.57 -57.23
C ASP A 1183 19.46 22.65 -56.52
N LEU A 1184 18.99 21.63 -55.80
CA LEU A 1184 19.83 20.71 -55.02
C LEU A 1184 20.62 19.68 -55.86
N LEU A 1185 20.29 19.50 -57.14
CA LEU A 1185 20.96 18.53 -58.04
C LEU A 1185 21.73 19.18 -59.20
N THR A 1186 21.53 20.48 -59.45
CA THR A 1186 22.21 21.18 -60.54
C THR A 1186 23.73 21.22 -60.30
N GLY A 1187 24.49 20.58 -61.20
CA GLY A 1187 25.95 20.49 -61.14
C GLY A 1187 26.50 19.19 -60.52
N ARG A 1188 25.64 18.22 -60.17
CA ARG A 1188 26.03 16.93 -59.54
C ARG A 1188 25.34 15.71 -60.15
N ASP A 1189 24.94 15.81 -61.41
CA ASP A 1189 24.24 14.76 -62.17
C ASP A 1189 25.09 13.49 -62.34
N GLU A 1190 26.43 13.63 -62.34
CA GLU A 1190 27.36 12.52 -62.46
C GLU A 1190 27.38 11.64 -61.19
N GLU A 1191 27.44 12.24 -60.00
CA GLU A 1191 27.45 11.51 -58.73
C GLU A 1191 26.13 10.75 -58.50
N TYR A 1192 25.01 11.39 -58.86
CA TYR A 1192 23.70 10.76 -58.86
C TYR A 1192 23.64 9.59 -59.86
N ALA A 1193 24.13 9.77 -61.09
CA ALA A 1193 24.14 8.73 -62.11
C ALA A 1193 25.02 7.54 -61.73
N VAL A 1194 26.17 7.76 -61.08
CA VAL A 1194 27.07 6.70 -60.60
C VAL A 1194 26.43 5.88 -59.49
N ALA A 1195 25.84 6.54 -58.49
CA ALA A 1195 25.13 5.85 -57.40
C ALA A 1195 23.92 5.06 -57.94
N LEU A 1196 23.19 5.61 -58.92
CA LEU A 1196 22.08 4.93 -59.55
C LEU A 1196 22.52 3.73 -60.40
N ALA A 1197 23.62 3.85 -61.14
CA ALA A 1197 24.19 2.77 -61.94
C ALA A 1197 24.68 1.60 -61.07
N ALA A 1198 25.25 1.88 -59.90
CA ALA A 1198 25.66 0.86 -58.94
C ALA A 1198 24.47 0.04 -58.41
N LEU A 1199 23.33 0.69 -58.17
CA LEU A 1199 22.12 0.06 -57.66
C LEU A 1199 21.28 -0.65 -58.75
N ARG A 1200 21.47 -0.35 -60.04
CA ARG A 1200 20.74 -1.00 -61.14
C ARG A 1200 21.19 -2.46 -61.35
N PRO A 1201 20.25 -3.41 -61.51
CA PRO A 1201 20.59 -4.83 -61.63
C PRO A 1201 21.33 -5.13 -62.94
N HIS A 1202 22.49 -5.79 -62.86
CA HIS A 1202 23.24 -6.30 -64.02
C HIS A 1202 23.40 -7.83 -63.96
N GLY A 1203 22.37 -8.54 -63.50
CA GLY A 1203 22.35 -10.01 -63.46
C GLY A 1203 21.64 -10.58 -62.21
N PRO A 1204 21.29 -11.87 -62.21
CA PRO A 1204 20.61 -12.51 -61.10
C PRO A 1204 21.59 -12.81 -59.95
N GLY A 1205 21.24 -12.39 -58.72
CA GLY A 1205 21.72 -13.04 -57.49
C GLY A 1205 22.65 -12.28 -56.55
N LEU A 1206 22.88 -10.96 -56.69
CA LEU A 1206 23.69 -10.19 -55.74
C LEU A 1206 22.96 -8.96 -55.21
N HIS A 1207 22.83 -8.85 -53.88
CA HIS A 1207 22.35 -7.65 -53.20
C HIS A 1207 23.38 -6.52 -53.38
N ARG A 1208 22.94 -5.34 -53.82
CA ARG A 1208 23.79 -4.16 -54.03
C ARG A 1208 23.38 -3.06 -53.07
N SER A 1209 24.36 -2.38 -52.50
CA SER A 1209 24.14 -1.30 -51.54
C SER A 1209 24.96 -0.08 -51.92
N VAL A 1210 24.43 1.10 -51.60
CA VAL A 1210 25.14 2.37 -51.69
C VAL A 1210 24.99 3.06 -50.33
N ALA A 1211 26.12 3.41 -49.72
CA ALA A 1211 26.13 4.16 -48.47
C ALA A 1211 26.24 5.66 -48.77
N LEU A 1212 25.31 6.45 -48.24
CA LEU A 1212 25.32 7.91 -48.33
C LEU A 1212 25.89 8.50 -47.04
N VAL A 1213 27.11 9.05 -47.09
CA VAL A 1213 27.82 9.57 -45.92
C VAL A 1213 27.79 11.10 -45.91
N GLY A 1214 27.30 11.67 -44.81
CA GLY A 1214 27.44 13.09 -44.45
C GLY A 1214 26.30 13.60 -43.56
N MET A 1215 26.31 14.92 -43.29
CA MET A 1215 25.45 15.56 -42.27
C MET A 1215 23.96 15.29 -42.53
N ASP A 1216 23.22 14.99 -41.46
CA ASP A 1216 21.79 14.77 -41.56
C ASP A 1216 21.06 16.08 -41.87
N GLY A 1217 20.32 16.09 -42.99
CA GLY A 1217 19.65 17.28 -43.48
C GLY A 1217 18.77 17.01 -44.70
N ILE A 1218 18.08 18.06 -45.18
CA ILE A 1218 17.12 17.99 -46.28
C ILE A 1218 17.76 17.44 -47.56
N ALA A 1219 19.01 17.81 -47.84
CA ALA A 1219 19.75 17.37 -49.04
C ALA A 1219 20.04 15.86 -49.07
N LYS A 1220 20.44 15.25 -47.94
CA LYS A 1220 20.73 13.81 -47.85
C LYS A 1220 19.46 12.98 -48.08
N ARG A 1221 18.34 13.43 -47.51
CA ARG A 1221 17.02 12.81 -47.73
C ARG A 1221 16.53 13.02 -49.17
N ALA A 1222 16.77 14.19 -49.76
CA ALA A 1222 16.41 14.48 -51.14
C ALA A 1222 17.17 13.60 -52.14
N LEU A 1223 18.48 13.39 -51.95
CA LEU A 1223 19.30 12.50 -52.78
C LEU A 1223 18.89 11.03 -52.62
N ALA A 1224 18.66 10.56 -51.39
CA ALA A 1224 18.13 9.22 -51.14
C ALA A 1224 16.77 9.00 -51.83
N ASN A 1225 15.86 9.99 -51.73
CA ASN A 1225 14.56 9.98 -52.43
C ASN A 1225 14.73 10.01 -53.96
N ALA A 1226 15.71 10.74 -54.49
CA ALA A 1226 16.00 10.78 -55.92
C ALA A 1226 16.54 9.43 -56.42
N LEU A 1227 17.40 8.74 -55.67
CA LEU A 1227 17.95 7.44 -56.05
C LEU A 1227 16.87 6.36 -56.06
N VAL A 1228 16.04 6.34 -55.01
CA VAL A 1228 14.87 5.47 -54.91
C VAL A 1228 13.93 5.68 -56.10
N ARG A 1229 13.63 6.94 -56.45
CA ARG A 1229 12.79 7.27 -57.62
C ARG A 1229 13.44 6.85 -58.94
N GLY A 1230 14.76 7.05 -59.10
CA GLY A 1230 15.50 6.71 -60.33
C GLY A 1230 15.62 5.21 -60.61
N LEU A 1231 15.46 4.36 -59.58
CA LEU A 1231 15.43 2.91 -59.74
C LEU A 1231 14.06 2.40 -60.21
N GLY A 1232 13.01 3.22 -60.16
CA GLY A 1232 11.68 2.87 -60.65
C GLY A 1232 10.93 1.82 -59.83
N HIS A 1233 11.41 1.47 -58.63
CA HIS A 1233 10.71 0.55 -57.73
C HIS A 1233 9.56 1.28 -57.01
N THR A 1234 8.39 0.65 -56.98
CA THR A 1234 7.19 1.20 -56.32
C THR A 1234 7.12 0.91 -54.82
N ARG A 1235 7.94 -0.02 -54.31
CA ARG A 1235 8.02 -0.38 -52.88
C ARG A 1235 9.36 0.02 -52.29
N VAL A 1236 9.28 0.80 -51.22
CA VAL A 1236 10.43 1.37 -50.50
C VAL A 1236 10.16 1.18 -49.02
N ASP A 1237 10.94 0.30 -48.38
CA ASP A 1237 10.82 0.07 -46.95
C ASP A 1237 11.95 0.83 -46.23
N ARG A 1238 11.57 1.73 -45.33
CA ARG A 1238 12.50 2.54 -44.52
C ARG A 1238 12.58 2.01 -43.11
N PHE A 1239 13.79 1.77 -42.63
CA PHE A 1239 14.05 1.40 -41.25
C PHE A 1239 15.07 2.36 -40.64
N THR A 1240 14.79 2.77 -39.41
CA THR A 1240 15.70 3.57 -38.60
C THR A 1240 15.90 2.83 -37.28
N PRO A 1241 16.92 1.95 -37.17
CA PRO A 1241 17.16 1.22 -35.94
C PRO A 1241 17.57 2.20 -34.83
N ASP A 1242 16.79 2.20 -33.76
CA ASP A 1242 17.01 2.96 -32.51
C ASP A 1242 17.73 2.12 -31.44
N ARG A 1243 17.96 0.82 -31.71
CA ARG A 1243 18.66 -0.15 -30.87
C ARG A 1243 19.54 -1.10 -31.70
N PRO A 1244 20.49 -1.84 -31.08
CA PRO A 1244 21.22 -2.92 -31.75
C PRO A 1244 20.24 -3.98 -32.29
N VAL A 1245 20.48 -4.43 -33.52
CA VAL A 1245 19.57 -5.30 -34.27
C VAL A 1245 20.18 -6.68 -34.37
N LEU A 1246 19.43 -7.72 -34.03
CA LEU A 1246 19.91 -9.10 -34.11
C LEU A 1246 19.93 -9.58 -35.58
N GLU A 1247 20.85 -10.50 -35.91
CA GLU A 1247 20.97 -11.07 -37.27
C GLU A 1247 19.65 -11.67 -37.80
N ALA A 1248 18.86 -12.28 -36.92
CA ALA A 1248 17.53 -12.81 -37.25
C ALA A 1248 16.51 -11.71 -37.59
N GLU A 1249 16.61 -10.54 -36.94
CA GLU A 1249 15.77 -9.37 -37.24
C GLU A 1249 16.17 -8.75 -38.58
N VAL A 1250 17.48 -8.61 -38.85
CA VAL A 1250 17.99 -8.15 -40.15
C VAL A 1250 17.53 -9.08 -41.27
N SER A 1251 17.62 -10.39 -41.06
CA SER A 1251 17.17 -11.41 -42.02
C SER A 1251 15.67 -11.29 -42.32
N SER A 1252 14.86 -10.89 -41.33
CA SER A 1252 13.42 -10.67 -41.51
C SER A 1252 13.10 -9.45 -42.39
N TRP A 1253 13.99 -8.45 -42.45
CA TRP A 1253 13.81 -7.28 -43.31
C TRP A 1253 13.93 -7.62 -44.79
N PHE A 1254 14.76 -8.62 -45.11
CA PHE A 1254 14.93 -9.12 -46.47
C PHE A 1254 13.94 -10.26 -46.82
N ALA A 1255 13.30 -10.88 -45.83
CA ALA A 1255 12.39 -12.01 -46.02
C ALA A 1255 10.99 -11.64 -46.55
N ARG A 1256 10.63 -10.35 -46.58
CA ARG A 1256 9.24 -9.91 -46.82
C ARG A 1256 8.77 -9.93 -48.29
N GLU A 1257 9.66 -10.02 -49.28
CA GLU A 1257 9.42 -10.44 -50.70
C GLU A 1257 10.59 -9.95 -51.58
N PRO A 1258 11.08 -10.73 -52.55
CA PRO A 1258 12.21 -10.33 -53.39
C PRO A 1258 11.84 -9.22 -54.39
N GLY A 1259 12.50 -8.06 -54.30
CA GLY A 1259 12.46 -7.00 -55.35
C GLY A 1259 12.17 -5.56 -54.90
N GLY A 1260 12.10 -5.27 -53.60
CA GLY A 1260 11.94 -3.91 -53.06
C GLY A 1260 13.25 -3.18 -52.74
N VAL A 1261 13.20 -1.86 -52.59
CA VAL A 1261 14.35 -1.05 -52.13
C VAL A 1261 14.27 -0.85 -50.61
N LEU A 1262 15.31 -1.26 -49.89
CA LEU A 1262 15.45 -1.03 -48.46
C LEU A 1262 16.28 0.24 -48.23
N VAL A 1263 15.77 1.17 -47.43
CA VAL A 1263 16.51 2.36 -47.00
C VAL A 1263 16.75 2.29 -45.50
N LEU A 1264 18.02 2.22 -45.10
CA LEU A 1264 18.44 2.22 -43.71
C LEU A 1264 18.96 3.60 -43.32
N ASP A 1265 18.21 4.29 -42.47
CA ASP A 1265 18.58 5.58 -41.90
C ASP A 1265 19.25 5.36 -40.51
N GLY A 1266 20.17 6.24 -40.10
CA GLY A 1266 20.74 6.19 -38.74
C GLY A 1266 21.95 5.26 -38.52
N LEU A 1267 22.65 4.85 -39.58
CA LEU A 1267 23.88 4.01 -39.51
C LEU A 1267 24.98 4.56 -38.58
N ALA A 1268 24.94 5.84 -38.20
CA ALA A 1268 25.88 6.43 -37.25
C ALA A 1268 25.88 5.71 -35.88
N HIS A 1269 24.74 5.18 -35.43
CA HIS A 1269 24.65 4.45 -34.17
C HIS A 1269 25.34 3.08 -34.25
N LEU A 1270 25.29 2.43 -35.42
CA LEU A 1270 25.98 1.16 -35.71
C LEU A 1270 27.50 1.36 -35.84
N MET A 1271 27.94 2.54 -36.30
CA MET A 1271 29.36 2.88 -36.42
C MET A 1271 30.03 3.34 -35.11
N GLN A 1272 29.27 3.53 -34.01
CA GLN A 1272 29.80 4.00 -32.71
C GLN A 1272 30.56 2.94 -31.89
N SER A 1273 31.02 1.84 -32.51
CA SER A 1273 31.93 0.85 -31.90
C SER A 1273 31.50 0.35 -30.51
N ARG A 1274 30.32 -0.30 -30.44
CA ARG A 1274 30.00 -1.23 -29.35
C ARG A 1274 29.94 -2.66 -29.91
N PRO A 1275 30.38 -3.69 -29.16
CA PRO A 1275 30.35 -5.07 -29.65
C PRO A 1275 28.90 -5.51 -29.90
N GLY A 1276 28.62 -6.02 -31.10
CA GLY A 1276 27.31 -6.52 -31.50
C GLY A 1276 26.40 -5.55 -32.27
N GLY A 1277 26.93 -4.40 -32.71
CA GLY A 1277 26.26 -3.48 -33.64
C GLY A 1277 26.27 -3.97 -35.08
#